data_AF-A0A1Q3LK73-F1
#
_entry.id   AF-A0A1Q3LK73-F1
#
_cell.length_a   1.000
_cell.length_b   1.000
_cell.length_c   1.000
_cell.angle_alpha   90.00
_cell.angle_beta   90.00
_cell.angle_gamma   90.00
#
_symmetry.space_group_name_H-M   'P 1'
#
loop_
_entity.id
_entity.type
_entity.pdbx_description
1 polymer ?
#
loop_
_entity_poly.entity_id
_entity_poly.type
_entity_poly.pdbx_seq_one_letter_code
_entity_poly.pdbx_strand_id
1 'polypeptide(L)'
;MTPGAVHAQAWTGATSQDWLTANNWNPNFLPVNLADIAISTAKYPIIDGVAASVGTVKVGAFPLVLGAKAKLDIVNGGKLSSSTGVIADLDSQVGVVSVSGPGSLWNNSAAMAIGKGGAGDLLVSGGGQVKSNSITVAELVGTGSTLSVDGAGSKVTSANQLMLGGQSAAYMYVKNGGTVGNGYAEIAQGVGTHSYAWITGKDSRWDSSGGLIVGNAGTATLEVSNAGQISSLYSALAADTSSYAITTVSGAGSRWDNTQFLKVGVRGTAYLNIEQGAVVTNTDGTLGLQGSSLGKVEIHDASSRWDNTGSLTVGLAAWGLLYIHDAAVVTSLDGTIASDLSGKGRVDVTKGGSWTMTDGLTVAQSGSGRLFVNSGGQVSNKTAVIALKAAAKGEVTVQDAGSLWTSSAALTVAAAGDGSLQVLDGGQVRSLKGAVAYDASSLGHVVVSGAGSRWDNTQTLTVGVYGMGEMAVQQGAAVTSMVGRIGDEAGSNSLVSVEGAGSTWKNTSALFVGVLGQGTLRIAEGGLVESAGATIGFGAGGKGRVEIMADINAGTPAKWINSGDLVVGNLGEGILALRTNSQLTVTGGDIVIAQQAGGTGKLIIGTELGESQAGQLTAPRIRFGSGDGALVFNHESTDYVFATTIQGKGVIAHQKGSTIYTGNGGAFTGTTTVSGGMLRVNGTLGGTVDVQSGGTLGGIGFLGGAVTVATSGTLLGSSGQTLTMGSLALNAGSNVNVALGAPGNITGLFKVGGNLTLAGTLNVADAGGFGQGVYRIFDYSGLLTDNGMTVGTIPAGTGTIQTAMANQVNLVVDAGGPVPAVQFWNGTTMVADGTIHGGNGIWSASPATNWTDVNGMVASPWAGTFAVFQNNPGNVTVDASAGVVSTTGMQFIGTGWAVAGAPITLSGSGGNTALRVGDGTLGGAAYSATIGAELTGNSRLVKDDLGTLILIGTNSYTGGTTIAAGTLQIGNGSMVGAMSGDVLNNGTLAFNRSDVLTFAGTVGGSGSIRQIGAGTVTLTGNSGGFTGTTRVESGTLAVNGQLGGSFSVLSGGTLAGTGNVGTVSVANGGTLSGVQGQTLTTGGLTLAAGSNVNVALGVPGNATGLFKVGGNLTLAGMLNVADAGGFGQGVYRIFDYSGSLTDNGMTVSTIPTGTGTIQTAMSNQVNLVVETGGPVPAAQFWNGTTTEADGTIHGGSGIWSAGPATNWTGTNGATASAWAGTFAVFQNNPGNVTVDSSAGAISTTGMQFIGTGWAVAGGPITLNGTGGSTMIRVGDST
;
A
#
# COMPACT_ATOMS: atom_id res chain seq x y z
N MET A 1 63.62 94.09 31.27
CA MET A 1 62.97 93.73 32.55
C MET A 1 61.47 93.72 32.31
N THR A 2 60.94 92.50 32.30
CA THR A 2 59.54 92.09 32.33
C THR A 2 59.54 90.77 33.13
N PRO A 3 58.50 90.47 33.93
CA PRO A 3 58.54 89.41 34.95
C PRO A 3 58.11 88.04 34.39
N GLY A 4 58.59 86.95 35.00
CA GLY A 4 57.85 85.68 35.03
C GLY A 4 58.51 84.42 34.46
N ALA A 5 59.70 84.03 34.92
CA ALA A 5 60.15 82.65 34.86
C ALA A 5 60.47 82.19 36.29
N VAL A 6 59.50 81.55 36.95
CA VAL A 6 59.73 80.89 38.24
C VAL A 6 60.54 79.63 37.93
N HIS A 7 61.79 79.56 38.39
CA HIS A 7 62.57 78.34 38.34
C HIS A 7 61.83 77.22 39.10
N ALA A 8 61.77 76.01 38.53
CA ALA A 8 61.15 74.87 39.17
C ALA A 8 61.83 74.56 40.51
N GLN A 9 61.04 74.36 41.57
CA GLN A 9 61.53 73.98 42.88
C GLN A 9 61.80 72.48 42.91
N ALA A 10 62.99 72.07 43.34
CA ALA A 10 63.38 70.67 43.36
C ALA A 10 63.29 70.08 44.77
N TRP A 11 62.68 68.90 44.91
CA TRP A 11 62.71 68.16 46.16
C TRP A 11 64.09 67.52 46.37
N THR A 12 64.73 67.81 47.49
CA THR A 12 66.04 67.25 47.88
C THR A 12 65.91 66.16 48.95
N GLY A 13 64.86 66.22 49.79
CA GLY A 13 64.67 65.30 50.92
C GLY A 13 65.76 65.39 52.00
N ALA A 14 66.53 66.48 52.04
CA ALA A 14 67.73 66.60 52.87
C ALA A 14 67.48 66.34 54.37
N THR A 15 66.30 66.68 54.89
CA THR A 15 65.97 66.59 56.32
C THR A 15 65.03 65.41 56.61
N SER A 16 63.86 65.34 55.99
CA SER A 16 62.81 64.36 56.28
C SER A 16 62.08 63.93 54.99
N GLN A 17 61.02 63.13 55.09
CA GLN A 17 60.09 62.86 53.98
C GLN A 17 58.85 63.75 54.01
N ASP A 18 58.69 64.59 55.03
CA ASP A 18 57.53 65.47 55.19
C ASP A 18 57.57 66.63 54.18
N TRP A 19 56.52 66.74 53.36
CA TRP A 19 56.32 67.80 52.37
C TRP A 19 56.46 69.21 52.96
N LEU A 20 56.04 69.40 54.21
CA LEU A 20 55.99 70.71 54.90
C LEU A 20 57.31 71.13 55.55
N THR A 21 58.38 70.36 55.38
CA THR A 21 59.72 70.77 55.83
C THR A 21 60.42 71.60 54.76
N ALA A 22 60.51 72.92 54.93
CA ALA A 22 61.12 73.87 53.98
C ALA A 22 62.55 73.46 53.51
N ASN A 23 63.37 72.88 54.40
CA ASN A 23 64.73 72.41 54.09
C ASN A 23 64.79 71.17 53.18
N ASN A 24 63.64 70.56 52.85
CA ASN A 24 63.56 69.48 51.86
C ASN A 24 63.40 70.00 50.43
N TRP A 25 63.30 71.32 50.21
CA TRP A 25 63.10 71.96 48.92
C TRP A 25 64.33 72.78 48.51
N ASN A 26 64.62 72.89 47.22
CA ASN A 26 65.62 73.81 46.67
C ASN A 26 64.94 74.85 45.77
N PRO A 27 65.00 76.16 46.13
CA PRO A 27 65.62 76.71 47.34
C PRO A 27 64.81 76.39 48.61
N ASN A 28 65.43 76.44 49.81
CA ASN A 28 64.90 75.98 51.12
C ASN A 28 63.65 76.72 51.64
N PHE A 29 62.55 76.72 50.89
CA PHE A 29 61.24 77.25 51.27
C PHE A 29 60.13 76.37 50.69
N LEU A 30 58.94 76.45 51.29
CA LEU A 30 57.81 75.63 50.86
C LEU A 30 57.28 76.04 49.48
N PRO A 31 56.83 75.07 48.66
CA PRO A 31 56.16 75.35 47.40
C PRO A 31 54.94 76.24 47.59
N VAL A 32 54.86 77.29 46.78
CA VAL A 32 53.74 78.23 46.74
C VAL A 32 52.76 77.86 45.63
N ASN A 33 51.55 78.40 45.71
CA ASN A 33 50.55 78.26 44.67
C ASN A 33 51.15 78.69 43.30
N LEU A 34 50.94 77.88 42.26
CA LEU A 34 51.53 78.00 40.91
C LEU A 34 53.02 77.63 40.74
N ALA A 35 53.73 77.16 41.77
CA ALA A 35 55.12 76.73 41.60
C ALA A 35 55.24 75.40 40.81
N ASP A 36 56.11 75.35 39.81
CA ASP A 36 56.50 74.07 39.20
C ASP A 36 57.45 73.31 40.13
N ILE A 37 57.16 72.04 40.40
CA ILE A 37 57.96 71.20 41.28
C ILE A 37 58.52 69.97 40.55
N ALA A 38 59.75 69.61 40.91
CA ALA A 38 60.46 68.46 40.37
C ALA A 38 60.91 67.53 41.51
N ILE A 39 60.53 66.26 41.44
CA ILE A 39 60.89 65.21 42.39
C ILE A 39 61.74 64.19 41.65
N SER A 40 63.04 64.15 41.91
CA SER A 40 64.00 63.27 41.23
C SER A 40 65.03 62.71 42.21
N THR A 41 64.58 62.24 43.38
CA THR A 41 65.45 61.69 44.43
C THR A 41 64.89 60.36 44.95
N ALA A 42 65.77 59.54 45.55
CA ALA A 42 65.38 58.29 46.19
C ALA A 42 64.65 58.49 47.54
N LYS A 43 65.02 59.53 48.30
CA LYS A 43 64.30 59.94 49.52
C LYS A 43 63.15 60.87 49.10
N TYR A 44 61.95 60.32 49.06
CA TYR A 44 60.77 60.93 48.44
C TYR A 44 59.87 61.71 49.42
N PRO A 45 59.08 62.67 48.91
CA PRO A 45 58.08 63.37 49.70
C PRO A 45 56.84 62.53 50.00
N ILE A 46 56.28 62.76 51.19
CA ILE A 46 55.01 62.24 51.69
C ILE A 46 54.14 63.45 52.07
N ILE A 47 52.93 63.52 51.51
CA ILE A 47 51.87 64.44 51.90
C ILE A 47 50.92 63.67 52.82
N ASP A 48 51.04 63.87 54.13
CA ASP A 48 50.32 63.12 55.16
C ASP A 48 49.31 64.03 55.89
N GLY A 49 48.01 63.84 55.65
CA GLY A 49 46.92 64.57 56.35
C GLY A 49 46.85 66.10 56.11
N VAL A 50 47.68 66.64 55.22
CA VAL A 50 47.83 68.09 54.98
C VAL A 50 47.46 68.47 53.54
N ALA A 51 47.19 69.76 53.30
CA ALA A 51 46.85 70.28 51.98
C ALA A 51 48.02 71.09 51.37
N ALA A 52 48.31 70.87 50.09
CA ALA A 52 49.31 71.57 49.29
C ALA A 52 48.73 71.99 47.94
N SER A 53 49.19 73.13 47.41
CA SER A 53 48.79 73.64 46.09
C SER A 53 50.00 74.15 45.33
N VAL A 54 50.19 73.67 44.10
CA VAL A 54 51.35 73.98 43.24
C VAL A 54 50.90 74.17 41.78
N GLY A 55 51.83 74.54 40.89
CA GLY A 55 51.65 74.57 39.43
C GLY A 55 51.79 73.17 38.85
N THR A 56 52.92 72.89 38.18
CA THR A 56 53.20 71.54 37.64
C THR A 56 53.85 70.63 38.67
N VAL A 57 53.43 69.37 38.77
CA VAL A 57 54.09 68.33 39.56
C VAL A 57 54.81 67.37 38.63
N LYS A 58 56.14 67.29 38.69
CA LYS A 58 56.93 66.32 37.91
C LYS A 58 57.63 65.31 38.82
N VAL A 59 57.28 64.03 38.73
CA VAL A 59 57.94 62.93 39.47
C VAL A 59 58.79 62.15 38.48
N GLY A 60 60.12 62.21 38.62
CA GLY A 60 61.08 61.71 37.63
C GLY A 60 61.38 62.75 36.55
N ALA A 61 61.75 63.98 36.95
CA ALA A 61 62.00 65.11 36.05
C ALA A 61 63.46 65.20 35.55
N PHE A 62 64.39 64.51 36.22
CA PHE A 62 65.83 64.54 35.93
C PHE A 62 66.43 63.13 36.08
N PRO A 63 67.55 62.83 35.40
CA PRO A 63 68.22 61.54 35.53
C PRO A 63 68.65 61.21 36.96
N LEU A 64 68.20 60.05 37.44
CA LEU A 64 68.70 59.40 38.64
C LEU A 64 69.91 58.49 38.33
N VAL A 65 70.63 58.04 39.36
CA VAL A 65 71.60 56.93 39.22
C VAL A 65 70.89 55.74 38.59
N LEU A 66 71.54 55.07 37.64
CA LEU A 66 70.99 53.93 36.87
C LEU A 66 70.30 52.93 37.82
N GLY A 67 68.96 52.81 37.70
CA GLY A 67 68.14 51.89 38.50
C GLY A 67 67.35 52.50 39.69
N ALA A 68 67.56 53.77 40.04
CA ALA A 68 66.78 54.43 41.10
C ALA A 68 65.43 55.00 40.58
N LYS A 69 64.40 55.01 41.45
CA LYS A 69 63.03 55.46 41.12
C LYS A 69 62.69 56.76 41.86
N ALA A 70 62.10 57.73 41.17
CA ALA A 70 61.49 58.90 41.81
C ALA A 70 60.11 58.53 42.34
N LYS A 71 59.75 59.01 43.54
CA LYS A 71 58.48 58.65 44.18
C LYS A 71 57.76 59.86 44.81
N LEU A 72 56.45 59.81 44.92
CA LEU A 72 55.60 60.73 45.72
C LEU A 72 54.47 59.92 46.38
N ASP A 73 54.27 60.09 47.69
CA ASP A 73 53.14 59.49 48.41
C ASP A 73 52.18 60.58 48.92
N ILE A 74 50.87 60.36 48.76
CA ILE A 74 49.79 61.18 49.29
C ILE A 74 48.89 60.27 50.14
N VAL A 75 48.92 60.45 51.46
CA VAL A 75 48.38 59.49 52.43
C VAL A 75 47.54 60.15 53.52
N ASN A 76 46.74 59.33 54.22
CA ASN A 76 45.96 59.70 55.42
C ASN A 76 45.13 61.00 55.32
N GLY A 77 44.51 61.28 54.17
CA GLY A 77 43.71 62.50 53.99
C GLY A 77 44.48 63.68 53.37
N GLY A 78 45.73 63.48 52.96
CA GLY A 78 46.55 64.49 52.30
C GLY A 78 45.97 64.94 50.95
N LYS A 79 46.06 66.24 50.62
CA LYS A 79 45.48 66.82 49.40
C LYS A 79 46.50 67.62 48.62
N LEU A 80 46.80 67.22 47.38
CA LEU A 80 47.63 67.98 46.46
C LEU A 80 46.78 68.55 45.33
N SER A 81 46.76 69.87 45.18
CA SER A 81 46.20 70.55 44.01
C SER A 81 47.32 71.02 43.09
N SER A 82 47.20 70.75 41.79
CA SER A 82 48.17 71.15 40.77
C SER A 82 47.48 71.61 39.48
N SER A 83 48.18 72.37 38.64
CA SER A 83 47.74 72.58 37.27
C SER A 83 47.94 71.31 36.45
N THR A 84 49.16 70.77 36.42
CA THR A 84 49.55 69.65 35.56
C THR A 84 50.29 68.60 36.37
N GLY A 85 50.03 67.31 36.11
CA GLY A 85 50.77 66.19 36.73
C GLY A 85 51.58 65.43 35.68
N VAL A 86 52.86 65.17 35.94
CA VAL A 86 53.73 64.40 35.05
C VAL A 86 54.50 63.37 35.86
N ILE A 87 54.35 62.10 35.50
CA ILE A 87 55.11 60.98 36.06
C ILE A 87 56.06 60.49 34.96
N ALA A 88 57.35 60.39 35.26
CA ALA A 88 58.44 60.08 34.34
C ALA A 88 58.45 60.98 33.08
N ASP A 89 58.87 62.24 33.23
CA ASP A 89 58.86 63.27 32.17
C ASP A 89 59.87 62.98 31.04
N LEU A 90 61.01 62.36 31.36
CA LEU A 90 62.12 62.10 30.44
C LEU A 90 62.36 60.60 30.20
N ASP A 91 63.03 60.31 29.08
CA ASP A 91 63.42 58.94 28.67
C ASP A 91 64.24 58.22 29.75
N SER A 92 64.03 56.91 29.86
CA SER A 92 64.68 56.00 30.80
C SER A 92 64.50 56.32 32.30
N GLN A 93 63.60 57.24 32.67
CA GLN A 93 63.24 57.50 34.06
C GLN A 93 62.12 56.60 34.55
N VAL A 94 62.13 56.28 35.85
CA VAL A 94 61.04 55.59 36.53
C VAL A 94 60.43 56.51 37.58
N GLY A 95 59.16 56.84 37.43
CA GLY A 95 58.39 57.67 38.36
C GLY A 95 57.24 56.88 38.97
N VAL A 96 57.03 56.98 40.27
CA VAL A 96 55.95 56.29 40.99
C VAL A 96 55.19 57.29 41.85
N VAL A 97 53.87 57.35 41.71
CA VAL A 97 53.01 58.13 42.60
C VAL A 97 52.00 57.21 43.27
N SER A 98 51.91 57.30 44.61
CA SER A 98 50.88 56.60 45.38
C SER A 98 49.91 57.61 46.00
N VAL A 99 48.62 57.41 45.79
CA VAL A 99 47.55 58.16 46.46
C VAL A 99 46.69 57.16 47.23
N SER A 100 46.90 57.09 48.55
CA SER A 100 46.29 56.04 49.37
C SER A 100 45.59 56.53 50.63
N GLY A 101 44.54 55.82 51.03
CA GLY A 101 43.77 56.09 52.25
C GLY A 101 42.58 57.05 52.05
N PRO A 102 41.54 56.96 52.90
CA PRO A 102 40.33 57.78 52.77
C PRO A 102 40.64 59.28 52.86
N GLY A 103 40.10 60.05 51.92
CA GLY A 103 40.24 61.51 51.88
C GLY A 103 41.52 62.01 51.21
N SER A 104 42.47 61.12 50.89
CA SER A 104 43.67 61.47 50.12
C SER A 104 43.30 61.84 48.69
N LEU A 105 43.81 62.96 48.18
CA LEU A 105 43.41 63.50 46.87
C LEU A 105 44.58 64.12 46.12
N TRP A 106 44.74 63.78 44.84
CA TRP A 106 45.52 64.56 43.88
C TRP A 106 44.61 65.16 42.81
N ASN A 107 44.46 66.48 42.83
CA ASN A 107 43.54 67.22 41.96
C ASN A 107 44.31 68.09 40.95
N ASN A 108 44.21 67.76 39.66
CA ASN A 108 44.86 68.46 38.56
C ASN A 108 43.82 69.25 37.76
N SER A 109 44.03 70.54 37.54
CA SER A 109 43.09 71.38 36.76
C SER A 109 43.29 71.27 35.25
N ALA A 110 44.45 70.81 34.78
CA ALA A 110 44.80 70.55 33.38
C ALA A 110 45.13 69.06 33.17
N ALA A 111 46.03 68.74 32.23
CA ALA A 111 46.35 67.36 31.85
C ALA A 111 47.29 66.66 32.84
N MET A 112 47.20 65.33 32.89
CA MET A 112 48.14 64.45 33.57
C MET A 112 48.76 63.48 32.57
N ALA A 113 50.08 63.31 32.61
CA ALA A 113 50.81 62.32 31.83
C ALA A 113 51.47 61.31 32.77
N ILE A 114 51.15 60.02 32.61
CA ILE A 114 51.71 58.91 33.37
C ILE A 114 52.67 58.16 32.44
N GLY A 115 53.97 58.32 32.68
CA GLY A 115 54.97 57.85 31.73
C GLY A 115 54.99 58.70 30.47
N LYS A 116 55.37 59.97 30.61
CA LYS A 116 55.42 60.87 29.46
C LYS A 116 56.56 60.50 28.51
N GLY A 117 57.77 60.35 29.03
CA GLY A 117 58.95 59.87 28.28
C GLY A 117 59.58 58.60 28.84
N GLY A 118 59.34 58.27 30.11
CA GLY A 118 59.86 57.07 30.79
C GLY A 118 58.75 56.14 31.32
N ALA A 119 59.09 55.27 32.27
CA ALA A 119 58.12 54.38 32.92
C ALA A 119 57.45 55.06 34.11
N GLY A 120 56.15 55.35 33.99
CA GLY A 120 55.35 55.93 35.07
C GLY A 120 54.39 54.93 35.69
N ASP A 121 54.32 54.89 37.01
CA ASP A 121 53.32 54.15 37.77
C ASP A 121 52.48 55.11 38.62
N LEU A 122 51.17 55.13 38.41
CA LEU A 122 50.21 55.77 39.31
C LEU A 122 49.41 54.69 40.05
N LEU A 123 49.53 54.67 41.38
CA LEU A 123 48.86 53.73 42.27
C LEU A 123 47.85 54.50 43.13
N VAL A 124 46.57 54.18 42.99
CA VAL A 124 45.49 54.78 43.78
C VAL A 124 44.83 53.69 44.61
N SER A 125 44.88 53.79 45.95
CA SER A 125 44.43 52.70 46.80
C SER A 125 43.70 53.10 48.10
N GLY A 126 42.96 52.16 48.70
CA GLY A 126 42.36 52.32 50.03
C GLY A 126 41.49 53.57 50.23
N GLY A 127 40.78 54.05 49.20
CA GLY A 127 39.94 55.25 49.29
C GLY A 127 40.57 56.55 48.77
N GLY A 128 41.79 56.48 48.22
CA GLY A 128 42.49 57.61 47.60
C GLY A 128 41.85 58.06 46.28
N GLN A 129 42.02 59.33 45.92
CA GLN A 129 41.40 59.90 44.72
C GLN A 129 42.38 60.68 43.85
N VAL A 130 42.26 60.54 42.53
CA VAL A 130 42.96 61.36 41.54
C VAL A 130 41.94 61.98 40.60
N LYS A 131 42.04 63.29 40.38
CA LYS A 131 41.22 64.04 39.43
C LYS A 131 42.13 64.79 38.47
N SER A 132 41.77 64.82 37.19
CA SER A 132 42.49 65.53 36.13
C SER A 132 41.52 66.00 35.05
N ASN A 133 41.90 66.96 34.21
CA ASN A 133 41.11 67.28 33.01
C ASN A 133 41.25 66.17 31.96
N SER A 134 42.48 65.78 31.63
CA SER A 134 42.79 64.62 30.78
C SER A 134 43.89 63.77 31.42
N ILE A 135 43.93 62.47 31.12
CA ILE A 135 44.97 61.55 31.57
C ILE A 135 45.49 60.79 30.35
N THR A 136 46.79 60.84 30.12
CA THR A 136 47.47 60.02 29.11
C THR A 136 48.46 59.09 29.80
N VAL A 137 48.39 57.80 29.52
CA VAL A 137 49.32 56.77 30.00
C VAL A 137 50.21 56.36 28.84
N ALA A 138 51.53 56.37 29.03
CA ALA A 138 52.54 56.07 28.02
C ALA A 138 52.45 57.00 26.79
N GLU A 139 52.62 58.31 27.00
CA GLU A 139 52.40 59.36 25.98
C GLU A 139 53.41 59.27 24.82
N LEU A 140 54.71 59.18 25.11
CA LEU A 140 55.79 59.07 24.14
C LEU A 140 56.43 57.66 24.15
N VAL A 141 57.47 57.47 23.34
CA VAL A 141 58.26 56.23 23.27
C VAL A 141 58.93 55.97 24.63
N GLY A 142 58.83 54.74 25.14
CA GLY A 142 59.35 54.34 26.45
C GLY A 142 59.16 52.84 26.74
N THR A 143 59.44 52.42 27.98
CA THR A 143 59.39 51.01 28.44
C THR A 143 58.03 50.55 28.98
N GLY A 144 56.99 51.38 28.81
CA GLY A 144 55.60 51.13 29.22
C GLY A 144 55.23 51.72 30.58
N SER A 145 53.94 51.90 30.86
CA SER A 145 53.46 52.63 32.07
C SER A 145 52.15 52.12 32.63
N THR A 146 51.97 52.27 33.94
CA THR A 146 50.87 51.65 34.70
C THR A 146 49.96 52.67 35.37
N LEU A 147 48.65 52.47 35.24
CA LEU A 147 47.61 53.09 36.07
C LEU A 147 46.90 51.99 36.88
N SER A 148 47.01 52.02 38.21
CA SER A 148 46.35 51.05 39.09
C SER A 148 45.40 51.74 40.05
N VAL A 149 44.14 51.28 40.10
CA VAL A 149 43.09 51.75 41.01
C VAL A 149 42.56 50.56 41.78
N ASP A 150 42.89 50.49 43.07
CA ASP A 150 42.69 49.29 43.89
C ASP A 150 41.96 49.59 45.20
N GLY A 151 40.89 48.86 45.49
CA GLY A 151 40.18 48.94 46.78
C GLY A 151 38.99 49.89 46.77
N ALA A 152 38.04 49.60 47.65
CA ALA A 152 36.79 50.35 47.78
C ALA A 152 37.04 51.85 48.04
N GLY A 153 36.33 52.70 47.30
CA GLY A 153 36.41 54.16 47.39
C GLY A 153 37.60 54.78 46.65
N SER A 154 38.55 53.97 46.16
CA SER A 154 39.64 54.45 45.32
C SER A 154 39.10 54.91 43.97
N LYS A 155 39.46 56.12 43.53
CA LYS A 155 38.86 56.73 42.35
C LYS A 155 39.84 57.52 41.50
N VAL A 156 39.84 57.28 40.19
CA VAL A 156 40.51 58.14 39.19
C VAL A 156 39.44 58.77 38.31
N THR A 157 39.51 60.07 38.04
CA THR A 157 38.55 60.75 37.17
C THR A 157 39.25 61.73 36.22
N SER A 158 38.95 61.61 34.93
CA SER A 158 39.30 62.59 33.90
C SER A 158 38.04 63.27 33.38
N ALA A 159 38.00 64.60 33.32
CA ALA A 159 36.81 65.31 32.83
C ALA A 159 36.60 65.15 31.32
N ASN A 160 37.69 65.05 30.55
CA ASN A 160 37.71 65.01 29.10
C ASN A 160 38.16 63.65 28.56
N GLN A 161 39.46 63.34 28.59
CA GLN A 161 39.98 62.12 27.94
C GLN A 161 40.84 61.25 28.86
N LEU A 162 40.71 59.94 28.70
CA LEU A 162 41.63 58.92 29.22
C LEU A 162 42.24 58.15 28.04
N MET A 163 43.54 58.29 27.82
CA MET A 163 44.23 57.70 26.67
C MET A 163 45.29 56.73 27.16
N LEU A 164 45.20 55.47 26.75
CA LEU A 164 46.15 54.41 27.10
C LEU A 164 47.00 54.06 25.87
N GLY A 165 48.31 54.29 25.96
CA GLY A 165 49.28 53.87 24.96
C GLY A 165 49.38 54.82 23.77
N GLY A 166 49.98 55.99 23.99
CA GLY A 166 50.25 57.00 22.97
C GLY A 166 51.27 56.53 21.94
N GLN A 167 52.51 56.25 22.37
CA GLN A 167 53.56 55.67 21.50
C GLN A 167 54.28 54.46 22.11
N SER A 168 53.92 54.05 23.33
CA SER A 168 54.43 52.83 23.97
C SER A 168 53.31 52.08 24.72
N ALA A 169 53.62 50.95 25.35
CA ALA A 169 52.62 50.09 26.00
C ALA A 169 52.04 50.72 27.28
N ALA A 170 50.72 50.75 27.42
CA ALA A 170 50.06 51.15 28.66
C ALA A 170 49.35 49.96 29.33
N TYR A 171 49.35 49.96 30.66
CA TYR A 171 48.68 48.96 31.50
C TYR A 171 47.73 49.66 32.46
N MET A 172 46.45 49.31 32.45
CA MET A 172 45.47 49.80 33.41
C MET A 172 44.88 48.66 34.23
N TYR A 173 44.83 48.83 35.54
CA TYR A 173 44.24 47.88 36.48
C TYR A 173 43.18 48.57 37.33
N VAL A 174 41.95 48.08 37.32
CA VAL A 174 40.86 48.53 38.20
C VAL A 174 40.38 47.32 39.00
N LYS A 175 40.66 47.30 40.30
CA LYS A 175 40.54 46.10 41.14
C LYS A 175 39.87 46.37 42.48
N ASN A 176 39.29 45.32 43.06
CA ASN A 176 38.79 45.28 44.44
C ASN A 176 37.86 46.45 44.85
N GLY A 177 36.99 46.94 43.95
CA GLY A 177 36.08 48.05 44.22
C GLY A 177 36.59 49.44 43.81
N GLY A 178 37.72 49.50 43.09
CA GLY A 178 38.25 50.73 42.50
C GLY A 178 37.40 51.26 41.36
N THR A 179 37.42 52.58 41.13
CA THR A 179 36.59 53.23 40.10
C THR A 179 37.39 54.17 39.19
N VAL A 180 37.16 54.09 37.88
CA VAL A 180 37.70 55.00 36.87
C VAL A 180 36.55 55.70 36.17
N GLY A 181 36.63 57.03 36.01
CA GLY A 181 35.65 57.82 35.26
C GLY A 181 36.31 58.71 34.20
N ASN A 182 35.71 58.83 33.01
CA ASN A 182 36.21 59.70 31.95
C ASN A 182 35.11 60.31 31.04
N GLY A 183 35.46 61.36 30.30
CA GLY A 183 34.64 61.90 29.20
C GLY A 183 34.66 61.00 27.96
N TYR A 184 35.84 60.59 27.52
CA TYR A 184 36.07 59.73 26.35
C TYR A 184 37.35 58.91 26.57
N ALA A 185 37.40 57.67 26.07
CA ALA A 185 38.51 56.76 26.34
C ALA A 185 39.03 56.05 25.10
N GLU A 186 40.36 55.86 25.03
CA GLU A 186 41.01 55.06 23.99
C GLU A 186 42.08 54.13 24.57
N ILE A 187 42.15 52.92 24.01
CA ILE A 187 43.21 51.93 24.28
C ILE A 187 44.02 51.70 22.99
N ALA A 188 45.34 51.71 23.12
CA ALA A 188 46.30 51.59 22.01
C ALA A 188 46.08 52.66 20.94
N GLN A 189 46.32 53.92 21.34
CA GLN A 189 46.18 55.09 20.49
C GLN A 189 47.17 55.06 19.31
N GLY A 190 48.44 54.71 19.56
CA GLY A 190 49.49 54.75 18.55
C GLY A 190 49.60 53.49 17.69
N VAL A 191 50.02 53.66 16.43
CA VAL A 191 50.36 52.56 15.52
C VAL A 191 51.49 51.71 16.12
N GLY A 192 51.32 50.37 16.11
CA GLY A 192 52.32 49.42 16.63
C GLY A 192 52.37 49.29 18.16
N THR A 193 51.57 50.08 18.90
CA THR A 193 51.49 49.97 20.37
C THR A 193 50.69 48.74 20.81
N HIS A 194 51.00 48.21 21.99
CA HIS A 194 50.28 47.10 22.62
C HIS A 194 49.86 47.51 24.02
N SER A 195 48.56 47.74 24.26
CA SER A 195 48.07 48.26 25.54
C SER A 195 46.95 47.40 26.13
N TYR A 196 46.88 47.39 27.45
CA TYR A 196 46.08 46.46 28.24
C TYR A 196 45.25 47.18 29.31
N ALA A 197 44.01 46.74 29.49
CA ALA A 197 43.14 47.19 30.58
C ALA A 197 42.42 46.00 31.23
N TRP A 198 42.48 45.91 32.56
CA TRP A 198 41.81 44.89 33.35
C TRP A 198 40.89 45.52 34.39
N ILE A 199 39.60 45.23 34.30
CA ILE A 199 38.57 45.68 35.24
C ILE A 199 38.05 44.42 35.94
N THR A 200 38.48 44.20 37.18
CA THR A 200 38.24 42.91 37.85
C THR A 200 37.83 43.05 39.30
N GLY A 201 36.92 42.18 39.75
CA GLY A 201 36.43 42.15 41.13
C GLY A 201 35.11 42.92 41.30
N LYS A 202 34.34 42.50 42.32
CA LYS A 202 33.07 43.12 42.70
C LYS A 202 33.25 44.62 42.93
N ASP A 203 32.30 45.40 42.39
CA ASP A 203 32.24 46.86 42.50
C ASP A 203 33.40 47.63 41.84
N SER A 204 34.31 46.94 41.14
CA SER A 204 35.30 47.59 40.28
C SER A 204 34.61 48.13 39.02
N ARG A 205 34.76 49.44 38.74
CA ARG A 205 34.01 50.11 37.66
C ARG A 205 34.86 51.00 36.77
N TRP A 206 34.52 51.02 35.49
CA TRP A 206 34.99 52.03 34.53
C TRP A 206 33.80 52.70 33.83
N ASP A 207 33.55 53.97 34.17
CA ASP A 207 32.43 54.75 33.63
C ASP A 207 32.93 55.83 32.65
N SER A 208 32.68 55.62 31.36
CA SER A 208 32.96 56.58 30.28
C SER A 208 31.66 57.29 29.87
N SER A 209 31.56 58.59 30.11
CA SER A 209 30.35 59.35 29.71
C SER A 209 30.20 59.54 28.18
N GLY A 210 31.25 59.28 27.42
CA GLY A 210 31.32 59.28 25.96
C GLY A 210 31.85 57.96 25.41
N GLY A 211 32.46 58.01 24.22
CA GLY A 211 32.95 56.82 23.52
C GLY A 211 34.11 56.10 24.20
N LEU A 212 34.13 54.76 24.08
CA LEU A 212 35.26 53.91 24.43
C LEU A 212 35.79 53.22 23.15
N ILE A 213 37.02 53.55 22.74
CA ILE A 213 37.70 52.88 21.63
C ILE A 213 38.70 51.87 22.17
N VAL A 214 38.57 50.61 21.75
CA VAL A 214 39.52 49.54 22.08
C VAL A 214 40.29 49.18 20.81
N GLY A 215 41.57 49.56 20.76
CA GLY A 215 42.39 49.42 19.57
C GLY A 215 42.07 50.52 18.58
N ASN A 216 42.59 51.73 18.82
CA ASN A 216 42.40 52.84 17.89
C ASN A 216 43.26 52.62 16.64
N ALA A 217 44.59 52.74 16.77
CA ALA A 217 45.54 52.46 15.69
C ALA A 217 46.48 51.27 15.98
N GLY A 218 46.61 50.88 17.25
CA GLY A 218 47.46 49.78 17.71
C GLY A 218 46.69 48.50 18.09
N THR A 219 47.34 47.67 18.90
CA THR A 219 46.79 46.43 19.47
C THR A 219 46.30 46.68 20.90
N ALA A 220 45.04 46.38 21.16
CA ALA A 220 44.45 46.54 22.50
C ALA A 220 43.89 45.23 23.05
N THR A 221 44.10 45.00 24.34
CA THR A 221 43.45 43.94 25.12
C THR A 221 42.65 44.55 26.26
N LEU A 222 41.35 44.27 26.29
CA LEU A 222 40.45 44.67 27.38
C LEU A 222 39.85 43.44 28.05
N GLU A 223 39.98 43.33 29.36
CA GLU A 223 39.38 42.25 30.13
C GLU A 223 38.48 42.80 31.25
N VAL A 224 37.26 42.32 31.30
CA VAL A 224 36.29 42.57 32.37
C VAL A 224 35.99 41.25 33.04
N SER A 225 36.40 41.08 34.29
CA SER A 225 36.28 39.78 34.98
C SER A 225 35.79 39.87 36.42
N ASN A 226 35.37 38.75 36.99
CA ASN A 226 35.04 38.63 38.42
C ASN A 226 34.07 39.70 38.96
N ALA A 227 32.97 39.98 38.25
CA ALA A 227 31.98 41.01 38.59
C ALA A 227 32.42 42.48 38.37
N GLY A 228 33.45 42.72 37.56
CA GLY A 228 33.84 44.05 37.10
C GLY A 228 32.83 44.65 36.10
N GLN A 229 32.73 45.97 36.04
CA GLN A 229 31.73 46.65 35.20
C GLN A 229 32.33 47.80 34.37
N ILE A 230 31.89 47.90 33.12
CA ILE A 230 32.19 49.02 32.22
C ILE A 230 30.88 49.65 31.75
N SER A 231 30.81 50.98 31.72
CA SER A 231 29.75 51.73 31.05
C SER A 231 30.31 52.73 30.04
N SER A 232 29.70 52.85 28.86
CA SER A 232 30.05 53.84 27.84
C SER A 232 28.84 54.37 27.06
N LEU A 233 28.98 55.55 26.44
CA LEU A 233 27.96 56.05 25.51
C LEU A 233 27.87 55.12 24.29
N TYR A 234 29.02 54.82 23.68
CA TYR A 234 29.18 53.87 22.59
C TYR A 234 30.56 53.23 22.67
N SER A 235 30.75 52.10 22.01
CA SER A 235 32.09 51.49 21.88
C SER A 235 32.41 51.08 20.44
N ALA A 236 33.70 51.19 20.10
CA ALA A 236 34.25 50.79 18.81
C ALA A 236 35.54 49.99 19.01
N LEU A 237 35.58 48.77 18.48
CA LEU A 237 36.75 47.90 18.53
C LEU A 237 37.43 47.89 17.16
N ALA A 238 38.76 48.05 17.18
CA ALA A 238 39.61 48.10 16.00
C ALA A 238 39.21 49.21 15.00
N ALA A 239 39.41 50.47 15.41
CA ALA A 239 38.92 51.66 14.71
C ALA A 239 39.65 51.97 13.39
N ASP A 240 40.91 51.55 13.24
CA ASP A 240 41.74 51.80 12.05
C ASP A 240 42.19 50.50 11.34
N THR A 241 42.66 50.62 10.11
CA THR A 241 42.91 49.52 9.15
C THR A 241 43.90 48.46 9.63
N SER A 242 44.93 48.84 10.39
CA SER A 242 45.93 47.93 10.96
C SER A 242 45.70 47.63 12.44
N SER A 243 44.62 48.15 13.03
CA SER A 243 44.34 47.99 14.46
C SER A 243 43.82 46.59 14.77
N TYR A 244 44.10 46.14 15.98
CA TYR A 244 43.70 44.82 16.47
C TYR A 244 43.14 44.94 17.89
N ALA A 245 41.99 44.33 18.15
CA ALA A 245 41.35 44.40 19.46
C ALA A 245 40.90 43.01 19.93
N ILE A 246 41.30 42.63 21.15
CA ILE A 246 40.72 41.50 21.87
C ILE A 246 40.02 42.05 23.10
N THR A 247 38.74 41.74 23.25
CA THR A 247 37.98 42.06 24.45
C THR A 247 37.34 40.81 25.01
N THR A 248 37.49 40.58 26.32
CA THR A 248 36.86 39.47 27.03
C THR A 248 36.03 40.02 28.18
N VAL A 249 34.74 39.67 28.23
CA VAL A 249 33.86 39.92 29.37
C VAL A 249 33.51 38.55 29.95
N SER A 250 34.02 38.26 31.15
CA SER A 250 33.97 36.92 31.73
C SER A 250 33.55 36.93 33.20
N GLY A 251 32.75 35.96 33.62
CA GLY A 251 32.44 35.71 35.03
C GLY A 251 31.13 36.34 35.49
N ALA A 252 30.47 35.67 36.44
CA ALA A 252 29.16 36.05 36.94
C ALA A 252 29.14 37.49 37.48
N GLY A 253 28.21 38.30 36.97
CA GLY A 253 28.06 39.71 37.35
C GLY A 253 28.99 40.68 36.61
N SER A 254 29.91 40.19 35.78
CA SER A 254 30.73 41.03 34.91
C SER A 254 29.87 41.62 33.81
N ARG A 255 30.02 42.93 33.55
CA ARG A 255 29.10 43.65 32.67
C ARG A 255 29.79 44.72 31.82
N TRP A 256 29.36 44.85 30.57
CA TRP A 256 29.71 45.97 29.71
C TRP A 256 28.45 46.60 29.09
N ASP A 257 28.09 47.79 29.55
CA ASP A 257 26.93 48.53 29.09
C ASP A 257 27.30 49.64 28.11
N ASN A 258 26.68 49.63 26.94
CA ASN A 258 26.77 50.70 25.95
C ASN A 258 25.37 51.31 25.78
N THR A 259 25.19 52.61 25.98
CA THR A 259 23.83 53.19 25.86
C THR A 259 23.37 53.39 24.41
N GLN A 260 24.31 53.49 23.46
CA GLN A 260 24.05 53.60 22.03
C GLN A 260 24.59 52.35 21.31
N PHE A 261 25.62 52.47 20.47
CA PHE A 261 26.06 51.37 19.61
C PHE A 261 27.31 50.66 20.13
N LEU A 262 27.43 49.38 19.75
CA LEU A 262 28.65 48.58 19.87
C LEU A 262 29.10 48.13 18.47
N LYS A 263 30.28 48.56 18.05
CA LYS A 263 30.87 48.19 16.75
C LYS A 263 32.12 47.33 16.95
N VAL A 264 32.11 46.13 16.38
CA VAL A 264 33.21 45.17 16.44
C VAL A 264 33.82 45.02 15.05
N GLY A 265 35.10 45.40 14.89
CA GLY A 265 35.80 45.32 13.61
C GLY A 265 35.41 46.45 12.68
N VAL A 266 35.68 47.69 13.10
CA VAL A 266 35.31 48.90 12.36
C VAL A 266 36.09 49.02 11.06
N ARG A 267 37.42 49.03 11.13
CA ARG A 267 38.33 49.00 9.96
C ARG A 267 39.42 47.94 10.10
N GLY A 268 39.76 47.56 11.33
CA GLY A 268 40.74 46.51 11.64
C GLY A 268 40.10 45.17 11.99
N THR A 269 40.81 44.38 12.79
CA THR A 269 40.33 43.07 13.28
C THR A 269 39.97 43.13 14.75
N ALA A 270 38.75 42.74 15.11
CA ALA A 270 38.31 42.71 16.50
C ALA A 270 37.64 41.39 16.90
N TYR A 271 37.93 40.95 18.11
CA TYR A 271 37.37 39.79 18.79
C TYR A 271 36.73 40.23 20.10
N LEU A 272 35.47 39.87 20.31
CA LEU A 272 34.77 40.04 21.58
C LEU A 272 34.27 38.67 22.08
N ASN A 273 34.74 38.27 23.25
CA ASN A 273 34.32 37.05 23.92
C ASN A 273 33.45 37.39 25.13
N ILE A 274 32.28 36.75 25.23
CA ILE A 274 31.33 36.91 26.35
C ILE A 274 31.11 35.53 26.95
N GLU A 275 31.52 35.34 28.20
CA GLU A 275 31.55 34.01 28.81
C GLU A 275 31.41 34.04 30.35
N GLN A 276 31.26 32.87 30.92
CA GLN A 276 31.14 32.54 32.33
C GLN A 276 30.07 33.37 33.08
N GLY A 277 28.93 33.65 32.45
CA GLY A 277 27.83 34.42 33.05
C GLY A 277 27.91 35.93 32.89
N ALA A 278 28.67 36.40 31.91
CA ALA A 278 28.85 37.81 31.60
C ALA A 278 27.67 38.40 30.79
N VAL A 279 27.49 39.72 30.91
CA VAL A 279 26.44 40.48 30.22
C VAL A 279 27.04 41.62 29.40
N VAL A 280 26.73 41.68 28.12
CA VAL A 280 27.00 42.87 27.29
C VAL A 280 25.69 43.47 26.81
N THR A 281 25.53 44.79 26.88
CA THR A 281 24.32 45.47 26.41
C THR A 281 24.64 46.61 25.46
N ASN A 282 23.77 46.81 24.46
CA ASN A 282 23.76 48.00 23.62
C ASN A 282 22.39 48.26 22.94
N THR A 283 22.23 49.43 22.34
CA THR A 283 21.13 49.72 21.40
C THR A 283 21.41 49.03 20.06
N ASP A 284 22.35 49.52 19.26
CA ASP A 284 22.63 48.96 17.91
C ASP A 284 23.99 48.27 17.82
N GLY A 285 24.01 47.06 17.28
CA GLY A 285 25.19 46.21 17.18
C GLY A 285 25.66 46.09 15.75
N THR A 286 26.97 46.17 15.50
CA THR A 286 27.51 45.94 14.15
C THR A 286 28.84 45.20 14.18
N LEU A 287 28.95 44.14 13.37
CA LEU A 287 30.16 43.35 13.19
C LEU A 287 30.64 43.50 11.75
N GLY A 288 31.91 43.87 11.53
CA GLY A 288 32.51 43.98 10.20
C GLY A 288 31.95 45.17 9.40
N LEU A 289 32.43 46.38 9.72
CA LEU A 289 31.84 47.63 9.22
C LEU A 289 32.33 48.06 7.82
N GLN A 290 33.64 48.07 7.55
CA GLN A 290 34.22 48.69 6.34
C GLN A 290 35.42 47.92 5.76
N GLY A 291 35.59 48.01 4.44
CA GLY A 291 36.78 47.54 3.73
C GLY A 291 37.00 46.04 3.90
N SER A 292 38.20 45.65 4.33
CA SER A 292 38.59 44.27 4.61
C SER A 292 38.54 43.92 6.10
N SER A 293 37.79 44.68 6.91
CA SER A 293 37.73 44.47 8.36
C SER A 293 37.10 43.12 8.75
N LEU A 294 37.42 42.67 9.97
CA LEU A 294 36.84 41.47 10.58
C LEU A 294 36.32 41.79 11.97
N GLY A 295 35.02 41.63 12.17
CA GLY A 295 34.39 41.65 13.49
C GLY A 295 33.92 40.26 13.88
N LYS A 296 34.45 39.69 14.96
CA LYS A 296 34.02 38.41 15.51
C LYS A 296 33.52 38.58 16.95
N VAL A 297 32.34 38.02 17.22
CA VAL A 297 31.80 37.91 18.58
C VAL A 297 31.50 36.45 18.89
N GLU A 298 31.98 35.95 20.03
CA GLU A 298 31.67 34.62 20.54
C GLU A 298 31.01 34.74 21.92
N ILE A 299 29.88 34.06 22.11
CA ILE A 299 29.17 33.99 23.38
C ILE A 299 29.01 32.53 23.77
N HIS A 300 29.45 32.21 24.98
CA HIS A 300 29.44 30.86 25.55
C HIS A 300 28.64 30.80 26.85
N ASP A 301 28.21 29.60 27.22
CA ASP A 301 27.46 29.20 28.42
C ASP A 301 26.07 29.82 28.64
N ALA A 302 25.22 29.05 29.36
CA ALA A 302 23.81 29.35 29.60
C ALA A 302 23.54 30.65 30.36
N SER A 303 24.54 31.18 31.06
CA SER A 303 24.41 32.38 31.88
C SER A 303 24.89 33.64 31.16
N SER A 304 25.61 33.50 30.05
CA SER A 304 26.12 34.66 29.30
C SER A 304 25.09 35.17 28.31
N ARG A 305 25.05 36.49 28.15
CA ARG A 305 24.08 37.16 27.29
C ARG A 305 24.61 38.41 26.61
N TRP A 306 24.13 38.62 25.39
CA TRP A 306 24.25 39.88 24.67
C TRP A 306 22.86 40.46 24.41
N ASP A 307 22.51 41.52 25.14
CA ASP A 307 21.24 42.23 24.94
C ASP A 307 21.43 43.43 24.01
N ASN A 308 21.18 43.20 22.72
CA ASN A 308 21.02 44.26 21.74
C ASN A 308 19.54 44.68 21.76
N THR A 309 19.23 45.96 21.95
CA THR A 309 17.81 46.40 22.03
C THR A 309 17.27 46.97 20.73
N GLY A 310 18.16 47.36 19.81
CA GLY A 310 17.87 47.83 18.46
C GLY A 310 18.32 46.83 17.39
N SER A 311 18.85 47.32 16.27
CA SER A 311 19.24 46.48 15.13
C SER A 311 20.58 45.79 15.37
N LEU A 312 20.72 44.53 14.94
CA LEU A 312 21.98 43.79 14.97
C LEU A 312 22.42 43.41 13.55
N THR A 313 23.51 44.00 13.08
CA THR A 313 24.06 43.75 11.74
C THR A 313 25.34 42.94 11.79
N VAL A 314 25.33 41.76 11.18
CA VAL A 314 26.48 40.86 11.06
C VAL A 314 27.01 40.89 9.63
N GLY A 315 28.12 41.60 9.43
CA GLY A 315 28.71 41.89 8.12
C GLY A 315 27.97 43.02 7.43
N LEU A 316 28.30 44.28 7.75
CA LEU A 316 27.73 45.43 7.05
C LEU A 316 28.30 45.51 5.63
N ALA A 317 29.59 45.82 5.51
CA ALA A 317 30.31 45.89 4.24
C ALA A 317 31.62 45.06 4.23
N ALA A 318 31.89 44.33 5.32
CA ALA A 318 33.07 43.48 5.50
C ALA A 318 32.69 42.14 6.18
N TRP A 319 33.66 41.42 6.77
CA TRP A 319 33.39 40.15 7.45
C TRP A 319 32.85 40.37 8.86
N GLY A 320 31.62 39.91 9.11
CA GLY A 320 31.03 39.81 10.44
C GLY A 320 30.74 38.36 10.80
N LEU A 321 31.19 37.93 11.99
CA LEU A 321 31.03 36.58 12.48
C LEU A 321 30.42 36.60 13.89
N LEU A 322 29.28 35.95 14.07
CA LEU A 322 28.62 35.82 15.36
C LEU A 322 28.44 34.34 15.71
N TYR A 323 28.92 33.94 16.87
CA TYR A 323 28.87 32.59 17.37
C TYR A 323 28.14 32.57 18.71
N ILE A 324 27.00 31.88 18.77
CA ILE A 324 26.16 31.75 19.96
C ILE A 324 26.13 30.27 20.34
N HIS A 325 26.81 29.94 21.42
CA HIS A 325 27.11 28.56 21.78
C HIS A 325 26.70 28.23 23.21
N ASP A 326 26.60 26.94 23.51
CA ASP A 326 26.53 26.40 24.88
C ASP A 326 25.39 27.02 25.72
N ALA A 327 24.20 27.17 25.11
CA ALA A 327 23.00 27.78 25.69
C ALA A 327 23.05 29.29 25.98
N ALA A 328 24.06 29.99 25.46
CA ALA A 328 24.12 31.45 25.51
C ALA A 328 22.94 32.14 24.80
N VAL A 329 22.65 33.38 25.19
CA VAL A 329 21.48 34.13 24.70
C VAL A 329 21.88 35.45 24.03
N VAL A 330 21.34 35.69 22.84
CA VAL A 330 21.38 37.00 22.16
C VAL A 330 19.96 37.48 21.87
N THR A 331 19.67 38.73 22.16
CA THR A 331 18.40 39.38 21.79
C THR A 331 18.63 40.57 20.87
N SER A 332 17.71 40.85 19.95
CA SER A 332 17.70 42.08 19.14
C SER A 332 16.27 42.54 18.78
N LEU A 333 16.11 43.78 18.29
CA LEU A 333 14.87 44.20 17.63
C LEU A 333 14.76 43.47 16.29
N ASP A 334 15.75 43.65 15.43
CA ASP A 334 15.89 42.99 14.14
C ASP A 334 17.29 42.39 13.98
N GLY A 335 17.48 41.56 12.97
CA GLY A 335 18.76 40.98 12.60
C GLY A 335 19.01 41.10 11.09
N THR A 336 20.19 41.57 10.70
CA THR A 336 20.62 41.61 9.30
C THR A 336 21.98 40.94 9.14
N ILE A 337 22.06 39.93 8.27
CA ILE A 337 23.31 39.27 7.90
C ILE A 337 23.68 39.72 6.48
N ALA A 338 24.90 40.24 6.27
CA ALA A 338 25.37 40.73 4.97
C ALA A 338 24.49 41.83 4.35
N SER A 339 24.55 43.03 4.94
CA SER A 339 23.75 44.20 4.56
C SER A 339 24.08 44.71 3.15
N ASP A 340 25.35 45.01 2.89
CA ASP A 340 25.82 45.66 1.66
C ASP A 340 26.40 44.64 0.67
N LEU A 341 26.61 45.08 -0.58
CA LEU A 341 27.08 44.23 -1.69
C LEU A 341 28.40 43.49 -1.38
N SER A 342 29.34 44.11 -0.67
CA SER A 342 30.60 43.49 -0.24
C SER A 342 30.53 42.78 1.12
N GLY A 343 29.39 42.90 1.82
CA GLY A 343 29.19 42.34 3.15
C GLY A 343 29.21 40.82 3.14
N LYS A 344 29.93 40.24 4.12
CA LYS A 344 30.02 38.80 4.35
C LYS A 344 29.66 38.51 5.80
N GLY A 345 28.47 37.97 6.02
CA GLY A 345 27.97 37.68 7.36
C GLY A 345 27.83 36.18 7.60
N ARG A 346 28.22 35.71 8.79
CA ARG A 346 27.95 34.35 9.25
C ARG A 346 27.47 34.39 10.70
N VAL A 347 26.36 33.73 10.97
CA VAL A 347 25.84 33.50 12.32
C VAL A 347 25.69 32.01 12.56
N ASP A 348 26.33 31.50 13.61
CA ASP A 348 26.21 30.11 14.03
C ASP A 348 25.54 30.06 15.41
N VAL A 349 24.36 29.44 15.49
CA VAL A 349 23.60 29.23 16.73
C VAL A 349 23.62 27.74 17.03
N THR A 350 24.46 27.33 17.99
CA THR A 350 24.71 25.90 18.23
C THR A 350 24.71 25.52 19.70
N LYS A 351 24.65 24.21 19.98
CA LYS A 351 24.74 23.65 21.34
C LYS A 351 23.76 24.29 22.33
N GLY A 352 22.50 24.42 21.90
CA GLY A 352 21.42 25.02 22.70
C GLY A 352 21.40 26.56 22.76
N GLY A 353 22.34 27.27 22.12
CA GLY A 353 22.34 28.73 22.07
C GLY A 353 21.06 29.31 21.45
N SER A 354 20.75 30.57 21.75
CA SER A 354 19.54 31.24 21.27
C SER A 354 19.78 32.65 20.72
N TRP A 355 19.16 32.95 19.57
CA TRP A 355 19.03 34.30 19.04
C TRP A 355 17.56 34.65 18.83
N THR A 356 17.06 35.64 19.58
CA THR A 356 15.66 36.06 19.54
C THR A 356 15.55 37.49 19.03
N MET A 357 14.84 37.69 17.92
CA MET A 357 14.46 39.00 17.40
C MET A 357 12.97 39.26 17.59
N THR A 358 12.62 40.48 18.02
CA THR A 358 11.22 40.86 18.21
C THR A 358 10.52 41.30 16.91
N ASP A 359 11.29 41.61 15.87
CA ASP A 359 10.83 41.98 14.53
C ASP A 359 11.50 41.13 13.44
N GLY A 360 12.14 41.72 12.42
CA GLY A 360 12.60 41.00 11.23
C GLY A 360 13.97 40.32 11.33
N LEU A 361 14.16 39.24 10.55
CA LEU A 361 15.47 38.67 10.22
C LEU A 361 15.69 38.70 8.70
N THR A 362 16.79 39.30 8.26
CA THR A 362 17.23 39.26 6.85
C THR A 362 18.56 38.51 6.75
N VAL A 363 18.57 37.38 6.04
CA VAL A 363 19.78 36.64 5.70
C VAL A 363 20.19 37.00 4.27
N ALA A 364 21.27 37.77 4.14
CA ALA A 364 21.71 38.43 2.92
C ALA A 364 20.72 39.50 2.43
N GLN A 365 20.99 40.75 2.78
CA GLN A 365 20.24 41.87 2.23
C GLN A 365 20.71 42.20 0.81
N SER A 366 22.02 42.39 0.63
CA SER A 366 22.65 42.62 -0.69
C SER A 366 23.92 41.80 -0.92
N GLY A 367 24.58 41.32 0.15
CA GLY A 367 25.85 40.59 0.09
C GLY A 367 25.69 39.07 0.18
N SER A 368 26.65 38.39 0.82
CA SER A 368 26.60 36.94 1.07
C SER A 368 26.44 36.64 2.57
N GLY A 369 25.26 36.13 2.95
CA GLY A 369 24.88 35.90 4.35
C GLY A 369 24.59 34.43 4.63
N ARG A 370 25.07 33.94 5.77
CA ARG A 370 24.84 32.56 6.22
C ARG A 370 24.30 32.51 7.65
N LEU A 371 23.28 31.68 7.87
CA LEU A 371 22.79 31.30 9.19
C LEU A 371 22.84 29.79 9.36
N PHE A 372 23.52 29.32 10.41
CA PHE A 372 23.63 27.92 10.75
C PHE A 372 23.03 27.67 12.14
N VAL A 373 21.94 26.89 12.20
CA VAL A 373 21.27 26.53 13.45
C VAL A 373 21.44 25.03 13.67
N ASN A 374 22.15 24.65 14.72
CA ASN A 374 22.57 23.26 14.90
C ASN A 374 22.58 22.79 16.37
N SER A 375 22.56 21.48 16.60
CA SER A 375 22.78 20.84 17.89
C SER A 375 21.94 21.47 19.02
N GLY A 376 20.64 21.66 18.78
CA GLY A 376 19.69 22.23 19.73
C GLY A 376 19.54 23.76 19.69
N GLY A 377 20.23 24.45 18.77
CA GLY A 377 20.15 25.91 18.63
C GLY A 377 18.73 26.42 18.34
N GLN A 378 18.41 27.62 18.84
CA GLN A 378 17.08 28.24 18.75
C GLN A 378 17.14 29.63 18.12
N VAL A 379 16.46 29.82 16.98
CA VAL A 379 16.30 31.15 16.36
C VAL A 379 14.82 31.51 16.31
N SER A 380 14.46 32.72 16.70
CA SER A 380 13.07 33.20 16.58
C SER A 380 12.98 34.64 16.12
N ASN A 381 12.00 34.93 15.26
CA ASN A 381 11.75 36.24 14.69
C ASN A 381 10.27 36.41 14.31
N LYS A 382 9.88 37.63 13.93
CA LYS A 382 8.55 37.94 13.38
C LYS A 382 8.45 37.59 11.90
N THR A 383 9.23 38.26 11.05
CA THR A 383 9.29 38.02 9.60
C THR A 383 10.69 37.65 9.18
N ALA A 384 10.85 36.73 8.23
CA ALA A 384 12.15 36.29 7.77
C ALA A 384 12.27 36.40 6.24
N VAL A 385 13.41 36.90 5.78
CA VAL A 385 13.74 36.98 4.35
C VAL A 385 15.15 36.46 4.10
N ILE A 386 15.30 35.60 3.11
CA ILE A 386 16.59 35.12 2.59
C ILE A 386 16.79 35.74 1.19
N ALA A 387 17.95 36.37 0.98
CA ALA A 387 18.32 37.07 -0.26
C ALA A 387 17.32 38.16 -0.69
N LEU A 388 17.31 39.27 0.06
CA LEU A 388 16.31 40.35 -0.09
C LEU A 388 16.40 41.08 -1.44
N LYS A 389 17.61 41.43 -1.91
CA LYS A 389 17.82 42.18 -3.15
C LYS A 389 18.43 41.32 -4.25
N ALA A 390 18.39 41.83 -5.48
CA ALA A 390 19.08 41.24 -6.62
C ALA A 390 20.59 41.04 -6.32
N ALA A 391 21.15 39.91 -6.76
CA ALA A 391 22.52 39.45 -6.50
C ALA A 391 22.87 39.08 -5.03
N ALA A 392 21.96 39.26 -4.07
CA ALA A 392 22.16 38.75 -2.72
C ALA A 392 22.21 37.21 -2.72
N LYS A 393 23.06 36.64 -1.86
CA LYS A 393 23.20 35.18 -1.68
C LYS A 393 22.98 34.82 -0.22
N GLY A 394 21.81 34.25 0.08
CA GLY A 394 21.43 33.87 1.43
C GLY A 394 21.38 32.35 1.57
N GLU A 395 22.10 31.81 2.56
CA GLU A 395 22.07 30.38 2.87
C GLU A 395 21.69 30.17 4.33
N VAL A 396 20.66 29.34 4.56
CA VAL A 396 20.24 28.96 5.90
C VAL A 396 20.22 27.44 6.02
N THR A 397 20.84 26.90 7.06
CA THR A 397 20.76 25.48 7.40
C THR A 397 20.30 25.33 8.85
N VAL A 398 19.24 24.55 9.05
CA VAL A 398 18.74 24.12 10.35
C VAL A 398 18.88 22.60 10.42
N GLN A 399 19.79 22.10 11.25
CA GLN A 399 20.09 20.67 11.31
C GLN A 399 20.14 20.12 12.74
N ASP A 400 20.14 18.80 12.87
CA ASP A 400 20.15 18.03 14.11
C ASP A 400 18.84 18.13 14.91
N ALA A 401 18.52 17.06 15.63
CA ALA A 401 17.38 17.01 16.53
C ALA A 401 17.42 18.13 17.59
N GLY A 402 16.28 18.81 17.76
CA GLY A 402 16.10 19.89 18.74
C GLY A 402 16.44 21.28 18.21
N SER A 403 17.14 21.40 17.08
CA SER A 403 17.38 22.71 16.44
C SER A 403 16.10 23.25 15.82
N LEU A 404 15.77 24.52 16.10
CA LEU A 404 14.52 25.12 15.70
C LEU A 404 14.70 26.57 15.23
N TRP A 405 14.09 26.88 14.08
CA TRP A 405 13.87 28.24 13.64
C TRP A 405 12.37 28.54 13.56
N THR A 406 11.91 29.55 14.28
CA THR A 406 10.50 29.99 14.26
C THR A 406 10.37 31.41 13.73
N SER A 407 9.68 31.56 12.60
CA SER A 407 9.18 32.84 12.09
C SER A 407 7.69 32.94 12.40
N SER A 408 7.27 33.86 13.26
CA SER A 408 5.85 33.95 13.66
C SER A 408 4.91 34.51 12.57
N ALA A 409 5.46 35.04 11.48
CA ALA A 409 4.74 35.51 10.29
C ALA A 409 5.31 34.85 9.01
N ALA A 410 5.55 35.64 7.95
CA ALA A 410 6.05 35.13 6.67
C ALA A 410 7.55 34.78 6.73
N LEU A 411 7.91 33.65 6.11
CA LEU A 411 9.28 33.28 5.76
C LEU A 411 9.39 33.25 4.22
N THR A 412 10.24 34.11 3.67
CA THR A 412 10.50 34.21 2.23
C THR A 412 11.91 33.69 1.92
N VAL A 413 12.00 32.63 1.14
CA VAL A 413 13.25 32.08 0.61
C VAL A 413 13.45 32.62 -0.80
N ALA A 414 14.53 33.35 -1.03
CA ALA A 414 14.79 34.07 -2.28
C ALA A 414 13.72 35.12 -2.59
N ALA A 415 13.81 36.29 -1.95
CA ALA A 415 12.92 37.39 -2.29
C ALA A 415 13.22 37.96 -3.68
N ALA A 416 14.49 38.29 -3.95
CA ALA A 416 14.94 38.77 -5.26
C ALA A 416 16.29 38.18 -5.75
N GLY A 417 17.12 37.69 -4.83
CA GLY A 417 18.41 37.05 -5.13
C GLY A 417 18.35 35.52 -5.11
N ASP A 418 19.50 34.89 -4.85
CA ASP A 418 19.64 33.44 -4.71
C ASP A 418 19.50 33.06 -3.22
N GLY A 419 18.41 32.36 -2.88
CA GLY A 419 18.10 31.99 -1.50
C GLY A 419 18.00 30.48 -1.33
N SER A 420 18.70 29.95 -0.32
CA SER A 420 18.69 28.54 0.03
C SER A 420 18.27 28.30 1.48
N LEU A 421 17.36 27.34 1.69
CA LEU A 421 16.99 26.83 3.01
C LEU A 421 17.15 25.31 3.06
N GLN A 422 17.96 24.82 3.98
CA GLN A 422 18.14 23.40 4.26
C GLN A 422 17.65 23.06 5.67
N VAL A 423 16.80 22.05 5.78
CA VAL A 423 16.28 21.51 7.04
C VAL A 423 16.64 20.03 7.10
N LEU A 424 17.63 19.69 7.92
CA LEU A 424 18.34 18.41 7.84
C LEU A 424 18.32 17.64 9.17
N ASP A 425 18.39 16.32 9.11
CA ASP A 425 18.72 15.42 10.24
C ASP A 425 17.99 15.70 11.57
N GLY A 426 16.68 16.03 11.52
CA GLY A 426 15.84 16.29 12.70
C GLY A 426 15.59 17.78 13.01
N GLY A 427 16.16 18.68 12.22
CA GLY A 427 15.96 20.14 12.33
C GLY A 427 14.52 20.57 12.03
N GLN A 428 14.08 21.67 12.62
CA GLN A 428 12.69 22.15 12.46
C GLN A 428 12.62 23.62 12.06
N VAL A 429 11.77 23.93 11.09
CA VAL A 429 11.42 25.31 10.71
C VAL A 429 9.91 25.49 10.84
N ARG A 430 9.48 26.59 11.44
CA ARG A 430 8.06 26.95 11.58
C ARG A 430 7.78 28.34 11.03
N SER A 431 6.71 28.47 10.25
CA SER A 431 6.24 29.75 9.71
C SER A 431 4.72 29.85 9.69
N LEU A 432 4.20 31.07 9.72
CA LEU A 432 2.78 31.30 9.40
C LEU A 432 2.54 31.06 7.91
N LYS A 433 3.36 31.69 7.06
CA LYS A 433 3.36 31.55 5.59
C LYS A 433 4.76 31.27 5.08
N GLY A 434 4.87 30.44 4.05
CA GLY A 434 6.11 30.18 3.33
C GLY A 434 6.01 30.67 1.89
N ALA A 435 7.03 31.36 1.40
CA ALA A 435 7.15 31.76 0.01
C ALA A 435 8.56 31.42 -0.50
N VAL A 436 8.65 30.77 -1.66
CA VAL A 436 9.92 30.43 -2.31
C VAL A 436 9.94 31.08 -3.69
N ALA A 437 11.04 31.77 -4.00
CA ALA A 437 11.24 32.53 -5.24
C ALA A 437 10.13 33.58 -5.45
N TYR A 438 10.21 34.65 -4.66
CA TYR A 438 9.20 35.70 -4.66
C TYR A 438 9.22 36.47 -5.98
N ASP A 439 10.31 37.14 -6.37
CA ASP A 439 10.36 37.93 -7.61
C ASP A 439 10.68 37.11 -8.89
N ALA A 440 10.39 37.66 -10.07
CA ALA A 440 10.47 36.97 -11.37
C ALA A 440 11.86 36.41 -11.74
N SER A 441 12.95 37.01 -11.25
CA SER A 441 14.32 36.54 -11.49
C SER A 441 14.93 35.80 -10.29
N SER A 442 14.17 35.60 -9.22
CA SER A 442 14.67 34.96 -8.01
C SER A 442 14.74 33.43 -8.17
N LEU A 443 15.78 32.84 -7.57
CA LEU A 443 16.00 31.40 -7.54
C LEU A 443 15.93 30.94 -6.08
N GLY A 444 14.86 30.25 -5.72
CA GLY A 444 14.63 29.74 -4.37
C GLY A 444 14.80 28.24 -4.32
N HIS A 445 15.70 27.75 -3.46
CA HIS A 445 15.97 26.33 -3.30
C HIS A 445 15.74 25.90 -1.85
N VAL A 446 14.87 24.93 -1.64
CA VAL A 446 14.54 24.38 -0.32
C VAL A 446 14.75 22.88 -0.28
N VAL A 447 15.45 22.39 0.73
CA VAL A 447 15.60 20.96 1.00
C VAL A 447 15.15 20.65 2.41
N VAL A 448 14.21 19.74 2.57
CA VAL A 448 13.82 19.15 3.85
C VAL A 448 14.15 17.67 3.78
N SER A 449 15.16 17.23 4.53
CA SER A 449 15.75 15.90 4.38
C SER A 449 16.08 15.26 5.71
N GLY A 450 15.88 13.95 5.83
CA GLY A 450 16.23 13.16 7.01
C GLY A 450 15.06 12.99 7.99
N ALA A 451 15.07 11.88 8.71
CA ALA A 451 14.00 11.53 9.64
C ALA A 451 13.83 12.60 10.73
N GLY A 452 12.59 13.05 10.94
CA GLY A 452 12.25 14.07 11.93
C GLY A 452 12.47 15.52 11.48
N SER A 453 13.12 15.74 10.32
CA SER A 453 13.25 17.07 9.72
C SER A 453 11.89 17.58 9.27
N ARG A 454 11.57 18.84 9.59
CA ARG A 454 10.27 19.41 9.25
C ARG A 454 10.25 20.89 8.92
N TRP A 455 9.38 21.24 7.97
CA TRP A 455 8.97 22.62 7.74
C TRP A 455 7.45 22.75 7.87
N ASP A 456 6.99 23.38 8.95
CA ASP A 456 5.56 23.58 9.19
C ASP A 456 5.12 24.99 8.82
N ASN A 457 4.13 25.05 7.94
CA ASN A 457 3.42 26.26 7.58
C ASN A 457 1.98 26.16 8.07
N THR A 458 1.55 27.08 8.91
CA THR A 458 0.18 27.05 9.45
C THR A 458 -0.86 27.68 8.49
N GLN A 459 -0.41 28.39 7.46
CA GLN A 459 -1.23 28.91 6.36
C GLN A 459 -0.66 28.47 5.00
N THR A 460 -0.57 29.40 4.04
CA THR A 460 -0.15 29.10 2.66
C THR A 460 1.36 28.87 2.56
N LEU A 461 1.74 27.82 1.84
CA LEU A 461 3.10 27.61 1.31
C LEU A 461 3.03 27.74 -0.22
N THR A 462 3.77 28.70 -0.76
CA THR A 462 3.88 28.93 -2.21
C THR A 462 5.31 28.65 -2.68
N VAL A 463 5.47 27.75 -3.65
CA VAL A 463 6.74 27.47 -4.32
C VAL A 463 6.70 28.02 -5.75
N GLY A 464 7.52 29.04 -5.99
CA GLY A 464 7.46 29.86 -7.20
C GLY A 464 6.30 30.83 -7.16
N VAL A 465 6.50 31.99 -6.54
CA VAL A 465 5.51 33.07 -6.61
C VAL A 465 5.56 33.66 -8.02
N TYR A 466 6.61 34.43 -8.35
CA TYR A 466 6.88 34.91 -9.71
C TYR A 466 8.12 34.23 -10.34
N GLY A 467 9.05 33.72 -9.52
CA GLY A 467 10.35 33.17 -9.98
C GLY A 467 10.38 31.64 -10.12
N MET A 468 11.59 31.08 -10.04
CA MET A 468 11.83 29.63 -10.05
C MET A 468 12.05 29.10 -8.64
N GLY A 469 11.06 28.39 -8.11
CA GLY A 469 11.12 27.72 -6.81
C GLY A 469 11.34 26.22 -6.96
N GLU A 470 12.31 25.69 -6.22
CA GLU A 470 12.55 24.27 -6.07
C GLU A 470 12.42 23.87 -4.61
N MET A 471 11.63 22.83 -4.33
CA MET A 471 11.52 22.24 -2.99
C MET A 471 11.60 20.72 -3.06
N ALA A 472 12.56 20.13 -2.34
CA ALA A 472 12.69 18.68 -2.19
C ALA A 472 12.38 18.24 -0.75
N VAL A 473 11.46 17.30 -0.61
CA VAL A 473 11.13 16.63 0.67
C VAL A 473 11.55 15.18 0.57
N GLN A 474 12.56 14.78 1.32
CA GLN A 474 13.21 13.49 1.11
C GLN A 474 13.66 12.79 2.39
N GLN A 475 14.01 11.50 2.28
CA GLN A 475 14.62 10.71 3.35
C GLN A 475 13.84 10.71 4.68
N GLY A 476 12.50 10.65 4.64
CA GLY A 476 11.66 10.58 5.85
C GLY A 476 11.28 11.94 6.46
N ALA A 477 11.48 13.03 5.72
CA ALA A 477 11.15 14.39 6.16
C ALA A 477 9.65 14.74 6.01
N ALA A 478 9.19 15.79 6.69
CA ALA A 478 7.79 16.23 6.64
C ALA A 478 7.63 17.72 6.35
N VAL A 479 6.74 18.07 5.42
CA VAL A 479 6.28 19.44 5.20
C VAL A 479 4.79 19.51 5.44
N THR A 480 4.34 20.55 6.14
CA THR A 480 2.91 20.80 6.36
C THR A 480 2.52 22.21 5.90
N SER A 481 1.33 22.33 5.32
CA SER A 481 0.72 23.60 4.91
C SER A 481 -0.79 23.54 5.06
N MET A 482 -1.45 24.70 5.23
CA MET A 482 -2.90 24.76 5.05
C MET A 482 -3.25 24.68 3.57
N VAL A 483 -2.65 25.56 2.77
CA VAL A 483 -2.81 25.59 1.32
C VAL A 483 -1.44 25.48 0.67
N GLY A 484 -1.29 24.57 -0.28
CA GLY A 484 -0.07 24.43 -1.09
C GLY A 484 -0.29 25.04 -2.47
N ARG A 485 0.68 25.82 -2.97
CA ARG A 485 0.65 26.40 -4.32
C ARG A 485 2.01 26.21 -4.99
N ILE A 486 2.00 25.77 -6.25
CA ILE A 486 3.21 25.62 -7.07
C ILE A 486 3.00 26.36 -8.39
N GLY A 487 3.93 27.25 -8.76
CA GLY A 487 3.83 28.06 -9.97
C GLY A 487 2.65 29.03 -9.92
N ASP A 488 2.73 30.00 -9.01
CA ASP A 488 1.60 30.82 -8.60
C ASP A 488 1.21 31.87 -9.63
N GLU A 489 2.17 32.67 -10.07
CA GLU A 489 1.97 33.79 -10.99
C GLU A 489 2.51 33.49 -12.39
N ALA A 490 2.06 34.27 -13.37
CA ALA A 490 2.50 34.13 -14.74
C ALA A 490 4.02 34.31 -14.87
N GLY A 491 4.68 33.41 -15.62
CA GLY A 491 6.13 33.40 -15.80
C GLY A 491 6.90 32.53 -14.81
N SER A 492 6.29 32.14 -13.68
CA SER A 492 6.92 31.20 -12.75
C SER A 492 7.09 29.80 -13.34
N ASN A 493 8.17 29.11 -12.98
CA ASN A 493 8.44 27.73 -13.36
C ASN A 493 9.05 26.98 -12.18
N SER A 494 8.28 26.11 -11.54
CA SER A 494 8.63 25.57 -10.23
C SER A 494 8.38 24.09 -10.07
N LEU A 495 9.22 23.45 -9.26
CA LEU A 495 9.23 22.03 -9.01
C LEU A 495 9.17 21.76 -7.51
N VAL A 496 8.22 20.91 -7.11
CA VAL A 496 8.24 20.26 -5.79
C VAL A 496 8.41 18.76 -5.98
N SER A 497 9.32 18.15 -5.23
CA SER A 497 9.44 16.71 -5.16
C SER A 497 9.27 16.18 -3.74
N VAL A 498 8.54 15.06 -3.61
CA VAL A 498 8.32 14.33 -2.36
C VAL A 498 8.76 12.89 -2.59
N GLU A 499 9.90 12.51 -2.04
CA GLU A 499 10.65 11.32 -2.45
C GLU A 499 11.16 10.49 -1.28
N GLY A 500 11.11 9.17 -1.41
CA GLY A 500 11.62 8.26 -0.38
C GLY A 500 10.58 7.90 0.66
N ALA A 501 10.71 6.70 1.21
CA ALA A 501 9.81 6.17 2.23
C ALA A 501 9.75 7.10 3.46
N GLY A 502 8.53 7.39 3.92
CA GLY A 502 8.29 8.25 5.08
C GLY A 502 8.33 9.76 4.80
N SER A 503 8.75 10.18 3.59
CA SER A 503 8.71 11.59 3.20
C SER A 503 7.28 12.03 2.93
N THR A 504 6.84 13.14 3.54
CA THR A 504 5.44 13.59 3.48
C THR A 504 5.31 15.07 3.16
N TRP A 505 4.32 15.41 2.33
CA TRP A 505 3.78 16.77 2.25
C TRP A 505 2.27 16.77 2.46
N LYS A 506 1.84 17.35 3.57
CA LYS A 506 0.43 17.40 3.98
C LYS A 506 -0.15 18.80 3.84
N ASN A 507 -1.18 18.90 3.00
CA ASN A 507 -2.02 20.08 2.84
C ASN A 507 -3.36 19.85 3.54
N THR A 508 -3.65 20.62 4.59
CA THR A 508 -4.91 20.44 5.35
C THR A 508 -6.14 21.03 4.64
N SER A 509 -5.94 21.82 3.58
CA SER A 509 -6.94 22.37 2.67
C SER A 509 -6.55 22.07 1.21
N ALA A 510 -6.63 23.05 0.31
CA ALA A 510 -6.40 22.87 -1.12
C ALA A 510 -4.91 22.82 -1.51
N LEU A 511 -4.59 21.98 -2.50
CA LEU A 511 -3.32 21.96 -3.21
C LEU A 511 -3.51 22.43 -4.66
N PHE A 512 -2.77 23.45 -5.07
CA PHE A 512 -2.78 23.95 -6.44
C PHE A 512 -1.42 23.74 -7.11
N VAL A 513 -1.45 23.17 -8.32
CA VAL A 513 -0.27 22.91 -9.13
C VAL A 513 -0.45 23.59 -10.48
N GLY A 514 0.39 24.57 -10.80
CA GLY A 514 0.23 25.44 -11.97
C GLY A 514 -0.99 26.35 -11.82
N VAL A 515 -0.85 27.41 -11.02
CA VAL A 515 -1.96 28.33 -10.74
C VAL A 515 -2.19 29.27 -11.93
N LEU A 516 -1.28 30.22 -12.15
CA LEU A 516 -1.18 31.03 -13.38
C LEU A 516 0.15 30.80 -14.12
N GLY A 517 1.14 30.18 -13.46
CA GLY A 517 2.44 29.81 -14.03
C GLY A 517 2.58 28.31 -14.30
N GLN A 518 3.82 27.84 -14.42
CA GLN A 518 4.15 26.42 -14.58
C GLN A 518 4.52 25.81 -13.23
N GLY A 519 3.76 24.82 -12.79
CA GLY A 519 4.01 24.09 -11.56
C GLY A 519 4.09 22.59 -11.81
N THR A 520 5.14 21.96 -11.28
CA THR A 520 5.32 20.51 -11.32
C THR A 520 5.39 19.94 -9.91
N LEU A 521 4.63 18.89 -9.63
CA LEU A 521 4.75 18.07 -8.43
C LEU A 521 5.16 16.65 -8.81
N ARG A 522 6.28 16.19 -8.26
CA ARG A 522 6.77 14.82 -8.41
C ARG A 522 6.65 14.07 -7.09
N ILE A 523 5.93 12.95 -7.09
CA ILE A 523 5.81 12.08 -5.92
C ILE A 523 6.48 10.76 -6.28
N ALA A 524 7.56 10.40 -5.57
CA ALA A 524 8.32 9.21 -5.94
C ALA A 524 8.86 8.37 -4.78
N GLU A 525 9.28 7.14 -5.10
CA GLU A 525 10.04 6.24 -4.21
C GLU A 525 9.44 6.08 -2.80
N GLY A 526 8.12 5.93 -2.69
CA GLY A 526 7.42 5.78 -1.40
C GLY A 526 7.00 7.08 -0.70
N GLY A 527 7.21 8.24 -1.34
CA GLY A 527 6.72 9.53 -0.86
C GLY A 527 5.19 9.61 -0.80
N LEU A 528 4.68 10.42 0.13
CA LEU A 528 3.24 10.60 0.36
C LEU A 528 2.85 12.08 0.31
N VAL A 529 1.87 12.40 -0.54
CA VAL A 529 1.17 13.69 -0.51
C VAL A 529 -0.24 13.50 0.00
N GLU A 530 -0.69 14.39 0.87
CA GLU A 530 -2.08 14.45 1.35
C GLU A 530 -2.68 15.83 1.06
N SER A 531 -3.93 15.88 0.59
CA SER A 531 -4.67 17.13 0.37
C SER A 531 -6.17 16.98 0.64
N ALA A 532 -6.84 18.05 1.06
CA ALA A 532 -8.30 18.05 1.25
C ALA A 532 -9.09 18.38 -0.03
N GLY A 533 -8.41 18.89 -1.04
CA GLY A 533 -8.90 19.13 -2.39
C GLY A 533 -7.71 19.57 -3.24
N ALA A 534 -7.81 19.42 -4.56
CA ALA A 534 -6.70 19.80 -5.42
C ALA A 534 -7.13 20.29 -6.79
N THR A 535 -6.31 21.16 -7.38
CA THR A 535 -6.46 21.60 -8.77
C THR A 535 -5.12 21.66 -9.46
N ILE A 536 -5.04 21.02 -10.62
CA ILE A 536 -3.88 20.99 -11.51
C ILE A 536 -4.25 21.83 -12.73
N GLY A 537 -3.55 22.93 -13.00
CA GLY A 537 -3.89 23.88 -14.07
C GLY A 537 -5.12 24.74 -13.73
N PHE A 538 -4.98 25.66 -12.77
CA PHE A 538 -6.12 26.40 -12.19
C PHE A 538 -6.65 27.52 -13.09
N GLY A 539 -5.84 28.53 -13.41
CA GLY A 539 -6.23 29.72 -14.14
C GLY A 539 -5.85 29.69 -15.62
N ALA A 540 -6.38 30.62 -16.40
CA ALA A 540 -6.08 30.72 -17.84
C ALA A 540 -4.57 30.93 -18.05
N GLY A 541 -3.95 30.09 -18.89
CA GLY A 541 -2.50 30.08 -19.14
C GLY A 541 -1.66 29.31 -18.11
N GLY A 542 -2.24 28.94 -16.95
CA GLY A 542 -1.58 28.12 -15.95
C GLY A 542 -1.37 26.68 -16.44
N LYS A 543 -0.21 26.11 -16.11
CA LYS A 543 0.18 24.74 -16.51
C LYS A 543 0.60 23.92 -15.30
N GLY A 544 -0.24 22.98 -14.92
CA GLY A 544 0.02 22.07 -13.81
C GLY A 544 0.40 20.69 -14.31
N ARG A 545 1.45 20.11 -13.72
CA ARG A 545 1.82 18.71 -13.95
C ARG A 545 2.04 17.98 -12.63
N VAL A 546 1.43 16.82 -12.47
CA VAL A 546 1.69 15.91 -11.36
C VAL A 546 2.12 14.55 -11.90
N GLU A 547 3.25 14.05 -11.42
CA GLU A 547 3.76 12.72 -11.74
C GLU A 547 3.90 11.89 -10.46
N ILE A 548 3.25 10.73 -10.42
CA ILE A 548 3.36 9.77 -9.32
C ILE A 548 4.01 8.51 -9.87
N MET A 549 5.18 8.13 -9.34
CA MET A 549 5.96 7.01 -9.85
C MET A 549 6.92 6.46 -8.82
N ALA A 550 7.18 5.17 -8.81
CA ALA A 550 8.33 4.61 -8.11
C ALA A 550 9.00 3.54 -8.98
N ASP A 551 10.24 3.19 -8.67
CA ASP A 551 10.88 2.00 -9.23
C ASP A 551 9.97 0.79 -9.00
N ILE A 552 9.91 -0.11 -9.98
CA ILE A 552 9.17 -1.38 -9.87
C ILE A 552 9.69 -2.25 -8.72
N ASN A 553 10.96 -2.06 -8.34
CA ASN A 553 11.61 -2.75 -7.24
C ASN A 553 11.46 -2.04 -5.89
N ALA A 554 10.92 -0.81 -5.86
CA ALA A 554 10.70 -0.10 -4.61
C ALA A 554 9.61 -0.83 -3.80
N GLY A 555 9.95 -1.27 -2.58
CA GLY A 555 9.02 -2.03 -1.73
C GLY A 555 7.80 -1.24 -1.23
N THR A 556 7.78 0.09 -1.41
CA THR A 556 6.66 0.96 -1.01
C THR A 556 6.25 1.85 -2.19
N PRO A 557 4.96 1.86 -2.58
CA PRO A 557 4.49 2.69 -3.69
C PRO A 557 4.49 4.18 -3.31
N ALA A 558 4.71 5.04 -4.30
CA ALA A 558 4.46 6.49 -4.17
C ALA A 558 2.94 6.76 -4.10
N LYS A 559 2.51 7.65 -3.19
CA LYS A 559 1.08 7.83 -2.87
C LYS A 559 0.63 9.28 -2.90
N TRP A 560 -0.56 9.50 -3.43
CA TRP A 560 -1.34 10.72 -3.18
C TRP A 560 -2.74 10.34 -2.65
N ILE A 561 -3.10 10.91 -1.51
CA ILE A 561 -4.43 10.82 -0.92
C ILE A 561 -5.10 12.20 -1.00
N ASN A 562 -6.22 12.29 -1.71
CA ASN A 562 -7.03 13.51 -1.80
C ASN A 562 -8.42 13.25 -1.21
N SER A 563 -8.82 13.98 -0.16
CA SER A 563 -10.09 13.73 0.51
C SER A 563 -11.30 14.52 -0.03
N GLY A 564 -11.12 15.37 -1.04
CA GLY A 564 -12.19 16.11 -1.71
C GLY A 564 -12.14 15.96 -3.22
N ASP A 565 -12.62 16.98 -3.96
CA ASP A 565 -12.52 17.00 -5.42
C ASP A 565 -11.05 17.15 -5.87
N LEU A 566 -10.72 16.49 -6.98
CA LEU A 566 -9.45 16.64 -7.68
C LEU A 566 -9.72 17.11 -9.10
N VAL A 567 -9.40 18.35 -9.40
CA VAL A 567 -9.60 18.95 -10.72
C VAL A 567 -8.30 18.84 -11.54
N VAL A 568 -8.39 18.25 -12.72
CA VAL A 568 -7.30 18.14 -13.69
C VAL A 568 -7.66 18.99 -14.91
N GLY A 569 -7.09 20.18 -14.98
CA GLY A 569 -7.46 21.24 -15.93
C GLY A 569 -8.75 21.94 -15.49
N ASN A 570 -8.64 23.17 -14.99
CA ASN A 570 -9.79 24.03 -14.70
C ASN A 570 -10.04 25.03 -15.84
N LEU A 571 -9.36 26.18 -15.83
CA LEU A 571 -9.25 27.11 -16.97
C LEU A 571 -7.89 27.00 -17.69
N GLY A 572 -6.91 26.32 -17.08
CA GLY A 572 -5.57 26.08 -17.61
C GLY A 572 -5.37 24.66 -18.10
N GLU A 573 -4.10 24.29 -18.31
CA GLU A 573 -3.68 22.94 -18.68
C GLU A 573 -3.30 22.15 -17.43
N GLY A 574 -3.97 21.01 -17.20
CA GLY A 574 -3.64 20.09 -16.12
C GLY A 574 -3.29 18.70 -16.63
N ILE A 575 -2.16 18.16 -16.19
CA ILE A 575 -1.71 16.80 -16.49
C ILE A 575 -1.44 16.05 -15.19
N LEU A 576 -2.01 14.85 -15.07
CA LEU A 576 -1.79 13.92 -13.97
C LEU A 576 -1.43 12.54 -14.52
N ALA A 577 -0.24 12.05 -14.19
CA ALA A 577 0.24 10.74 -14.63
C ALA A 577 0.46 9.79 -13.44
N LEU A 578 -0.13 8.59 -13.53
CA LEU A 578 0.02 7.49 -12.58
C LEU A 578 0.83 6.37 -13.24
N ARG A 579 2.12 6.30 -12.92
CA ARG A 579 3.09 5.38 -13.53
C ARG A 579 3.31 4.14 -12.65
N THR A 580 4.32 3.35 -13.00
CA THR A 580 4.80 2.18 -12.25
C THR A 580 4.80 2.42 -10.74
N ASN A 581 4.23 1.47 -10.00
CA ASN A 581 4.25 1.41 -8.53
C ASN A 581 3.75 2.70 -7.84
N SER A 582 2.71 3.32 -8.41
CA SER A 582 2.06 4.51 -7.87
C SER A 582 0.61 4.24 -7.45
N GLN A 583 0.11 5.01 -6.48
CA GLN A 583 -1.27 4.95 -6.02
C GLN A 583 -1.85 6.36 -5.85
N LEU A 584 -3.00 6.62 -6.47
CA LEU A 584 -3.85 7.78 -6.20
C LEU A 584 -5.16 7.30 -5.60
N THR A 585 -5.51 7.85 -4.43
CA THR A 585 -6.80 7.61 -3.77
C THR A 585 -7.54 8.93 -3.61
N VAL A 586 -8.77 8.98 -4.13
CA VAL A 586 -9.72 10.08 -3.92
C VAL A 586 -10.90 9.54 -3.12
N THR A 587 -11.18 10.06 -1.92
CA THR A 587 -12.16 9.45 -0.99
C THR A 587 -13.46 10.22 -0.79
N GLY A 588 -13.46 11.55 -0.90
CA GLY A 588 -14.62 12.40 -0.59
C GLY A 588 -15.08 13.32 -1.72
N GLY A 589 -14.63 13.10 -2.96
CA GLY A 589 -15.03 13.88 -4.13
C GLY A 589 -14.81 13.15 -5.46
N ASP A 590 -15.07 13.87 -6.55
CA ASP A 590 -14.88 13.39 -7.92
C ASP A 590 -13.49 13.78 -8.45
N ILE A 591 -12.97 13.01 -9.40
CA ILE A 591 -11.95 13.52 -10.32
C ILE A 591 -12.66 14.26 -11.44
N VAL A 592 -12.41 15.56 -11.58
CA VAL A 592 -13.03 16.40 -12.60
C VAL A 592 -11.98 16.76 -13.65
N ILE A 593 -12.17 16.30 -14.89
CA ILE A 593 -11.21 16.56 -15.97
C ILE A 593 -11.76 17.67 -16.86
N ALA A 594 -10.95 18.70 -17.11
CA ALA A 594 -11.28 19.87 -17.92
C ALA A 594 -12.58 20.55 -17.48
N GLN A 595 -12.59 21.06 -16.24
CA GLN A 595 -13.82 21.49 -15.55
C GLN A 595 -14.57 22.61 -16.29
N GLN A 596 -13.86 23.62 -16.79
CA GLN A 596 -14.45 24.81 -17.43
C GLN A 596 -14.14 24.86 -18.92
N ALA A 597 -14.96 25.59 -19.68
CA ALA A 597 -14.72 25.81 -21.10
C ALA A 597 -13.38 26.53 -21.32
N GLY A 598 -12.58 26.06 -22.28
CA GLY A 598 -11.24 26.57 -22.56
C GLY A 598 -10.11 25.97 -21.72
N GLY A 599 -10.43 25.18 -20.67
CA GLY A 599 -9.43 24.39 -19.94
C GLY A 599 -9.14 23.05 -20.61
N THR A 600 -7.92 22.54 -20.40
CA THR A 600 -7.45 21.24 -20.93
C THR A 600 -7.01 20.34 -19.79
N GLY A 601 -7.53 19.12 -19.74
CA GLY A 601 -7.25 18.16 -18.67
C GLY A 601 -6.85 16.80 -19.20
N LYS A 602 -5.76 16.23 -18.68
CA LYS A 602 -5.33 14.85 -19.02
C LYS A 602 -5.01 14.04 -17.76
N LEU A 603 -5.76 12.97 -17.56
CA LEU A 603 -5.41 11.91 -16.61
C LEU A 603 -4.81 10.73 -17.38
N ILE A 604 -3.61 10.32 -17.04
CA ILE A 604 -2.85 9.29 -17.75
C ILE A 604 -2.55 8.14 -16.79
N ILE A 605 -2.99 6.95 -17.16
CA ILE A 605 -2.57 5.69 -16.53
C ILE A 605 -1.40 5.14 -17.35
N GLY A 606 -0.22 5.16 -16.75
CA GLY A 606 1.07 4.94 -17.41
C GLY A 606 1.76 6.26 -17.74
N THR A 607 2.26 6.42 -18.97
CA THR A 607 3.10 7.58 -19.35
C THR A 607 2.63 8.24 -20.66
N GLU A 608 3.06 9.48 -20.93
CA GLU A 608 2.85 10.11 -22.25
C GLU A 608 3.79 9.53 -23.30
N LEU A 609 5.04 9.24 -22.90
CA LEU A 609 6.11 8.71 -23.73
C LEU A 609 6.93 7.68 -22.95
N GLY A 610 7.44 6.66 -23.64
CA GLY A 610 8.26 5.59 -23.04
C GLY A 610 7.44 4.41 -22.48
N GLU A 611 8.13 3.49 -21.83
CA GLU A 611 7.52 2.28 -21.24
C GLU A 611 7.23 2.49 -19.75
N SER A 612 6.02 2.14 -19.30
CA SER A 612 5.64 2.22 -17.88
C SER A 612 4.49 1.25 -17.55
N GLN A 613 4.48 0.71 -16.33
CA GLN A 613 3.35 -0.06 -15.82
C GLN A 613 2.24 0.88 -15.34
N ALA A 614 1.00 0.41 -15.32
CA ALA A 614 -0.14 1.20 -14.88
C ALA A 614 -0.07 1.51 -13.36
N GLY A 615 -0.25 2.78 -13.01
CA GLY A 615 -0.51 3.18 -11.62
C GLY A 615 -1.93 2.82 -11.17
N GLN A 616 -2.11 2.64 -9.86
CA GLN A 616 -3.42 2.31 -9.29
C GLN A 616 -4.22 3.57 -9.01
N LEU A 617 -5.46 3.60 -9.48
CA LEU A 617 -6.43 4.65 -9.20
C LEU A 617 -7.60 4.09 -8.40
N THR A 618 -7.88 4.68 -7.24
CA THR A 618 -9.12 4.48 -6.50
C THR A 618 -9.86 5.79 -6.40
N ALA A 619 -10.99 5.91 -7.09
CA ALA A 619 -11.87 7.07 -7.01
C ALA A 619 -13.33 6.63 -7.18
N PRO A 620 -14.31 7.31 -6.56
CA PRO A 620 -15.72 7.03 -6.78
C PRO A 620 -16.11 7.23 -8.25
N ARG A 621 -15.58 8.30 -8.87
CA ARG A 621 -16.00 8.74 -10.19
C ARG A 621 -14.97 9.67 -10.86
N ILE A 622 -14.92 9.59 -12.19
CA ILE A 622 -14.36 10.59 -13.10
C ILE A 622 -15.50 11.29 -13.84
N ARG A 623 -15.49 12.63 -13.82
CA ARG A 623 -16.44 13.47 -14.55
C ARG A 623 -15.69 14.39 -15.50
N PHE A 624 -16.04 14.34 -16.78
CA PHE A 624 -15.60 15.34 -17.75
C PHE A 624 -16.43 16.62 -17.63
N GLY A 625 -15.76 17.77 -17.56
CA GLY A 625 -16.38 19.09 -17.53
C GLY A 625 -16.73 19.61 -18.92
N SER A 626 -16.78 20.94 -19.07
CA SER A 626 -17.10 21.59 -20.36
C SER A 626 -15.88 21.93 -21.22
N GLY A 627 -14.66 21.65 -20.76
CA GLY A 627 -13.41 21.85 -21.50
C GLY A 627 -12.95 20.59 -22.24
N ASP A 628 -11.69 20.61 -22.71
CA ASP A 628 -11.07 19.51 -23.46
C ASP A 628 -10.40 18.50 -22.52
N GLY A 629 -11.18 17.49 -22.10
CA GLY A 629 -10.74 16.48 -21.16
C GLY A 629 -10.43 15.11 -21.78
N ALA A 630 -9.33 14.48 -21.35
CA ALA A 630 -8.95 13.14 -21.76
C ALA A 630 -8.55 12.23 -20.58
N LEU A 631 -9.00 10.97 -20.64
CA LEU A 631 -8.47 9.85 -19.87
C LEU A 631 -7.64 8.97 -20.81
N VAL A 632 -6.37 8.79 -20.52
CA VAL A 632 -5.42 8.09 -21.40
C VAL A 632 -4.90 6.84 -20.72
N PHE A 633 -5.00 5.69 -21.40
CA PHE A 633 -4.35 4.44 -21.01
C PHE A 633 -3.16 4.21 -21.95
N ASN A 634 -1.95 4.35 -21.43
CA ASN A 634 -0.71 4.12 -22.15
C ASN A 634 0.31 3.45 -21.22
N HIS A 635 0.14 2.14 -21.05
CA HIS A 635 0.92 1.32 -20.12
C HIS A 635 1.30 -0.04 -20.72
N GLU A 636 2.21 -0.76 -20.07
CA GLU A 636 2.65 -2.12 -20.46
C GLU A 636 1.91 -3.25 -19.74
N SER A 637 1.00 -2.94 -18.82
CA SER A 637 0.30 -3.96 -18.02
C SER A 637 -0.64 -4.82 -18.89
N THR A 638 -0.72 -6.13 -18.60
CA THR A 638 -1.45 -7.12 -19.41
C THR A 638 -2.90 -7.36 -18.98
N ASP A 639 -3.29 -6.98 -17.76
CA ASP A 639 -4.64 -7.17 -17.21
C ASP A 639 -5.01 -6.07 -16.20
N TYR A 640 -4.82 -4.80 -16.57
CA TYR A 640 -5.11 -3.69 -15.67
C TYR A 640 -6.62 -3.51 -15.47
N VAL A 641 -7.13 -3.77 -14.26
CA VAL A 641 -8.56 -3.62 -13.95
C VAL A 641 -8.86 -2.17 -13.57
N PHE A 642 -9.77 -1.53 -14.30
CA PHE A 642 -10.25 -0.19 -14.04
C PHE A 642 -11.75 -0.19 -13.70
N ALA A 643 -12.10 0.16 -12.47
CA ALA A 643 -13.48 0.06 -11.96
C ALA A 643 -14.19 1.42 -11.78
N THR A 644 -13.48 2.54 -11.95
CA THR A 644 -14.00 3.88 -11.68
C THR A 644 -15.19 4.22 -12.57
N THR A 645 -16.25 4.80 -11.98
CA THR A 645 -17.42 5.32 -12.73
C THR A 645 -16.99 6.47 -13.64
N ILE A 646 -17.45 6.52 -14.89
CA ILE A 646 -17.09 7.58 -15.86
C ILE A 646 -18.35 8.28 -16.38
N GLN A 647 -18.35 9.61 -16.43
CA GLN A 647 -19.47 10.37 -17.00
C GLN A 647 -19.05 11.68 -17.67
N GLY A 648 -19.98 12.25 -18.44
CA GLY A 648 -19.79 13.51 -19.17
C GLY A 648 -19.26 13.31 -20.58
N LYS A 649 -18.92 14.42 -21.24
CA LYS A 649 -18.41 14.43 -22.62
C LYS A 649 -16.91 14.70 -22.61
N GLY A 650 -16.12 13.68 -22.92
CA GLY A 650 -14.66 13.79 -23.04
C GLY A 650 -14.10 12.71 -23.96
N VAL A 651 -12.78 12.51 -23.92
CA VAL A 651 -12.09 11.49 -24.70
C VAL A 651 -11.53 10.42 -23.78
N ILE A 652 -11.75 9.15 -24.10
CA ILE A 652 -10.99 8.04 -23.54
C ILE A 652 -10.05 7.55 -24.64
N ALA A 653 -8.74 7.61 -24.42
CA ALA A 653 -7.74 7.18 -25.40
C ALA A 653 -6.99 5.96 -24.87
N HIS A 654 -7.22 4.79 -25.47
CA HIS A 654 -6.48 3.57 -25.18
C HIS A 654 -5.40 3.34 -26.24
N GLN A 655 -4.14 3.55 -25.84
CA GLN A 655 -3.00 3.61 -26.76
C GLN A 655 -2.08 2.39 -26.67
N LYS A 656 -1.97 1.77 -25.49
CA LYS A 656 -1.11 0.60 -25.24
C LYS A 656 -1.59 -0.18 -24.02
N GLY A 657 -1.12 -1.42 -23.87
CA GLY A 657 -1.42 -2.28 -22.73
C GLY A 657 -2.74 -3.02 -22.89
N SER A 658 -3.20 -3.65 -21.82
CA SER A 658 -4.50 -4.30 -21.77
C SER A 658 -5.26 -3.85 -20.52
N THR A 659 -6.40 -3.20 -20.76
CA THR A 659 -7.27 -2.63 -19.73
C THR A 659 -8.59 -3.39 -19.69
N ILE A 660 -9.01 -3.82 -18.49
CA ILE A 660 -10.31 -4.42 -18.21
C ILE A 660 -11.18 -3.38 -17.51
N TYR A 661 -12.11 -2.77 -18.23
CA TYR A 661 -13.06 -1.83 -17.67
C TYR A 661 -14.27 -2.56 -17.03
N THR A 662 -14.42 -2.43 -15.72
CA THR A 662 -15.51 -3.05 -14.93
C THR A 662 -16.49 -2.02 -14.35
N GLY A 663 -16.21 -0.73 -14.50
CA GLY A 663 -17.00 0.36 -13.92
C GLY A 663 -18.33 0.63 -14.63
N ASN A 664 -19.07 1.59 -14.09
CA ASN A 664 -20.28 2.13 -14.70
C ASN A 664 -19.98 3.45 -15.43
N GLY A 665 -19.94 3.37 -16.75
CA GLY A 665 -19.73 4.47 -17.68
C GLY A 665 -20.98 4.80 -18.50
N GLY A 666 -22.18 4.38 -18.10
CA GLY A 666 -23.40 4.56 -18.89
C GLY A 666 -23.77 6.03 -19.15
N ALA A 667 -23.32 6.93 -18.27
CA ALA A 667 -23.49 8.38 -18.41
C ALA A 667 -22.33 9.08 -19.14
N PHE A 668 -21.34 8.34 -19.64
CA PHE A 668 -20.33 8.86 -20.55
C PHE A 668 -20.95 9.03 -21.94
N THR A 669 -20.82 10.22 -22.53
CA THR A 669 -21.38 10.55 -23.85
C THR A 669 -20.31 11.01 -24.84
N GLY A 670 -19.04 10.84 -24.48
CA GLY A 670 -17.89 11.20 -25.29
C GLY A 670 -17.49 10.11 -26.29
N THR A 671 -16.23 10.14 -26.69
CA THR A 671 -15.64 9.18 -27.63
C THR A 671 -14.54 8.38 -26.95
N THR A 672 -14.55 7.08 -27.13
CA THR A 672 -13.47 6.17 -26.76
C THR A 672 -12.71 5.77 -28.00
N THR A 673 -11.43 6.12 -28.09
CA THR A 673 -10.55 5.73 -29.17
C THR A 673 -9.61 4.62 -28.70
N VAL A 674 -9.63 3.47 -29.37
CA VAL A 674 -8.67 2.38 -29.13
C VAL A 674 -7.68 2.36 -30.29
N SER A 675 -6.55 3.02 -30.11
CA SER A 675 -5.50 3.15 -31.13
C SER A 675 -4.35 2.14 -30.98
N GLY A 676 -4.31 1.43 -29.85
CA GLY A 676 -3.34 0.37 -29.61
C GLY A 676 -3.67 -0.41 -28.33
N GLY A 677 -3.07 -1.58 -28.17
CA GLY A 677 -3.35 -2.48 -27.05
C GLY A 677 -4.77 -3.07 -27.09
N MET A 678 -5.26 -3.51 -25.94
CA MET A 678 -6.57 -4.15 -25.77
C MET A 678 -7.43 -3.44 -24.72
N LEU A 679 -8.65 -3.06 -25.09
CA LEU A 679 -9.70 -2.65 -24.16
C LEU A 679 -10.74 -3.76 -24.04
N ARG A 680 -10.88 -4.36 -22.85
CA ARG A 680 -11.97 -5.28 -22.50
C ARG A 680 -13.03 -4.56 -21.69
N VAL A 681 -14.23 -4.41 -22.23
CA VAL A 681 -15.37 -3.82 -21.50
C VAL A 681 -16.18 -4.95 -20.87
N ASN A 682 -16.09 -5.08 -19.55
CA ASN A 682 -16.88 -6.01 -18.73
C ASN A 682 -17.97 -5.30 -17.92
N GLY A 683 -17.88 -3.97 -17.77
CA GLY A 683 -18.89 -3.11 -17.17
C GLY A 683 -19.85 -2.52 -18.21
N THR A 684 -20.26 -1.27 -17.99
CA THR A 684 -21.08 -0.50 -18.94
C THR A 684 -20.30 0.71 -19.40
N LEU A 685 -20.19 0.98 -20.70
CA LEU A 685 -19.54 2.16 -21.24
C LEU A 685 -20.43 2.84 -22.28
N GLY A 686 -20.83 4.09 -22.04
CA GLY A 686 -21.60 4.89 -22.99
C GLY A 686 -20.71 5.50 -24.10
N GLY A 687 -21.27 6.46 -24.84
CA GLY A 687 -20.54 7.18 -25.88
C GLY A 687 -20.20 6.33 -27.11
N THR A 688 -19.47 6.90 -28.06
CA THR A 688 -19.00 6.18 -29.26
C THR A 688 -17.68 5.47 -28.99
N VAL A 689 -17.42 4.37 -29.69
CA VAL A 689 -16.14 3.65 -29.62
C VAL A 689 -15.55 3.48 -31.01
N ASP A 690 -14.36 4.02 -31.22
CA ASP A 690 -13.60 3.94 -32.47
C ASP A 690 -12.35 3.09 -32.27
N VAL A 691 -12.34 1.88 -32.85
CA VAL A 691 -11.21 0.96 -32.84
C VAL A 691 -10.37 1.22 -34.08
N GLN A 692 -9.20 1.83 -33.89
CA GLN A 692 -8.28 2.20 -34.97
C GLN A 692 -7.26 1.07 -35.25
N SER A 693 -6.41 1.27 -36.26
CA SER A 693 -5.34 0.33 -36.60
C SER A 693 -4.44 0.03 -35.40
N GLY A 694 -4.27 -1.25 -35.07
CA GLY A 694 -3.47 -1.71 -33.92
C GLY A 694 -4.25 -1.81 -32.60
N GLY A 695 -5.46 -1.26 -32.53
CA GLY A 695 -6.35 -1.38 -31.38
C GLY A 695 -7.16 -2.68 -31.38
N THR A 696 -7.42 -3.22 -30.19
CA THR A 696 -8.29 -4.39 -29.98
C THR A 696 -9.38 -4.07 -28.97
N LEU A 697 -10.65 -4.35 -29.32
CA LEU A 697 -11.80 -4.23 -28.42
C LEU A 697 -12.38 -5.62 -28.14
N GLY A 698 -12.73 -5.91 -26.88
CA GLY A 698 -13.45 -7.11 -26.50
C GLY A 698 -14.19 -6.95 -25.17
N GLY A 699 -14.55 -8.05 -24.54
CA GLY A 699 -15.19 -8.07 -23.21
C GLY A 699 -16.57 -8.72 -23.23
N ILE A 700 -17.31 -8.55 -22.13
CA ILE A 700 -18.63 -9.18 -21.88
C ILE A 700 -19.72 -8.18 -21.48
N GLY A 701 -19.40 -6.88 -21.55
CA GLY A 701 -20.21 -5.80 -21.01
C GLY A 701 -21.17 -5.16 -22.03
N PHE A 702 -21.57 -3.93 -21.73
CA PHE A 702 -22.49 -3.14 -22.54
C PHE A 702 -21.84 -1.85 -23.05
N LEU A 703 -21.82 -1.66 -24.35
CA LEU A 703 -21.37 -0.45 -25.06
C LEU A 703 -22.60 0.33 -25.54
N GLY A 704 -22.92 1.46 -24.90
CA GLY A 704 -24.20 2.15 -25.12
C GLY A 704 -24.35 2.86 -26.47
N GLY A 705 -23.25 3.30 -27.09
CA GLY A 705 -23.29 4.01 -28.37
C GLY A 705 -22.80 3.20 -29.57
N ALA A 706 -22.52 3.91 -30.66
CA ALA A 706 -22.02 3.32 -31.89
C ALA A 706 -20.57 2.87 -31.76
N VAL A 707 -20.27 1.68 -32.27
CA VAL A 707 -18.93 1.11 -32.38
C VAL A 707 -18.52 1.10 -33.85
N THR A 708 -17.33 1.61 -34.15
CA THR A 708 -16.71 1.51 -35.48
C THR A 708 -15.35 0.85 -35.37
N VAL A 709 -15.11 -0.18 -36.20
CA VAL A 709 -13.82 -0.86 -36.29
C VAL A 709 -13.20 -0.52 -37.63
N ALA A 710 -12.14 0.29 -37.59
CA ALA A 710 -11.44 0.75 -38.77
C ALA A 710 -10.60 -0.37 -39.42
N THR A 711 -10.04 -0.09 -40.59
CA THR A 711 -9.06 -0.97 -41.25
C THR A 711 -7.92 -1.31 -40.28
N SER A 712 -7.59 -2.60 -40.17
CA SER A 712 -6.61 -3.17 -39.23
C SER A 712 -6.95 -3.02 -37.73
N GLY A 713 -8.12 -2.50 -37.37
CA GLY A 713 -8.67 -2.60 -36.02
C GLY A 713 -9.22 -4.00 -35.75
N THR A 714 -9.20 -4.44 -34.49
CA THR A 714 -9.61 -5.80 -34.11
C THR A 714 -10.79 -5.79 -33.14
N LEU A 715 -11.81 -6.58 -33.44
CA LEU A 715 -12.89 -6.94 -32.52
C LEU A 715 -12.68 -8.37 -32.04
N LEU A 716 -12.69 -8.60 -30.73
CA LEU A 716 -12.35 -9.88 -30.10
C LEU A 716 -13.58 -10.50 -29.41
N GLY A 717 -13.87 -11.77 -29.72
CA GLY A 717 -14.97 -12.54 -29.14
C GLY A 717 -14.55 -13.94 -28.70
N SER A 718 -15.33 -14.57 -27.82
CA SER A 718 -15.07 -15.93 -27.36
C SER A 718 -16.37 -16.65 -27.02
N SER A 719 -16.45 -17.96 -27.30
CA SER A 719 -17.63 -18.77 -27.00
C SER A 719 -18.04 -18.69 -25.53
N GLY A 720 -19.34 -18.60 -25.27
CA GLY A 720 -19.91 -18.40 -23.94
C GLY A 720 -19.85 -16.95 -23.42
N GLN A 721 -19.30 -16.02 -24.20
CA GLN A 721 -19.28 -14.58 -23.90
C GLN A 721 -20.11 -13.79 -24.90
N THR A 722 -20.75 -12.72 -24.45
CA THR A 722 -21.48 -11.78 -25.30
C THR A 722 -21.09 -10.35 -24.95
N LEU A 723 -20.51 -9.63 -25.91
CA LEU A 723 -20.34 -8.18 -25.84
C LEU A 723 -21.55 -7.51 -26.48
N THR A 724 -22.27 -6.69 -25.71
CA THR A 724 -23.43 -5.96 -26.23
C THR A 724 -23.04 -4.55 -26.65
N MET A 725 -23.55 -4.07 -27.77
CA MET A 725 -23.28 -2.71 -28.28
C MET A 725 -24.50 -2.08 -28.94
N GLY A 726 -24.52 -0.75 -29.05
CA GLY A 726 -25.59 0.01 -29.72
C GLY A 726 -25.70 -0.33 -31.20
N SER A 727 -24.78 0.19 -32.02
CA SER A 727 -24.64 -0.19 -33.44
C SER A 727 -23.20 -0.59 -33.74
N LEU A 728 -22.97 -1.40 -34.77
CA LEU A 728 -21.63 -1.83 -35.16
C LEU A 728 -21.38 -1.56 -36.64
N ALA A 729 -20.29 -0.86 -36.94
CA ALA A 729 -19.77 -0.70 -38.29
C ALA A 729 -18.36 -1.32 -38.40
N LEU A 730 -18.24 -2.37 -39.20
CA LEU A 730 -16.96 -2.94 -39.59
C LEU A 730 -16.52 -2.32 -40.93
N ASN A 731 -15.34 -1.73 -40.99
CA ASN A 731 -14.78 -1.18 -42.23
C ASN A 731 -14.09 -2.27 -43.05
N ALA A 732 -13.90 -2.02 -44.35
CA ALA A 732 -13.07 -2.88 -45.18
C ALA A 732 -11.67 -3.05 -44.56
N GLY A 733 -11.24 -4.29 -44.37
CA GLY A 733 -9.97 -4.65 -43.75
C GLY A 733 -9.94 -4.60 -42.21
N SER A 734 -11.07 -4.45 -41.52
CA SER A 734 -11.14 -4.73 -40.07
C SER A 734 -10.98 -6.22 -39.77
N ASN A 735 -10.52 -6.58 -38.57
CA ASN A 735 -10.41 -7.97 -38.12
C ASN A 735 -11.47 -8.29 -37.06
N VAL A 736 -12.14 -9.42 -37.20
CA VAL A 736 -12.99 -10.01 -36.17
C VAL A 736 -12.33 -11.31 -35.74
N ASN A 737 -11.70 -11.33 -34.57
CA ASN A 737 -10.98 -12.49 -34.07
C ASN A 737 -11.84 -13.18 -33.00
N VAL A 738 -12.15 -14.46 -33.21
CA VAL A 738 -13.04 -15.21 -32.33
C VAL A 738 -12.40 -16.51 -31.87
N ALA A 739 -12.55 -16.85 -30.59
CA ALA A 739 -12.23 -18.17 -30.07
C ALA A 739 -13.52 -19.00 -29.97
N LEU A 740 -13.66 -20.01 -30.83
CA LEU A 740 -14.88 -20.82 -30.95
C LEU A 740 -14.66 -22.22 -30.36
N GLY A 741 -15.59 -22.67 -29.51
CA GLY A 741 -15.62 -24.03 -28.98
C GLY A 741 -16.38 -24.97 -29.91
N ALA A 742 -17.14 -25.93 -29.35
CA ALA A 742 -18.08 -26.73 -30.13
C ALA A 742 -19.13 -25.85 -30.87
N PRO A 743 -19.54 -26.24 -32.08
CA PRO A 743 -20.52 -25.50 -32.87
C PRO A 743 -21.82 -25.26 -32.12
N GLY A 744 -22.41 -24.10 -32.40
CA GLY A 744 -23.85 -23.97 -32.32
C GLY A 744 -24.38 -22.72 -31.66
N ASN A 745 -23.62 -21.89 -30.93
CA ASN A 745 -24.16 -20.80 -30.10
C ASN A 745 -25.42 -20.05 -30.62
N ILE A 746 -26.44 -19.83 -29.78
CA ILE A 746 -27.68 -19.10 -30.15
C ILE A 746 -27.60 -17.59 -30.05
N THR A 747 -26.77 -17.10 -29.14
CA THR A 747 -26.47 -15.69 -29.02
C THR A 747 -25.13 -15.42 -29.68
N GLY A 748 -25.09 -14.36 -30.46
CA GLY A 748 -23.87 -13.84 -31.02
C GLY A 748 -22.86 -13.57 -29.94
N LEU A 749 -21.59 -13.78 -30.29
CA LEU A 749 -20.47 -13.28 -29.50
C LEU A 749 -20.58 -11.76 -29.35
N PHE A 750 -21.21 -11.12 -30.33
CA PHE A 750 -21.53 -9.70 -30.35
C PHE A 750 -23.04 -9.52 -30.53
N LYS A 751 -23.68 -8.81 -29.59
CA LYS A 751 -25.09 -8.45 -29.66
C LYS A 751 -25.22 -6.97 -30.02
N VAL A 752 -25.75 -6.68 -31.20
CA VAL A 752 -25.90 -5.33 -31.75
C VAL A 752 -27.35 -4.87 -31.61
N GLY A 753 -27.60 -3.90 -30.74
CA GLY A 753 -28.93 -3.34 -30.46
C GLY A 753 -29.52 -2.47 -31.59
N GLY A 754 -28.83 -2.34 -32.72
CA GLY A 754 -29.19 -1.47 -33.83
C GLY A 754 -28.61 -2.00 -35.15
N ASN A 755 -28.21 -1.10 -36.04
CA ASN A 755 -27.69 -1.45 -37.36
C ASN A 755 -26.33 -2.17 -37.26
N LEU A 756 -26.13 -3.15 -38.15
CA LEU A 756 -24.87 -3.88 -38.35
C LEU A 756 -24.38 -3.64 -39.78
N THR A 757 -23.22 -3.02 -39.94
CA THR A 757 -22.48 -3.01 -41.22
C THR A 757 -21.41 -4.10 -41.16
N LEU A 758 -21.56 -5.11 -42.02
CA LEU A 758 -20.72 -6.31 -42.06
C LEU A 758 -19.65 -6.17 -43.15
N ALA A 759 -18.37 -6.20 -42.75
CA ALA A 759 -17.21 -6.19 -43.64
C ALA A 759 -15.98 -6.78 -42.92
N GLY A 760 -14.82 -6.72 -43.54
CA GLY A 760 -13.56 -7.17 -42.94
C GLY A 760 -13.36 -8.69 -42.97
N THR A 761 -12.47 -9.19 -42.13
CA THR A 761 -12.04 -10.60 -42.10
C THR A 761 -12.38 -11.25 -40.74
N LEU A 762 -13.08 -12.38 -40.76
CA LEU A 762 -13.32 -13.22 -39.58
C LEU A 762 -12.21 -14.27 -39.43
N ASN A 763 -11.50 -14.24 -38.30
CA ASN A 763 -10.46 -15.22 -37.95
C ASN A 763 -10.91 -16.04 -36.74
N VAL A 764 -10.74 -17.35 -36.80
CA VAL A 764 -11.17 -18.30 -35.78
C VAL A 764 -9.97 -19.00 -35.15
N ALA A 765 -10.00 -19.10 -33.83
CA ALA A 765 -9.15 -19.99 -33.04
C ALA A 765 -10.02 -21.04 -32.34
N ASP A 766 -9.49 -22.25 -32.14
CA ASP A 766 -10.17 -23.32 -31.40
C ASP A 766 -10.09 -23.07 -29.89
N ALA A 767 -11.24 -22.90 -29.24
CA ALA A 767 -11.38 -22.80 -27.80
C ALA A 767 -11.61 -24.17 -27.12
N GLY A 768 -11.55 -25.25 -27.88
CA GLY A 768 -11.84 -26.63 -27.49
C GLY A 768 -13.13 -27.14 -28.13
N GLY A 769 -13.05 -28.20 -28.93
CA GLY A 769 -14.20 -28.86 -29.54
C GLY A 769 -14.67 -28.24 -30.86
N PHE A 770 -13.93 -27.27 -31.42
CA PHE A 770 -14.21 -26.68 -32.72
C PHE A 770 -14.27 -27.76 -33.83
N GLY A 771 -15.26 -27.63 -34.70
CA GLY A 771 -15.44 -28.55 -35.83
C GLY A 771 -16.56 -28.13 -36.79
N GLN A 772 -16.91 -29.06 -37.68
CA GLN A 772 -17.98 -28.85 -38.67
C GLN A 772 -19.32 -28.50 -37.99
N GLY A 773 -19.99 -27.46 -38.48
CA GLY A 773 -21.28 -26.99 -37.97
C GLY A 773 -21.51 -25.49 -38.14
N VAL A 774 -22.60 -24.98 -37.57
CA VAL A 774 -23.00 -23.57 -37.62
C VAL A 774 -22.65 -22.85 -36.30
N TYR A 775 -22.13 -21.62 -36.38
CA TYR A 775 -21.74 -20.77 -35.24
C TYR A 775 -22.35 -19.38 -35.40
N ARG A 776 -23.11 -18.87 -34.42
CA ARG A 776 -23.58 -17.49 -34.39
C ARG A 776 -22.45 -16.52 -34.08
N ILE A 777 -22.16 -15.56 -34.95
CA ILE A 777 -21.14 -14.54 -34.65
C ILE A 777 -21.80 -13.27 -34.14
N PHE A 778 -22.84 -12.80 -34.84
CA PHE A 778 -23.55 -11.57 -34.50
C PHE A 778 -25.05 -11.82 -34.34
N ASP A 779 -25.65 -11.22 -33.33
CA ASP A 779 -27.08 -10.91 -33.31
C ASP A 779 -27.26 -9.42 -33.59
N TYR A 780 -28.28 -9.04 -34.36
CA TYR A 780 -28.61 -7.65 -34.61
C TYR A 780 -30.12 -7.42 -34.60
N SER A 781 -30.55 -6.19 -34.33
CA SER A 781 -31.99 -5.82 -34.30
C SER A 781 -32.38 -4.68 -35.25
N GLY A 782 -31.40 -4.00 -35.85
CA GLY A 782 -31.60 -3.01 -36.91
C GLY A 782 -31.39 -3.56 -38.32
N LEU A 783 -30.98 -2.69 -39.25
CA LEU A 783 -30.65 -3.09 -40.62
C LEU A 783 -29.27 -3.74 -40.72
N LEU A 784 -29.17 -4.83 -41.49
CA LEU A 784 -27.92 -5.40 -41.95
C LEU A 784 -27.49 -4.74 -43.26
N THR A 785 -26.32 -4.10 -43.27
CA THR A 785 -25.61 -3.70 -44.50
C THR A 785 -24.48 -4.69 -44.74
N ASP A 786 -24.71 -5.65 -45.63
CA ASP A 786 -23.72 -6.68 -45.97
C ASP A 786 -22.78 -6.20 -47.08
N ASN A 787 -21.56 -5.82 -46.71
CA ASN A 787 -20.49 -5.45 -47.65
C ASN A 787 -19.54 -6.64 -47.94
N GLY A 788 -19.90 -7.86 -47.52
CA GLY A 788 -19.10 -9.07 -47.72
C GLY A 788 -17.96 -9.20 -46.72
N MET A 789 -18.22 -9.84 -45.58
CA MET A 789 -17.16 -10.31 -44.68
C MET A 789 -16.47 -11.55 -45.26
N THR A 790 -15.14 -11.55 -45.26
CA THR A 790 -14.33 -12.70 -45.68
C THR A 790 -14.02 -13.59 -44.48
N VAL A 791 -13.80 -14.88 -44.75
CA VAL A 791 -13.28 -15.82 -43.77
C VAL A 791 -11.77 -15.90 -43.94
N GLY A 792 -11.04 -15.60 -42.87
CA GLY A 792 -9.59 -15.68 -42.78
C GLY A 792 -9.15 -17.05 -42.27
N THR A 793 -8.43 -17.07 -41.14
CA THR A 793 -7.91 -18.32 -40.56
C THR A 793 -9.02 -19.12 -39.91
N ILE A 794 -9.07 -20.43 -40.17
CA ILE A 794 -9.91 -21.39 -39.46
C ILE A 794 -9.04 -22.59 -39.03
N PRO A 795 -9.19 -23.13 -37.80
CA PRO A 795 -8.35 -24.22 -37.29
C PRO A 795 -8.42 -25.52 -38.11
N ALA A 796 -9.60 -25.86 -38.63
CA ALA A 796 -9.83 -27.01 -39.48
C ALA A 796 -11.00 -26.76 -40.44
N GLY A 797 -10.86 -27.21 -41.69
CA GLY A 797 -11.91 -27.10 -42.70
C GLY A 797 -11.96 -25.77 -43.43
N THR A 798 -13.10 -25.45 -44.03
CA THR A 798 -13.38 -24.17 -44.70
C THR A 798 -14.60 -23.51 -44.06
N GLY A 799 -14.72 -22.18 -44.16
CA GLY A 799 -15.82 -21.43 -43.56
C GLY A 799 -16.56 -20.57 -44.58
N THR A 800 -17.87 -20.47 -44.43
CA THR A 800 -18.73 -19.57 -45.21
C THR A 800 -19.57 -18.70 -44.27
N ILE A 801 -19.70 -17.42 -44.57
CA ILE A 801 -20.58 -16.51 -43.82
C ILE A 801 -22.02 -16.69 -44.32
N GLN A 802 -22.95 -16.87 -43.38
CA GLN A 802 -24.38 -16.99 -43.62
C GLN A 802 -25.09 -15.72 -43.14
N THR A 803 -25.68 -14.98 -44.07
CA THR A 803 -26.44 -13.73 -43.81
C THR A 803 -27.91 -13.81 -44.21
N ALA A 804 -28.34 -14.91 -44.83
CA ALA A 804 -29.74 -15.10 -45.28
C ALA A 804 -30.76 -15.19 -44.13
N MET A 805 -30.31 -15.36 -42.89
CA MET A 805 -31.19 -15.44 -41.73
C MET A 805 -31.33 -14.06 -41.08
N ALA A 806 -32.57 -13.57 -40.98
CA ALA A 806 -32.84 -12.27 -40.38
C ALA A 806 -32.34 -12.20 -38.92
N ASN A 807 -31.84 -11.03 -38.52
CA ASN A 807 -31.38 -10.71 -37.16
C ASN A 807 -30.14 -11.47 -36.67
N GLN A 808 -29.47 -12.21 -37.55
CA GLN A 808 -28.29 -12.99 -37.20
C GLN A 808 -27.27 -13.12 -38.34
N VAL A 809 -26.00 -13.28 -37.96
CA VAL A 809 -24.92 -13.63 -38.89
C VAL A 809 -24.20 -14.84 -38.32
N ASN A 810 -24.08 -15.90 -39.13
CA ASN A 810 -23.43 -17.14 -38.72
C ASN A 810 -22.17 -17.41 -39.54
N LEU A 811 -21.25 -18.17 -38.96
CA LEU A 811 -20.17 -18.87 -39.64
C LEU A 811 -20.60 -20.34 -39.80
N VAL A 812 -20.57 -20.85 -41.03
CA VAL A 812 -20.77 -22.27 -41.33
C VAL A 812 -19.42 -22.88 -41.67
N VAL A 813 -19.00 -23.85 -40.86
CA VAL A 813 -17.72 -24.56 -41.01
C VAL A 813 -17.96 -25.91 -41.65
N ASP A 814 -17.22 -26.19 -42.72
CA ASP A 814 -17.22 -27.41 -43.52
C ASP A 814 -15.89 -28.15 -43.31
N ALA A 815 -15.86 -29.49 -43.35
CA ALA A 815 -14.64 -30.30 -43.24
C ALA A 815 -13.69 -30.20 -44.44
N GLY A 816 -14.12 -29.62 -45.57
CA GLY A 816 -13.32 -29.41 -46.79
C GLY A 816 -13.35 -30.62 -47.73
N GLY A 817 -14.03 -30.48 -48.88
CA GLY A 817 -14.10 -31.49 -49.95
C GLY A 817 -14.78 -30.93 -51.23
N PRO A 818 -14.75 -31.66 -52.37
CA PRO A 818 -15.24 -31.19 -53.67
C PRO A 818 -16.78 -31.18 -53.86
N VAL A 819 -17.56 -31.44 -52.80
CA VAL A 819 -19.03 -31.47 -52.78
C VAL A 819 -19.48 -30.61 -51.60
N PRO A 820 -20.62 -29.89 -51.62
CA PRO A 820 -21.07 -29.15 -50.44
C PRO A 820 -21.18 -30.11 -49.25
N ALA A 821 -20.27 -30.03 -48.28
CA ALA A 821 -20.20 -31.06 -47.24
C ALA A 821 -21.20 -30.82 -46.11
N VAL A 822 -21.92 -29.70 -46.15
CA VAL A 822 -23.05 -29.35 -45.28
C VAL A 822 -24.27 -29.01 -46.13
N GLN A 823 -25.41 -29.66 -45.87
CA GLN A 823 -26.70 -29.34 -46.49
C GLN A 823 -27.75 -29.05 -45.41
N PHE A 824 -28.63 -28.10 -45.69
CA PHE A 824 -29.65 -27.63 -44.77
C PHE A 824 -31.02 -28.19 -45.12
N TRP A 825 -31.72 -28.71 -44.10
CA TRP A 825 -33.04 -29.28 -44.28
C TRP A 825 -34.08 -28.20 -44.64
N ASN A 826 -34.77 -28.38 -45.77
CA ASN A 826 -35.74 -27.42 -46.28
C ASN A 826 -37.20 -27.91 -46.21
N GLY A 827 -37.45 -29.02 -45.51
CA GLY A 827 -38.79 -29.54 -45.28
C GLY A 827 -39.49 -29.99 -46.56
N THR A 828 -40.68 -29.43 -46.81
CA THR A 828 -41.45 -29.64 -48.05
C THR A 828 -41.07 -28.67 -49.16
N THR A 829 -40.21 -27.68 -48.89
CA THR A 829 -39.84 -26.64 -49.85
C THR A 829 -38.75 -27.16 -50.79
N MET A 830 -39.13 -27.41 -52.05
CA MET A 830 -38.24 -27.96 -53.09
C MET A 830 -37.66 -26.90 -54.03
N VAL A 831 -38.10 -25.65 -53.91
CA VAL A 831 -37.64 -24.50 -54.70
C VAL A 831 -36.95 -23.53 -53.76
N ALA A 832 -35.73 -23.10 -54.11
CA ALA A 832 -34.99 -22.12 -53.33
C ALA A 832 -35.67 -20.74 -53.38
N ASP A 833 -35.84 -20.12 -52.22
CA ASP A 833 -36.42 -18.79 -52.04
C ASP A 833 -35.56 -17.86 -51.17
N GLY A 834 -34.31 -18.24 -50.92
CA GLY A 834 -33.37 -17.50 -50.07
C GLY A 834 -33.62 -17.69 -48.57
N THR A 835 -34.46 -18.65 -48.18
CA THR A 835 -34.74 -18.98 -46.78
C THR A 835 -34.52 -20.47 -46.52
N ILE A 836 -34.00 -20.82 -45.34
CA ILE A 836 -33.94 -22.21 -44.86
C ILE A 836 -35.17 -22.46 -44.01
N HIS A 837 -36.10 -23.28 -44.50
CA HIS A 837 -37.43 -23.44 -43.88
C HIS A 837 -37.45 -24.40 -42.70
N GLY A 838 -36.71 -25.52 -42.77
CA GLY A 838 -36.90 -26.63 -41.84
C GLY A 838 -38.28 -27.29 -41.98
N GLY A 839 -38.77 -27.88 -40.89
CA GLY A 839 -40.15 -28.39 -40.77
C GLY A 839 -40.33 -29.86 -41.17
N ASN A 840 -41.56 -30.23 -41.50
CA ASN A 840 -41.89 -31.61 -41.90
C ASN A 840 -41.41 -31.91 -43.32
N GLY A 841 -41.15 -33.19 -43.64
CA GLY A 841 -40.85 -33.61 -45.03
C GLY A 841 -40.27 -35.01 -45.16
N ILE A 842 -39.92 -35.40 -46.39
CA ILE A 842 -39.33 -36.72 -46.72
C ILE A 842 -37.83 -36.58 -46.99
N TRP A 843 -36.98 -37.23 -46.21
CA TRP A 843 -35.55 -37.34 -46.49
C TRP A 843 -35.29 -38.60 -47.30
N SER A 844 -34.94 -38.45 -48.58
CA SER A 844 -34.66 -39.58 -49.48
C SER A 844 -33.37 -39.38 -50.26
N ALA A 845 -32.83 -40.48 -50.80
CA ALA A 845 -31.75 -40.45 -51.80
C ALA A 845 -32.25 -40.20 -53.25
N SER A 846 -33.53 -39.83 -53.40
CA SER A 846 -34.16 -39.54 -54.70
C SER A 846 -33.68 -38.19 -55.26
N PRO A 847 -33.97 -37.83 -56.53
CA PRO A 847 -33.65 -36.51 -57.07
C PRO A 847 -34.50 -35.36 -56.47
N ALA A 848 -35.30 -35.59 -55.43
CA ALA A 848 -36.06 -34.53 -54.75
C ALA A 848 -35.13 -33.48 -54.12
N THR A 849 -35.44 -32.20 -54.32
CA THR A 849 -34.55 -31.07 -54.00
C THR A 849 -34.91 -30.34 -52.72
N ASN A 850 -35.35 -31.05 -51.68
CA ASN A 850 -35.75 -30.47 -50.39
C ASN A 850 -34.60 -30.30 -49.38
N TRP A 851 -33.37 -30.30 -49.88
CA TRP A 851 -32.18 -29.82 -49.18
C TRP A 851 -31.66 -28.56 -49.85
N THR A 852 -31.01 -27.69 -49.11
CA THR A 852 -30.50 -26.43 -49.66
C THR A 852 -29.09 -26.10 -49.19
N ASP A 853 -28.46 -25.14 -49.88
CA ASP A 853 -27.17 -24.59 -49.51
C ASP A 853 -27.27 -23.69 -48.27
N VAL A 854 -26.13 -23.09 -47.88
CA VAL A 854 -26.01 -22.27 -46.67
C VAL A 854 -26.95 -21.07 -46.63
N ASN A 855 -27.46 -20.58 -47.76
CA ASN A 855 -28.29 -19.38 -47.80
C ASN A 855 -29.72 -19.64 -48.31
N GLY A 856 -30.13 -20.90 -48.50
CA GLY A 856 -31.46 -21.20 -49.04
C GLY A 856 -31.61 -20.82 -50.52
N MET A 857 -30.49 -20.59 -51.22
CA MET A 857 -30.44 -20.04 -52.58
C MET A 857 -30.34 -21.12 -53.65
N VAL A 858 -29.84 -22.31 -53.30
CA VAL A 858 -29.74 -23.45 -54.20
C VAL A 858 -30.47 -24.64 -53.58
N ALA A 859 -31.54 -25.11 -54.24
CA ALA A 859 -32.21 -26.36 -53.89
C ALA A 859 -31.45 -27.53 -54.53
N SER A 860 -31.25 -28.61 -53.78
CA SER A 860 -30.39 -29.72 -54.16
C SER A 860 -30.90 -31.07 -53.62
N PRO A 861 -30.65 -32.19 -54.32
CA PRO A 861 -30.86 -33.51 -53.77
C PRO A 861 -29.94 -33.80 -52.57
N TRP A 862 -30.32 -34.76 -51.72
CA TRP A 862 -29.46 -35.20 -50.64
C TRP A 862 -28.18 -35.86 -51.18
N ALA A 863 -27.01 -35.40 -50.74
CA ALA A 863 -25.72 -35.84 -51.24
C ALA A 863 -24.98 -36.81 -50.31
N GLY A 864 -25.60 -37.24 -49.20
CA GLY A 864 -24.97 -38.14 -48.24
C GLY A 864 -23.97 -37.46 -47.29
N THR A 865 -24.07 -36.14 -47.13
CA THR A 865 -23.09 -35.32 -46.39
C THR A 865 -23.56 -34.99 -44.97
N PHE A 866 -23.14 -33.86 -44.40
CA PHE A 866 -23.51 -33.43 -43.05
C PHE A 866 -24.87 -32.71 -43.09
N ALA A 867 -25.86 -33.24 -42.39
CA ALA A 867 -27.22 -32.69 -42.35
C ALA A 867 -27.37 -31.66 -41.24
N VAL A 868 -27.91 -30.47 -41.57
CA VAL A 868 -28.27 -29.45 -40.58
C VAL A 868 -29.78 -29.26 -40.55
N PHE A 869 -30.37 -29.50 -39.39
CA PHE A 869 -31.77 -29.28 -39.08
C PHE A 869 -31.90 -28.02 -38.21
N GLN A 870 -32.42 -26.95 -38.78
CA GLN A 870 -32.53 -25.64 -38.12
C GLN A 870 -33.82 -24.91 -38.50
N ASN A 871 -34.02 -23.72 -37.92
CA ASN A 871 -35.19 -22.85 -38.07
C ASN A 871 -36.47 -23.42 -37.44
N ASN A 872 -37.23 -24.27 -38.14
CA ASN A 872 -38.51 -24.78 -37.66
C ASN A 872 -38.44 -26.30 -37.39
N PRO A 873 -38.45 -26.77 -36.13
CA PRO A 873 -38.45 -28.20 -35.84
C PRO A 873 -39.69 -28.93 -36.38
N GLY A 874 -39.51 -30.17 -36.87
CA GLY A 874 -40.59 -30.98 -37.41
C GLY A 874 -40.25 -32.46 -37.62
N ASN A 875 -41.21 -33.19 -38.19
CA ASN A 875 -41.14 -34.62 -38.49
C ASN A 875 -40.49 -34.87 -39.85
N VAL A 876 -39.33 -35.52 -39.86
CA VAL A 876 -38.56 -35.90 -41.03
C VAL A 876 -38.73 -37.41 -41.25
N THR A 877 -39.35 -37.79 -42.37
CA THR A 877 -39.57 -39.20 -42.73
C THR A 877 -38.47 -39.66 -43.69
N VAL A 878 -37.64 -40.62 -43.28
CA VAL A 878 -36.60 -41.23 -44.10
C VAL A 878 -37.23 -42.24 -45.07
N ASP A 879 -37.01 -42.07 -46.37
CA ASP A 879 -37.44 -42.99 -47.42
C ASP A 879 -36.24 -43.52 -48.21
N ALA A 880 -36.04 -44.84 -48.14
CA ALA A 880 -34.96 -45.54 -48.84
C ALA A 880 -35.39 -46.16 -50.19
N SER A 881 -36.61 -45.88 -50.66
CA SER A 881 -37.14 -46.43 -51.92
C SER A 881 -36.29 -46.09 -53.16
N ALA A 882 -35.61 -44.93 -53.13
CA ALA A 882 -34.72 -44.45 -54.19
C ALA A 882 -33.22 -44.73 -53.93
N GLY A 883 -32.88 -45.45 -52.86
CA GLY A 883 -31.51 -45.72 -52.45
C GLY A 883 -31.29 -45.52 -50.95
N VAL A 884 -30.17 -46.04 -50.42
CA VAL A 884 -29.81 -45.90 -49.01
C VAL A 884 -29.55 -44.43 -48.66
N VAL A 885 -30.13 -43.96 -47.56
CA VAL A 885 -29.81 -42.64 -47.00
C VAL A 885 -28.61 -42.79 -46.06
N SER A 886 -27.48 -42.22 -46.44
CA SER A 886 -26.27 -42.14 -45.60
C SER A 886 -26.00 -40.71 -45.14
N THR A 887 -25.22 -40.54 -44.09
CA THR A 887 -24.78 -39.22 -43.61
C THR A 887 -23.41 -39.27 -42.94
N THR A 888 -22.60 -38.22 -43.15
CA THR A 888 -21.33 -38.04 -42.45
C THR A 888 -21.50 -37.45 -41.04
N GLY A 889 -22.65 -36.86 -40.73
CA GLY A 889 -23.00 -36.30 -39.43
C GLY A 889 -24.30 -35.49 -39.47
N MET A 890 -24.85 -35.19 -38.30
CA MET A 890 -26.11 -34.45 -38.17
C MET A 890 -25.99 -33.37 -37.09
N GLN A 891 -26.60 -32.21 -37.32
CA GLN A 891 -26.80 -31.17 -36.31
C GLN A 891 -28.27 -30.78 -36.21
N PHE A 892 -28.78 -30.75 -34.98
CA PHE A 892 -30.14 -30.35 -34.65
C PHE A 892 -30.11 -29.09 -33.78
N ILE A 893 -30.66 -28.00 -34.31
CA ILE A 893 -30.79 -26.71 -33.62
C ILE A 893 -32.27 -26.53 -33.27
N GLY A 894 -32.58 -26.44 -31.97
CA GLY A 894 -33.94 -26.34 -31.43
C GLY A 894 -34.51 -27.67 -30.89
N THR A 895 -35.71 -27.58 -30.33
CA THR A 895 -36.44 -28.70 -29.70
C THR A 895 -37.60 -29.15 -30.58
N GLY A 896 -37.77 -30.47 -30.74
CA GLY A 896 -38.94 -31.05 -31.42
C GLY A 896 -38.63 -31.69 -32.78
N TRP A 897 -37.36 -31.83 -33.14
CA TRP A 897 -36.96 -32.61 -34.30
C TRP A 897 -37.25 -34.10 -34.09
N ALA A 898 -37.92 -34.72 -35.06
CA ALA A 898 -38.18 -36.16 -35.05
C ALA A 898 -37.84 -36.77 -36.41
N VAL A 899 -36.85 -37.66 -36.47
CA VAL A 899 -36.40 -38.35 -37.68
C VAL A 899 -36.77 -39.83 -37.60
N ALA A 900 -37.67 -40.31 -38.46
CA ALA A 900 -38.17 -41.70 -38.42
C ALA A 900 -38.33 -42.27 -39.84
N GLY A 901 -38.49 -43.59 -39.98
CA GLY A 901 -38.67 -44.24 -41.29
C GLY A 901 -37.60 -45.30 -41.58
N ALA A 902 -37.14 -45.35 -42.84
CA ALA A 902 -36.11 -46.30 -43.28
C ALA A 902 -34.75 -46.07 -42.56
N PRO A 903 -33.84 -47.06 -42.56
CA PRO A 903 -32.54 -46.94 -41.91
C PRO A 903 -31.66 -45.81 -42.46
N ILE A 904 -30.86 -45.19 -41.58
CA ILE A 904 -29.82 -44.21 -41.93
C ILE A 904 -28.45 -44.85 -41.70
N THR A 905 -27.57 -44.83 -42.70
CA THR A 905 -26.20 -45.33 -42.57
C THR A 905 -25.24 -44.23 -42.09
N LEU A 906 -24.57 -44.47 -40.96
CA LEU A 906 -23.54 -43.60 -40.41
C LEU A 906 -22.22 -43.83 -41.17
N SER A 907 -21.73 -42.80 -41.86
CA SER A 907 -20.56 -42.88 -42.76
C SER A 907 -19.55 -41.74 -42.56
N GLY A 908 -19.38 -41.28 -41.32
CA GLY A 908 -18.50 -40.16 -41.00
C GLY A 908 -17.01 -40.50 -41.19
N SER A 909 -16.24 -39.51 -41.64
CA SER A 909 -14.81 -39.65 -41.93
C SER A 909 -14.01 -40.02 -40.68
N GLY A 910 -13.00 -40.88 -40.82
CA GLY A 910 -12.19 -41.34 -39.68
C GLY A 910 -12.93 -42.36 -38.78
N GLY A 911 -14.06 -42.89 -39.23
CA GLY A 911 -14.83 -43.90 -38.50
C GLY A 911 -15.72 -43.33 -37.38
N ASN A 912 -15.94 -42.01 -37.34
CA ASN A 912 -16.79 -41.35 -36.35
C ASN A 912 -17.88 -40.52 -37.05
N THR A 913 -19.13 -40.66 -36.63
CA THR A 913 -20.26 -39.85 -37.10
C THR A 913 -20.81 -39.02 -35.95
N ALA A 914 -20.65 -37.70 -36.04
CA ALA A 914 -21.10 -36.76 -35.03
C ALA A 914 -22.60 -36.49 -35.15
N LEU A 915 -23.33 -36.69 -34.06
CA LEU A 915 -24.73 -36.30 -33.89
C LEU A 915 -24.78 -35.21 -32.83
N ARG A 916 -25.01 -33.99 -33.28
CA ARG A 916 -25.01 -32.76 -32.50
C ARG A 916 -26.45 -32.37 -32.19
N VAL A 917 -26.76 -32.20 -30.90
CA VAL A 917 -28.06 -31.66 -30.47
C VAL A 917 -27.76 -30.49 -29.56
N GLY A 918 -28.01 -29.30 -30.06
CA GLY A 918 -27.60 -28.10 -29.39
C GLY A 918 -27.21 -27.00 -30.35
N ASP A 919 -27.37 -25.80 -29.84
CA ASP A 919 -26.38 -24.77 -30.04
C ASP A 919 -25.25 -25.02 -29.02
N GLY A 920 -23.96 -24.75 -29.22
CA GLY A 920 -22.94 -24.96 -28.18
C GLY A 920 -23.07 -24.13 -26.88
N THR A 921 -24.24 -23.59 -26.49
CA THR A 921 -24.46 -22.83 -25.24
C THR A 921 -25.17 -23.62 -24.15
N LEU A 922 -25.15 -23.08 -22.92
CA LEU A 922 -25.95 -23.62 -21.80
C LEU A 922 -27.47 -23.62 -22.09
N GLY A 923 -27.98 -22.69 -22.91
CA GLY A 923 -29.38 -22.68 -23.34
C GLY A 923 -29.72 -23.88 -24.24
N GLY A 924 -28.77 -24.28 -25.09
CA GLY A 924 -28.86 -25.45 -25.96
C GLY A 924 -28.99 -26.78 -25.22
N ALA A 925 -28.72 -26.83 -23.92
CA ALA A 925 -28.98 -28.01 -23.09
C ALA A 925 -30.47 -28.42 -23.06
N ALA A 926 -31.38 -27.47 -23.31
CA ALA A 926 -32.81 -27.72 -23.41
C ALA A 926 -33.25 -28.29 -24.77
N TYR A 927 -32.35 -28.36 -25.76
CA TYR A 927 -32.66 -28.89 -27.08
C TYR A 927 -32.80 -30.40 -27.06
N SER A 928 -33.69 -30.90 -27.91
CA SER A 928 -33.88 -32.33 -28.07
C SER A 928 -34.20 -32.71 -29.51
N ALA A 929 -33.58 -33.80 -29.96
CA ALA A 929 -33.89 -34.46 -31.23
C ALA A 929 -34.18 -35.94 -30.99
N THR A 930 -35.25 -36.46 -31.59
CA THR A 930 -35.63 -37.87 -31.53
C THR A 930 -35.30 -38.55 -32.86
N ILE A 931 -34.55 -39.65 -32.81
CA ILE A 931 -34.29 -40.51 -33.97
C ILE A 931 -34.98 -41.86 -33.74
N GLY A 932 -36.01 -42.11 -34.52
CA GLY A 932 -36.71 -43.40 -34.61
C GLY A 932 -36.33 -44.24 -35.83
N ALA A 933 -35.60 -43.68 -36.80
CA ALA A 933 -34.95 -44.47 -37.85
C ALA A 933 -33.85 -45.34 -37.25
N GLU A 934 -33.64 -46.55 -37.78
CA GLU A 934 -32.49 -47.38 -37.41
C GLU A 934 -31.19 -46.71 -37.86
N LEU A 935 -30.26 -46.47 -36.93
CA LEU A 935 -28.90 -46.08 -37.26
C LEU A 935 -28.03 -47.33 -37.52
N THR A 936 -27.44 -47.41 -38.72
CA THR A 936 -26.64 -48.54 -39.21
C THR A 936 -25.21 -48.12 -39.55
N GLY A 937 -24.33 -49.08 -39.88
CA GLY A 937 -22.98 -48.82 -40.40
C GLY A 937 -21.85 -49.13 -39.43
N ASN A 938 -20.61 -48.85 -39.85
CA ASN A 938 -19.40 -49.16 -39.07
C ASN A 938 -18.86 -47.97 -38.27
N SER A 939 -19.34 -46.75 -38.52
CA SER A 939 -18.89 -45.58 -37.79
C SER A 939 -19.39 -45.58 -36.34
N ARG A 940 -18.55 -45.07 -35.45
CA ARG A 940 -18.90 -44.76 -34.06
C ARG A 940 -19.90 -43.62 -34.02
N LEU A 941 -20.97 -43.78 -33.24
CA LEU A 941 -21.87 -42.66 -32.93
C LEU A 941 -21.17 -41.75 -31.91
N VAL A 942 -20.97 -40.49 -32.26
CA VAL A 942 -20.45 -39.47 -31.33
C VAL A 942 -21.56 -38.49 -31.01
N LYS A 943 -22.18 -38.64 -29.84
CA LYS A 943 -23.13 -37.65 -29.32
C LYS A 943 -22.35 -36.46 -28.77
N ASP A 944 -22.58 -35.30 -29.35
CA ASP A 944 -21.92 -34.05 -29.00
C ASP A 944 -22.94 -32.91 -28.75
N ASP A 945 -22.47 -31.78 -28.23
CA ASP A 945 -23.24 -30.65 -27.71
C ASP A 945 -24.12 -30.99 -26.47
N LEU A 946 -24.63 -29.96 -25.80
CA LEU A 946 -25.25 -30.08 -24.46
C LEU A 946 -26.68 -30.64 -24.46
N GLY A 947 -27.38 -30.67 -25.60
CA GLY A 947 -28.76 -31.12 -25.70
C GLY A 947 -28.94 -32.64 -25.63
N THR A 948 -30.20 -33.08 -25.76
CA THR A 948 -30.63 -34.47 -25.61
C THR A 948 -30.91 -35.14 -26.96
N LEU A 949 -30.12 -36.15 -27.30
CA LEU A 949 -30.42 -37.06 -28.41
C LEU A 949 -31.21 -38.25 -27.88
N ILE A 950 -32.43 -38.45 -28.38
CA ILE A 950 -33.33 -39.53 -27.98
C ILE A 950 -33.35 -40.58 -29.09
N LEU A 951 -32.92 -41.80 -28.79
CA LEU A 951 -32.97 -42.93 -29.71
C LEU A 951 -34.14 -43.85 -29.38
N ILE A 952 -35.12 -43.94 -30.28
CA ILE A 952 -36.27 -44.84 -30.17
C ILE A 952 -36.25 -45.96 -31.23
N GLY A 953 -35.30 -45.92 -32.17
CA GLY A 953 -35.03 -47.03 -33.10
C GLY A 953 -34.21 -48.17 -32.48
N THR A 954 -34.19 -49.32 -33.14
CA THR A 954 -33.29 -50.44 -32.82
C THR A 954 -32.00 -50.27 -33.61
N ASN A 955 -30.96 -49.69 -33.01
CA ASN A 955 -29.76 -49.30 -33.74
C ASN A 955 -28.74 -50.44 -33.84
N SER A 956 -28.18 -50.66 -35.03
CA SER A 956 -27.29 -51.79 -35.37
C SER A 956 -25.87 -51.37 -35.80
N TYR A 957 -25.52 -50.08 -35.66
CA TYR A 957 -24.16 -49.61 -35.92
C TYR A 957 -23.13 -50.33 -35.01
N THR A 958 -21.92 -50.57 -35.53
CA THR A 958 -20.92 -51.43 -34.86
C THR A 958 -19.70 -50.69 -34.30
N GLY A 959 -19.53 -49.40 -34.59
CA GLY A 959 -18.36 -48.61 -34.16
C GLY A 959 -18.31 -48.21 -32.67
N GLY A 960 -19.31 -48.62 -31.88
CA GLY A 960 -19.50 -48.20 -30.49
C GLY A 960 -20.07 -46.78 -30.38
N THR A 961 -20.11 -46.25 -29.15
CA THR A 961 -20.68 -44.93 -28.86
C THR A 961 -19.75 -44.08 -27.98
N THR A 962 -19.58 -42.81 -28.33
CA THR A 962 -19.00 -41.80 -27.44
C THR A 962 -20.06 -40.75 -27.14
N ILE A 963 -20.27 -40.46 -25.85
CA ILE A 963 -21.04 -39.30 -25.40
C ILE A 963 -20.02 -38.27 -24.95
N ALA A 964 -19.69 -37.34 -25.84
CA ALA A 964 -18.74 -36.27 -25.55
C ALA A 964 -19.33 -35.23 -24.59
N ALA A 965 -20.60 -34.87 -24.81
CA ALA A 965 -21.36 -33.92 -23.99
C ALA A 965 -22.88 -34.14 -24.10
N GLY A 966 -23.63 -33.48 -23.22
CA GLY A 966 -25.10 -33.54 -23.20
C GLY A 966 -25.67 -34.90 -22.81
N THR A 967 -26.89 -35.20 -23.27
CA THR A 967 -27.58 -36.46 -22.95
C THR A 967 -27.78 -37.32 -24.20
N LEU A 968 -27.38 -38.59 -24.12
CA LEU A 968 -27.89 -39.65 -24.99
C LEU A 968 -28.95 -40.44 -24.22
N GLN A 969 -30.19 -40.42 -24.69
CA GLN A 969 -31.31 -41.12 -24.07
C GLN A 969 -31.75 -42.30 -24.94
N ILE A 970 -31.85 -43.48 -24.34
CA ILE A 970 -32.37 -44.69 -24.97
C ILE A 970 -33.83 -44.89 -24.57
N GLY A 971 -34.72 -44.86 -25.55
CA GLY A 971 -36.16 -44.84 -25.35
C GLY A 971 -36.70 -43.47 -24.91
N ASN A 972 -38.01 -43.35 -24.85
CA ASN A 972 -38.74 -42.15 -24.47
C ASN A 972 -39.88 -42.44 -23.47
N GLY A 973 -39.74 -43.51 -22.68
CA GLY A 973 -40.77 -44.06 -21.81
C GLY A 973 -41.63 -45.13 -22.47
N SER A 974 -41.28 -45.53 -23.70
CA SER A 974 -41.91 -46.60 -24.46
C SER A 974 -41.14 -47.92 -24.38
N MET A 975 -41.66 -48.92 -25.11
CA MET A 975 -41.02 -50.23 -25.35
C MET A 975 -40.15 -50.26 -26.62
N VAL A 976 -39.82 -49.11 -27.24
CA VAL A 976 -38.82 -49.04 -28.34
C VAL A 976 -37.58 -48.21 -28.01
N GLY A 977 -36.44 -48.53 -28.63
CA GLY A 977 -35.14 -47.91 -28.39
C GLY A 977 -34.11 -48.92 -27.89
N ALA A 978 -33.09 -49.18 -28.71
CA ALA A 978 -31.97 -50.05 -28.35
C ALA A 978 -30.67 -49.57 -29.02
N MET A 979 -29.55 -49.87 -28.38
CA MET A 979 -28.20 -49.66 -28.91
C MET A 979 -27.30 -50.84 -28.49
N SER A 980 -26.23 -51.07 -29.26
CA SER A 980 -25.25 -52.13 -28.99
C SER A 980 -23.82 -51.55 -28.95
N GLY A 981 -22.89 -52.30 -28.35
CA GLY A 981 -21.48 -51.96 -28.23
C GLY A 981 -21.12 -51.11 -27.01
N ASP A 982 -19.82 -50.85 -26.86
CA ASP A 982 -19.26 -50.11 -25.73
C ASP A 982 -19.59 -48.60 -25.78
N VAL A 983 -19.68 -47.97 -24.61
CA VAL A 983 -19.96 -46.54 -24.45
C VAL A 983 -18.84 -45.85 -23.68
N LEU A 984 -18.18 -44.88 -24.31
CA LEU A 984 -17.38 -43.89 -23.59
C LEU A 984 -18.30 -42.72 -23.20
N ASN A 985 -18.61 -42.59 -21.90
CA ASN A 985 -19.57 -41.61 -21.39
C ASN A 985 -18.89 -40.47 -20.62
N ASN A 986 -18.81 -39.30 -21.23
CA ASN A 986 -18.39 -38.04 -20.59
C ASN A 986 -19.56 -37.06 -20.37
N GLY A 987 -20.75 -37.38 -20.90
CA GLY A 987 -21.99 -36.62 -20.70
C GLY A 987 -22.97 -37.39 -19.81
N THR A 988 -24.18 -37.63 -20.31
CA THR A 988 -25.20 -38.45 -19.64
C THR A 988 -25.70 -39.56 -20.56
N LEU A 989 -25.65 -40.81 -20.11
CA LEU A 989 -26.35 -41.94 -20.70
C LEU A 989 -27.64 -42.18 -19.91
N ALA A 990 -28.79 -41.88 -20.49
CA ALA A 990 -30.10 -42.05 -19.86
C ALA A 990 -30.86 -43.22 -20.47
N PHE A 991 -31.48 -44.04 -19.63
CA PHE A 991 -32.38 -45.11 -20.05
C PHE A 991 -33.81 -44.79 -19.64
N ASN A 992 -34.67 -44.58 -20.63
CA ASN A 992 -36.08 -44.29 -20.47
C ASN A 992 -36.92 -45.39 -21.15
N ARG A 993 -36.87 -46.58 -20.57
CA ARG A 993 -37.53 -47.81 -21.02
C ARG A 993 -38.71 -48.15 -20.09
N SER A 994 -39.82 -48.64 -20.64
CA SER A 994 -40.96 -49.12 -19.84
C SER A 994 -40.95 -50.65 -19.59
N ASP A 995 -40.08 -51.38 -20.27
CA ASP A 995 -39.94 -52.85 -20.24
C ASP A 995 -38.51 -53.25 -19.83
N VAL A 996 -38.12 -54.50 -20.10
CA VAL A 996 -36.77 -55.00 -19.79
C VAL A 996 -35.82 -54.71 -20.96
N LEU A 997 -34.66 -54.11 -20.66
CA LEU A 997 -33.54 -53.94 -21.58
C LEU A 997 -32.27 -54.53 -20.97
N THR A 998 -31.64 -55.48 -21.67
CA THR A 998 -30.29 -55.95 -21.31
C THR A 998 -29.26 -55.19 -22.13
N PHE A 999 -28.33 -54.52 -21.45
CA PHE A 999 -27.21 -53.82 -22.08
C PHE A 999 -25.89 -54.51 -21.71
N ALA A 1000 -25.26 -55.13 -22.71
CA ALA A 1000 -24.05 -55.94 -22.53
C ALA A 1000 -22.74 -55.17 -22.76
N GLY A 1001 -22.80 -53.97 -23.35
CA GLY A 1001 -21.63 -53.13 -23.58
C GLY A 1001 -21.00 -52.66 -22.27
N THR A 1002 -19.69 -52.38 -22.32
CA THR A 1002 -19.00 -51.71 -21.21
C THR A 1002 -19.28 -50.21 -21.25
N VAL A 1003 -19.37 -49.58 -20.08
CA VAL A 1003 -19.46 -48.13 -19.94
C VAL A 1003 -18.18 -47.62 -19.27
N GLY A 1004 -17.48 -46.72 -19.93
CA GLY A 1004 -16.31 -46.01 -19.38
C GLY A 1004 -16.56 -44.51 -19.27
N GLY A 1005 -15.58 -43.76 -18.76
CA GLY A 1005 -15.63 -42.30 -18.65
C GLY A 1005 -16.13 -41.78 -17.30
N SER A 1006 -16.26 -40.46 -17.19
CA SER A 1006 -16.57 -39.73 -15.95
C SER A 1006 -17.98 -39.14 -15.90
N GLY A 1007 -18.81 -39.40 -16.92
CA GLY A 1007 -20.16 -38.86 -17.07
C GLY A 1007 -21.19 -39.41 -16.08
N SER A 1008 -22.47 -39.32 -16.43
CA SER A 1008 -23.57 -39.82 -15.60
C SER A 1008 -24.35 -40.93 -16.31
N ILE A 1009 -24.79 -41.95 -15.55
CA ILE A 1009 -25.79 -42.92 -15.98
C ILE A 1009 -27.09 -42.60 -15.25
N ARG A 1010 -28.21 -42.50 -15.97
CA ARG A 1010 -29.53 -42.23 -15.38
C ARG A 1010 -30.55 -43.29 -15.79
N GLN A 1011 -31.08 -44.03 -14.82
CA GLN A 1011 -32.26 -44.88 -15.03
C GLN A 1011 -33.50 -44.05 -14.71
N ILE A 1012 -34.25 -43.66 -15.74
CA ILE A 1012 -35.40 -42.74 -15.61
C ILE A 1012 -36.72 -43.36 -16.07
N GLY A 1013 -36.68 -44.50 -16.75
CA GLY A 1013 -37.87 -45.25 -17.17
C GLY A 1013 -38.45 -46.12 -16.06
N ALA A 1014 -39.71 -46.54 -16.21
CA ALA A 1014 -40.39 -47.43 -15.26
C ALA A 1014 -39.95 -48.90 -15.35
N GLY A 1015 -39.28 -49.28 -16.44
CA GLY A 1015 -38.83 -50.65 -16.71
C GLY A 1015 -37.55 -51.05 -15.98
N THR A 1016 -36.97 -52.18 -16.40
CA THR A 1016 -35.75 -52.75 -15.83
C THR A 1016 -34.61 -52.70 -16.84
N VAL A 1017 -33.52 -52.02 -16.50
CA VAL A 1017 -32.27 -52.11 -17.26
C VAL A 1017 -31.30 -53.03 -16.55
N THR A 1018 -30.84 -54.07 -17.25
CA THR A 1018 -29.85 -55.01 -16.75
C THR A 1018 -28.50 -54.74 -17.41
N LEU A 1019 -27.51 -54.36 -16.60
CA LEU A 1019 -26.13 -54.16 -17.02
C LEU A 1019 -25.30 -55.43 -16.75
N THR A 1020 -24.76 -56.04 -17.81
CA THR A 1020 -23.96 -57.26 -17.71
C THR A 1020 -22.48 -57.06 -18.02
N GLY A 1021 -22.10 -55.94 -18.64
CA GLY A 1021 -20.71 -55.62 -18.98
C GLY A 1021 -19.82 -55.32 -17.77
N ASN A 1022 -18.50 -55.44 -17.95
CA ASN A 1022 -17.51 -54.98 -16.96
C ASN A 1022 -17.18 -53.49 -17.18
N SER A 1023 -17.84 -52.63 -16.42
CA SER A 1023 -17.71 -51.18 -16.42
C SER A 1023 -16.94 -50.68 -15.18
N GLY A 1024 -15.97 -51.45 -14.70
CA GLY A 1024 -15.15 -51.08 -13.53
C GLY A 1024 -14.34 -49.79 -13.72
N GLY A 1025 -14.04 -49.41 -14.97
CA GLY A 1025 -13.35 -48.16 -15.32
C GLY A 1025 -14.24 -46.92 -15.36
N PHE A 1026 -15.56 -47.03 -15.16
CA PHE A 1026 -16.44 -45.87 -15.02
C PHE A 1026 -16.19 -45.19 -13.67
N THR A 1027 -15.91 -43.88 -13.69
CA THR A 1027 -15.61 -43.11 -12.48
C THR A 1027 -16.70 -42.10 -12.13
N GLY A 1028 -17.74 -42.01 -12.96
CA GLY A 1028 -18.81 -41.04 -12.87
C GLY A 1028 -19.89 -41.35 -11.82
N THR A 1029 -21.10 -40.83 -12.07
CA THR A 1029 -22.24 -40.96 -11.15
C THR A 1029 -23.40 -41.72 -11.79
N THR A 1030 -24.02 -42.63 -11.05
CA THR A 1030 -25.21 -43.37 -11.46
C THR A 1030 -26.40 -42.91 -10.62
N ARG A 1031 -27.47 -42.42 -11.25
CA ARG A 1031 -28.73 -42.07 -10.58
C ARG A 1031 -29.83 -43.02 -11.01
N VAL A 1032 -30.48 -43.67 -10.06
CA VAL A 1032 -31.67 -44.49 -10.29
C VAL A 1032 -32.87 -43.68 -9.84
N GLU A 1033 -33.59 -43.10 -10.79
CA GLU A 1033 -34.65 -42.13 -10.54
C GLU A 1033 -36.05 -42.75 -10.62
N SER A 1034 -36.19 -43.83 -11.38
CA SER A 1034 -37.42 -44.61 -11.54
C SER A 1034 -37.08 -46.04 -11.96
N GLY A 1035 -38.02 -46.98 -11.82
CA GLY A 1035 -37.85 -48.35 -12.30
C GLY A 1035 -36.70 -49.09 -11.63
N THR A 1036 -36.13 -50.09 -12.31
CA THR A 1036 -35.04 -50.92 -11.76
C THR A 1036 -33.77 -50.80 -12.60
N LEU A 1037 -32.64 -50.56 -11.93
CA LEU A 1037 -31.32 -50.80 -12.49
C LEU A 1037 -30.74 -52.07 -11.83
N ALA A 1038 -30.62 -53.14 -12.62
CA ALA A 1038 -30.02 -54.40 -12.20
C ALA A 1038 -28.56 -54.46 -12.67
N VAL A 1039 -27.59 -54.49 -11.76
CA VAL A 1039 -26.17 -54.64 -12.09
C VAL A 1039 -25.75 -56.09 -11.86
N ASN A 1040 -25.55 -56.85 -12.93
CA ASN A 1040 -25.10 -58.24 -12.90
C ASN A 1040 -23.63 -58.39 -13.33
N GLY A 1041 -23.04 -57.35 -13.90
CA GLY A 1041 -21.60 -57.24 -14.18
C GLY A 1041 -20.85 -56.43 -13.13
N GLN A 1042 -20.01 -55.50 -13.57
CA GLN A 1042 -19.31 -54.54 -12.70
C GLN A 1042 -19.62 -53.12 -13.17
N LEU A 1043 -19.86 -52.18 -12.25
CA LEU A 1043 -20.02 -50.76 -12.56
C LEU A 1043 -19.36 -49.90 -11.48
N GLY A 1044 -18.31 -49.16 -11.86
CA GLY A 1044 -17.60 -48.25 -10.96
C GLY A 1044 -18.41 -46.98 -10.62
N GLY A 1045 -17.73 -45.97 -10.09
CA GLY A 1045 -18.34 -44.67 -9.77
C GLY A 1045 -19.18 -44.67 -8.49
N SER A 1046 -20.01 -43.66 -8.31
CA SER A 1046 -20.92 -43.53 -7.16
C SER A 1046 -22.38 -43.65 -7.59
N PHE A 1047 -23.25 -44.12 -6.70
CA PHE A 1047 -24.65 -44.41 -6.96
C PHE A 1047 -25.56 -43.61 -6.03
N SER A 1048 -26.64 -43.08 -6.59
CA SER A 1048 -27.75 -42.46 -5.86
C SER A 1048 -29.07 -43.10 -6.30
N VAL A 1049 -29.71 -43.83 -5.40
CA VAL A 1049 -31.04 -44.41 -5.64
C VAL A 1049 -32.07 -43.47 -5.05
N LEU A 1050 -32.84 -42.80 -5.91
CA LEU A 1050 -33.82 -41.79 -5.54
C LEU A 1050 -35.20 -42.42 -5.32
N SER A 1051 -36.15 -41.62 -4.85
CA SER A 1051 -37.55 -42.04 -4.66
C SER A 1051 -38.14 -42.63 -5.94
N GLY A 1052 -38.66 -43.85 -5.87
CA GLY A 1052 -39.22 -44.57 -7.02
C GLY A 1052 -38.20 -45.38 -7.85
N GLY A 1053 -36.91 -45.21 -7.59
CA GLY A 1053 -35.84 -46.01 -8.17
C GLY A 1053 -35.51 -47.27 -7.35
N THR A 1054 -35.11 -48.34 -8.04
CA THR A 1054 -34.67 -49.61 -7.43
C THR A 1054 -33.29 -50.02 -7.94
N LEU A 1055 -32.34 -50.25 -7.03
CA LEU A 1055 -31.08 -50.91 -7.34
C LEU A 1055 -31.18 -52.40 -7.00
N ALA A 1056 -30.82 -53.26 -7.96
CA ALA A 1056 -30.83 -54.71 -7.82
C ALA A 1056 -29.60 -55.34 -8.51
N GLY A 1057 -29.49 -56.66 -8.45
CA GLY A 1057 -28.52 -57.45 -9.21
C GLY A 1057 -27.56 -58.26 -8.34
N THR A 1058 -26.59 -58.90 -9.00
CA THR A 1058 -25.60 -59.80 -8.38
C THR A 1058 -24.15 -59.34 -8.55
N GLY A 1059 -23.96 -58.13 -9.09
CA GLY A 1059 -22.68 -57.61 -9.54
C GLY A 1059 -21.91 -56.81 -8.50
N ASN A 1060 -20.92 -56.08 -8.98
CA ASN A 1060 -20.10 -55.16 -8.18
C ASN A 1060 -20.41 -53.71 -8.56
N VAL A 1061 -20.84 -52.91 -7.59
CA VAL A 1061 -21.06 -51.47 -7.74
C VAL A 1061 -20.13 -50.68 -6.80
N GLY A 1062 -19.90 -49.41 -7.10
CA GLY A 1062 -19.15 -48.51 -6.22
C GLY A 1062 -19.95 -48.09 -4.97
N THR A 1063 -19.71 -46.87 -4.46
CA THR A 1063 -20.41 -46.40 -3.25
C THR A 1063 -21.87 -46.06 -3.55
N VAL A 1064 -22.80 -46.52 -2.70
CA VAL A 1064 -24.25 -46.40 -2.89
C VAL A 1064 -24.88 -45.57 -1.79
N SER A 1065 -25.68 -44.58 -2.16
CA SER A 1065 -26.63 -43.89 -1.27
C SER A 1065 -28.06 -44.17 -1.72
N VAL A 1066 -28.91 -44.63 -0.81
CA VAL A 1066 -30.34 -44.86 -1.05
C VAL A 1066 -31.12 -43.79 -0.30
N ALA A 1067 -31.74 -42.88 -1.05
CA ALA A 1067 -32.52 -41.78 -0.51
C ALA A 1067 -33.89 -42.25 0.01
N ASN A 1068 -34.61 -41.34 0.68
CA ASN A 1068 -35.99 -41.60 1.11
C ASN A 1068 -36.86 -41.97 -0.10
N GLY A 1069 -37.64 -43.05 0.01
CA GLY A 1069 -38.46 -43.62 -1.06
C GLY A 1069 -37.69 -44.44 -2.10
N GLY A 1070 -36.36 -44.47 -2.06
CA GLY A 1070 -35.55 -45.32 -2.93
C GLY A 1070 -35.47 -46.76 -2.41
N THR A 1071 -35.26 -47.72 -3.31
CA THR A 1071 -35.30 -49.16 -2.97
C THR A 1071 -33.97 -49.85 -3.28
N LEU A 1072 -33.45 -50.58 -2.30
CA LEU A 1072 -32.40 -51.57 -2.50
C LEU A 1072 -33.05 -52.97 -2.49
N SER A 1073 -32.88 -53.74 -3.56
CA SER A 1073 -33.53 -55.04 -3.73
C SER A 1073 -32.54 -56.19 -3.72
N GLY A 1074 -32.82 -57.23 -2.94
CA GLY A 1074 -31.98 -58.42 -2.82
C GLY A 1074 -32.78 -59.71 -2.75
N VAL A 1075 -32.15 -60.83 -3.06
CA VAL A 1075 -32.74 -62.17 -2.98
C VAL A 1075 -31.71 -63.09 -2.35
N GLN A 1076 -32.12 -63.90 -1.38
CA GLN A 1076 -31.22 -64.85 -0.71
C GLN A 1076 -30.54 -65.79 -1.72
N GLY A 1077 -29.25 -66.06 -1.54
CA GLY A 1077 -28.42 -66.80 -2.50
C GLY A 1077 -27.85 -65.95 -3.63
N GLN A 1078 -28.24 -64.67 -3.73
CA GLN A 1078 -27.63 -63.67 -4.60
C GLN A 1078 -26.97 -62.58 -3.74
N THR A 1079 -25.81 -62.10 -4.17
CA THR A 1079 -25.07 -61.06 -3.46
C THR A 1079 -24.80 -59.88 -4.39
N LEU A 1080 -25.30 -58.70 -4.04
CA LEU A 1080 -24.86 -57.44 -4.63
C LEU A 1080 -23.70 -56.89 -3.80
N THR A 1081 -22.54 -56.66 -4.44
CA THR A 1081 -21.39 -56.07 -3.77
C THR A 1081 -21.33 -54.56 -4.02
N THR A 1082 -21.20 -53.76 -2.97
CA THR A 1082 -21.09 -52.29 -3.01
C THR A 1082 -19.76 -51.83 -2.41
N GLY A 1083 -19.23 -50.67 -2.80
CA GLY A 1083 -18.03 -50.09 -2.18
C GLY A 1083 -18.27 -49.57 -0.76
N GLY A 1084 -19.40 -48.89 -0.56
CA GLY A 1084 -19.88 -48.37 0.72
C GLY A 1084 -21.39 -48.15 0.59
N LEU A 1085 -22.16 -48.22 1.67
CA LEU A 1085 -23.63 -48.14 1.61
C LEU A 1085 -24.18 -47.19 2.66
N THR A 1086 -24.99 -46.22 2.23
CA THR A 1086 -25.72 -45.30 3.11
C THR A 1086 -27.21 -45.39 2.82
N LEU A 1087 -27.98 -45.80 3.82
CA LEU A 1087 -29.44 -45.86 3.78
C LEU A 1087 -30.02 -44.63 4.49
N ALA A 1088 -30.92 -43.90 3.84
CA ALA A 1088 -31.69 -42.85 4.48
C ALA A 1088 -32.85 -43.43 5.31
N ALA A 1089 -33.37 -42.68 6.28
CA ALA A 1089 -34.39 -43.15 7.22
C ALA A 1089 -35.69 -43.65 6.55
N GLY A 1090 -36.06 -43.09 5.39
CA GLY A 1090 -37.22 -43.50 4.60
C GLY A 1090 -36.88 -44.36 3.39
N SER A 1091 -35.67 -44.92 3.30
CA SER A 1091 -35.30 -45.86 2.23
C SER A 1091 -35.95 -47.23 2.44
N ASN A 1092 -36.16 -47.98 1.37
CA ASN A 1092 -36.69 -49.34 1.39
C ASN A 1092 -35.57 -50.34 1.11
N VAL A 1093 -35.49 -51.40 1.92
CA VAL A 1093 -34.64 -52.56 1.65
C VAL A 1093 -35.59 -53.75 1.43
N ASN A 1094 -35.79 -54.12 0.17
CA ASN A 1094 -36.72 -55.18 -0.21
C ASN A 1094 -35.93 -56.48 -0.41
N VAL A 1095 -36.19 -57.48 0.41
CA VAL A 1095 -35.47 -58.76 0.37
C VAL A 1095 -36.43 -59.92 0.20
N ALA A 1096 -36.08 -60.88 -0.64
CA ALA A 1096 -36.74 -62.18 -0.69
C ALA A 1096 -35.87 -63.20 0.07
N LEU A 1097 -36.39 -63.77 1.15
CA LEU A 1097 -35.69 -64.69 2.04
C LEU A 1097 -36.41 -66.05 2.08
N GLY A 1098 -35.68 -67.13 1.93
CA GLY A 1098 -36.12 -68.51 2.07
C GLY A 1098 -35.79 -69.07 3.46
N VAL A 1099 -35.14 -70.24 3.55
CA VAL A 1099 -34.77 -70.88 4.84
C VAL A 1099 -33.76 -70.02 5.63
N PRO A 1100 -33.88 -69.90 6.97
CA PRO A 1100 -32.90 -69.21 7.81
C PRO A 1100 -31.47 -69.66 7.55
N GLY A 1101 -30.57 -68.72 7.26
CA GLY A 1101 -29.16 -68.95 6.99
C GLY A 1101 -28.34 -67.66 7.15
N ASN A 1102 -27.10 -67.79 7.61
CA ASN A 1102 -26.29 -66.65 8.05
C ASN A 1102 -24.82 -66.70 7.54
N ALA A 1103 -24.60 -67.28 6.35
CA ALA A 1103 -23.26 -67.46 5.79
C ALA A 1103 -22.77 -66.26 4.96
N THR A 1104 -23.63 -65.69 4.11
CA THR A 1104 -23.31 -64.50 3.30
C THR A 1104 -24.52 -63.58 3.22
N GLY A 1105 -24.26 -62.27 3.25
CA GLY A 1105 -25.30 -61.25 3.12
C GLY A 1105 -25.78 -61.10 1.68
N LEU A 1106 -27.03 -60.68 1.56
CA LEU A 1106 -27.63 -60.27 0.28
C LEU A 1106 -26.90 -59.04 -0.29
N PHE A 1107 -26.35 -58.22 0.61
CA PHE A 1107 -25.58 -57.04 0.28
C PHE A 1107 -24.21 -57.10 0.97
N LYS A 1108 -23.14 -57.16 0.16
CA LYS A 1108 -21.77 -57.13 0.65
C LYS A 1108 -21.21 -55.71 0.48
N VAL A 1109 -20.89 -55.05 1.58
CA VAL A 1109 -20.42 -53.67 1.61
C VAL A 1109 -18.91 -53.66 1.87
N GLY A 1110 -18.11 -53.34 0.85
CA GLY A 1110 -16.64 -53.29 0.92
C GLY A 1110 -16.06 -52.15 1.77
N GLY A 1111 -16.91 -51.39 2.47
CA GLY A 1111 -16.56 -50.19 3.22
C GLY A 1111 -17.59 -49.91 4.31
N ASN A 1112 -17.83 -48.63 4.61
CA ASN A 1112 -18.73 -48.24 5.70
C ASN A 1112 -20.20 -48.51 5.35
N LEU A 1113 -20.98 -48.93 6.36
CA LEU A 1113 -22.42 -49.11 6.30
C LEU A 1113 -23.10 -48.10 7.23
N THR A 1114 -23.93 -47.20 6.68
CA THR A 1114 -24.90 -46.44 7.47
C THR A 1114 -26.25 -47.10 7.33
N LEU A 1115 -26.72 -47.70 8.43
CA LEU A 1115 -27.91 -48.52 8.50
C LEU A 1115 -29.11 -47.67 8.96
N ALA A 1116 -30.15 -47.60 8.13
CA ALA A 1116 -31.42 -46.96 8.42
C ALA A 1116 -32.49 -47.57 7.48
N GLY A 1117 -33.69 -46.98 7.45
CA GLY A 1117 -34.71 -47.36 6.48
C GLY A 1117 -35.65 -48.47 6.97
N MET A 1118 -36.43 -48.99 6.03
CA MET A 1118 -37.46 -50.00 6.23
C MET A 1118 -37.09 -51.30 5.51
N LEU A 1119 -36.86 -52.36 6.25
CA LEU A 1119 -36.67 -53.71 5.73
C LEU A 1119 -38.03 -54.34 5.44
N ASN A 1120 -38.26 -54.70 4.18
CA ASN A 1120 -39.45 -55.39 3.71
C ASN A 1120 -39.05 -56.78 3.24
N VAL A 1121 -39.60 -57.81 3.89
CA VAL A 1121 -39.27 -59.21 3.61
C VAL A 1121 -40.41 -59.88 2.86
N ALA A 1122 -40.06 -60.60 1.79
CA ALA A 1122 -40.92 -61.54 1.09
C ALA A 1122 -40.40 -62.97 1.28
N ASP A 1123 -41.31 -63.94 1.29
CA ASP A 1123 -40.95 -65.36 1.39
C ASP A 1123 -40.49 -65.87 0.01
N ALA A 1124 -39.23 -66.31 -0.08
CA ALA A 1124 -38.65 -66.95 -1.25
C ALA A 1124 -38.81 -68.49 -1.22
N GLY A 1125 -39.52 -69.02 -0.22
CA GLY A 1125 -39.74 -70.44 0.06
C GLY A 1125 -38.97 -70.90 1.29
N GLY A 1126 -39.68 -71.33 2.34
CA GLY A 1126 -39.07 -71.89 3.56
C GLY A 1126 -38.76 -70.87 4.65
N PHE A 1127 -39.26 -69.63 4.52
CA PHE A 1127 -39.13 -68.59 5.53
C PHE A 1127 -39.77 -68.97 6.87
N GLY A 1128 -39.07 -68.68 7.96
CA GLY A 1128 -39.56 -68.91 9.32
C GLY A 1128 -38.60 -68.40 10.41
N GLN A 1129 -38.89 -68.76 11.67
CA GLN A 1129 -38.09 -68.35 12.83
C GLN A 1129 -36.60 -68.70 12.67
N GLY A 1130 -35.71 -67.74 12.93
CA GLY A 1130 -34.26 -67.90 12.85
C GLY A 1130 -33.54 -66.60 12.48
N VAL A 1131 -32.22 -66.68 12.35
CA VAL A 1131 -31.33 -65.55 12.00
C VAL A 1131 -30.97 -65.60 10.51
N TYR A 1132 -31.07 -64.45 9.84
CA TYR A 1132 -30.75 -64.24 8.43
C TYR A 1132 -29.66 -63.18 8.27
N ARG A 1133 -28.62 -63.42 7.46
CA ARG A 1133 -27.63 -62.37 7.11
C ARG A 1133 -28.23 -61.44 6.05
N ILE A 1134 -28.35 -60.15 6.37
CA ILE A 1134 -28.82 -59.16 5.39
C ILE A 1134 -27.63 -58.40 4.78
N PHE A 1135 -26.76 -57.87 5.63
CA PHE A 1135 -25.57 -57.13 5.20
C PHE A 1135 -24.29 -57.76 5.75
N ASP A 1136 -23.27 -57.85 4.90
CA ASP A 1136 -21.87 -57.98 5.32
C ASP A 1136 -21.19 -56.62 5.12
N TYR A 1137 -20.35 -56.17 6.06
CA TYR A 1137 -19.59 -54.93 5.89
C TYR A 1137 -18.15 -55.04 6.41
N SER A 1138 -17.18 -54.45 5.69
CA SER A 1138 -15.77 -54.44 6.11
C SER A 1138 -15.31 -53.14 6.76
N GLY A 1139 -16.06 -52.04 6.64
CA GLY A 1139 -15.79 -50.75 7.29
C GLY A 1139 -16.47 -50.57 8.65
N SER A 1140 -16.78 -49.33 9.03
CA SER A 1140 -17.57 -49.03 10.23
C SER A 1140 -19.08 -49.15 10.00
N LEU A 1141 -19.82 -49.49 11.05
CA LEU A 1141 -21.28 -49.44 11.09
C LEU A 1141 -21.72 -48.15 11.80
N THR A 1142 -22.55 -47.35 11.14
CA THR A 1142 -23.34 -46.29 11.77
C THR A 1142 -24.78 -46.77 11.82
N ASP A 1143 -25.24 -47.19 13.00
CA ASP A 1143 -26.60 -47.70 13.19
C ASP A 1143 -27.57 -46.56 13.56
N ASN A 1144 -28.38 -46.12 12.59
CA ASN A 1144 -29.44 -45.13 12.80
C ASN A 1144 -30.82 -45.79 13.02
N GLY A 1145 -30.86 -47.11 13.25
CA GLY A 1145 -32.08 -47.86 13.54
C GLY A 1145 -32.90 -48.20 12.29
N MET A 1146 -32.52 -49.27 11.59
CA MET A 1146 -33.39 -49.89 10.57
C MET A 1146 -34.62 -50.52 11.23
N THR A 1147 -35.79 -50.33 10.62
CA THR A 1147 -37.06 -50.91 11.08
C THR A 1147 -37.48 -52.06 10.18
N VAL A 1148 -38.11 -53.09 10.75
CA VAL A 1148 -38.76 -54.14 9.96
C VAL A 1148 -40.19 -53.69 9.67
N SER A 1149 -40.49 -53.42 8.41
CA SER A 1149 -41.77 -52.87 7.98
C SER A 1149 -42.76 -53.99 7.60
N THR A 1150 -42.33 -54.92 6.75
CA THR A 1150 -43.14 -56.10 6.40
C THR A 1150 -42.35 -57.39 6.61
N ILE A 1151 -43.00 -58.40 7.17
CA ILE A 1151 -42.44 -59.73 7.34
C ILE A 1151 -43.52 -60.79 7.05
N PRO A 1152 -43.23 -61.89 6.32
CA PRO A 1152 -44.25 -62.85 5.91
C PRO A 1152 -44.96 -63.53 7.09
N THR A 1153 -44.22 -63.87 8.15
CA THR A 1153 -44.73 -64.44 9.39
C THR A 1153 -43.89 -64.00 10.58
N GLY A 1154 -44.50 -63.94 11.77
CA GLY A 1154 -43.79 -63.62 13.01
C GLY A 1154 -43.45 -62.14 13.19
N THR A 1155 -42.46 -61.87 14.05
CA THR A 1155 -41.87 -60.55 14.31
C THR A 1155 -40.39 -60.57 13.95
N GLY A 1156 -39.88 -59.46 13.42
CA GLY A 1156 -38.47 -59.31 13.03
C GLY A 1156 -37.76 -58.26 13.86
N THR A 1157 -36.56 -58.58 14.34
CA THR A 1157 -35.67 -57.65 15.05
C THR A 1157 -34.35 -57.54 14.30
N ILE A 1158 -33.85 -56.31 14.11
CA ILE A 1158 -32.53 -56.08 13.53
C ILE A 1158 -31.46 -56.28 14.60
N GLN A 1159 -30.48 -57.12 14.28
CA GLN A 1159 -29.33 -57.42 15.13
C GLN A 1159 -28.08 -56.74 14.56
N THR A 1160 -27.51 -55.83 15.33
CA THR A 1160 -26.30 -55.05 15.01
C THR A 1160 -25.15 -55.26 15.99
N ALA A 1161 -25.35 -56.06 17.05
CA ALA A 1161 -24.35 -56.35 18.08
C ALA A 1161 -23.17 -57.23 17.61
N MET A 1162 -23.16 -57.67 16.35
CA MET A 1162 -22.10 -58.49 15.78
C MET A 1162 -21.29 -57.67 14.79
N SER A 1163 -19.97 -57.60 15.00
CA SER A 1163 -19.08 -56.90 14.08
C SER A 1163 -19.17 -57.49 12.66
N ASN A 1164 -19.06 -56.59 11.67
CA ASN A 1164 -18.98 -56.88 10.23
C ASN A 1164 -20.24 -57.50 9.61
N GLN A 1165 -21.35 -57.54 10.34
CA GLN A 1165 -22.61 -58.10 9.85
C GLN A 1165 -23.83 -57.39 10.42
N VAL A 1166 -24.92 -57.40 9.66
CA VAL A 1166 -26.26 -57.03 10.15
C VAL A 1166 -27.20 -58.17 9.81
N ASN A 1167 -27.89 -58.64 10.84
CA ASN A 1167 -28.79 -59.79 10.74
C ASN A 1167 -30.23 -59.38 10.99
N LEU A 1168 -31.16 -60.12 10.39
CA LEU A 1168 -32.57 -60.12 10.77
C LEU A 1168 -32.83 -61.35 11.64
N VAL A 1169 -33.33 -61.15 12.85
CA VAL A 1169 -33.79 -62.22 13.75
C VAL A 1169 -35.30 -62.29 13.67
N VAL A 1170 -35.81 -63.42 13.20
CA VAL A 1170 -37.24 -63.68 13.02
C VAL A 1170 -37.74 -64.61 14.12
N GLU A 1171 -38.87 -64.27 14.71
CA GLU A 1171 -39.51 -65.03 15.78
C GLU A 1171 -40.97 -65.31 15.42
N THR A 1172 -41.42 -66.57 15.50
CA THR A 1172 -42.78 -66.94 15.10
C THR A 1172 -43.62 -67.37 16.31
N GLY A 1173 -44.56 -66.52 16.74
CA GLY A 1173 -45.76 -66.90 17.51
C GLY A 1173 -45.84 -66.49 18.98
N GLY A 1174 -46.99 -65.89 19.37
CA GLY A 1174 -47.58 -65.85 20.73
C GLY A 1174 -46.72 -65.33 21.91
N PRO A 1175 -47.24 -65.33 23.16
CA PRO A 1175 -46.49 -64.92 24.36
C PRO A 1175 -45.48 -66.00 24.80
N VAL A 1176 -44.63 -66.45 23.88
CA VAL A 1176 -43.48 -67.33 24.14
C VAL A 1176 -42.26 -66.43 24.37
N PRO A 1177 -41.37 -66.68 25.35
CA PRO A 1177 -40.26 -65.77 25.58
C PRO A 1177 -39.30 -65.75 24.38
N ALA A 1178 -38.69 -64.58 24.12
CA ALA A 1178 -37.83 -64.31 22.97
C ALA A 1178 -36.69 -65.34 22.81
N ALA A 1179 -36.18 -65.47 21.58
CA ALA A 1179 -35.02 -66.31 21.31
C ALA A 1179 -33.84 -65.85 22.18
N GLN A 1180 -33.15 -66.81 22.79
CA GLN A 1180 -32.01 -66.55 23.64
C GLN A 1180 -30.72 -66.97 22.93
N PHE A 1181 -29.71 -66.10 23.01
CA PHE A 1181 -28.43 -66.22 22.35
C PHE A 1181 -27.38 -66.69 23.35
N TRP A 1182 -26.60 -67.69 22.95
CA TRP A 1182 -25.57 -68.27 23.79
C TRP A 1182 -24.42 -67.29 24.02
N ASN A 1183 -24.10 -67.01 25.29
CA ASN A 1183 -23.06 -66.04 25.67
C ASN A 1183 -21.82 -66.69 26.31
N GLY A 1184 -21.69 -68.02 26.23
CA GLY A 1184 -20.51 -68.74 26.71
C GLY A 1184 -20.35 -68.67 28.24
N THR A 1185 -19.19 -68.19 28.68
CA THR A 1185 -18.90 -67.94 30.10
C THR A 1185 -19.29 -66.51 30.55
N THR A 1186 -19.70 -65.65 29.62
CA THR A 1186 -20.02 -64.25 29.93
C THR A 1186 -21.39 -64.16 30.57
N THR A 1187 -21.44 -63.68 31.81
CA THR A 1187 -22.64 -63.62 32.66
C THR A 1187 -23.16 -62.21 32.90
N GLU A 1188 -22.44 -61.19 32.43
CA GLU A 1188 -22.82 -59.78 32.49
C GLU A 1188 -23.20 -59.26 31.09
N ALA A 1189 -24.10 -58.27 31.03
CA ALA A 1189 -24.51 -57.67 29.77
C ALA A 1189 -23.50 -56.61 29.31
N ASP A 1190 -22.89 -56.80 28.13
CA ASP A 1190 -21.92 -55.86 27.56
C ASP A 1190 -22.27 -55.40 26.14
N GLY A 1191 -23.48 -55.72 25.66
CA GLY A 1191 -23.95 -55.32 24.34
C GLY A 1191 -23.34 -56.14 23.20
N THR A 1192 -22.71 -57.28 23.50
CA THR A 1192 -22.17 -58.20 22.50
C THR A 1192 -22.64 -59.63 22.75
N ILE A 1193 -22.68 -60.45 21.69
CA ILE A 1193 -22.97 -61.89 21.80
C ILE A 1193 -21.65 -62.62 21.63
N HIS A 1194 -21.10 -63.18 22.70
CA HIS A 1194 -19.76 -63.78 22.68
C HIS A 1194 -19.72 -65.16 22.04
N GLY A 1195 -20.73 -65.99 22.27
CA GLY A 1195 -20.65 -67.42 21.99
C GLY A 1195 -19.58 -68.11 22.86
N GLY A 1196 -18.99 -69.18 22.33
CA GLY A 1196 -17.82 -69.87 22.91
C GLY A 1196 -18.19 -71.09 23.75
N SER A 1197 -17.20 -71.62 24.48
CA SER A 1197 -17.41 -72.75 25.40
C SER A 1197 -18.08 -72.28 26.70
N GLY A 1198 -18.82 -73.14 27.38
CA GLY A 1198 -19.44 -72.81 28.67
C GLY A 1198 -20.45 -73.86 29.13
N ILE A 1199 -21.10 -73.61 30.27
CA ILE A 1199 -22.08 -74.53 30.87
C ILE A 1199 -23.50 -74.01 30.63
N TRP A 1200 -24.34 -74.79 29.96
CA TRP A 1200 -25.77 -74.51 29.81
C TRP A 1200 -26.54 -75.19 30.94
N SER A 1201 -26.96 -74.41 31.94
CA SER A 1201 -27.69 -74.92 33.11
C SER A 1201 -29.11 -74.34 33.23
N ALA A 1202 -30.00 -75.07 33.94
CA ALA A 1202 -31.34 -74.61 34.29
C ALA A 1202 -31.36 -73.76 35.58
N GLY A 1203 -30.18 -73.56 36.20
CA GLY A 1203 -30.01 -72.80 37.44
C GLY A 1203 -29.93 -71.28 37.20
N PRO A 1204 -29.57 -70.49 38.21
CA PRO A 1204 -29.59 -69.03 38.14
C PRO A 1204 -28.48 -68.41 37.26
N ALA A 1205 -27.69 -69.22 36.54
CA ALA A 1205 -26.59 -68.73 35.71
C ALA A 1205 -27.10 -67.86 34.55
N THR A 1206 -26.57 -66.64 34.42
CA THR A 1206 -27.08 -65.63 33.48
C THR A 1206 -26.30 -65.55 32.15
N ASN A 1207 -25.71 -66.66 31.70
CA ASN A 1207 -24.88 -66.73 30.50
C ASN A 1207 -25.64 -66.90 29.18
N TRP A 1208 -26.92 -66.52 29.17
CA TRP A 1208 -27.74 -66.34 27.98
C TRP A 1208 -28.12 -64.88 27.82
N THR A 1209 -28.20 -64.41 26.58
CA THR A 1209 -28.52 -63.02 26.27
C THR A 1209 -29.66 -62.89 25.26
N GLY A 1210 -30.22 -61.69 25.15
CA GLY A 1210 -31.18 -61.34 24.10
C GLY A 1210 -30.49 -61.02 22.78
N THR A 1211 -31.25 -60.57 21.79
CA THR A 1211 -30.81 -60.33 20.41
C THR A 1211 -29.56 -59.49 20.24
N ASN A 1212 -29.23 -58.58 21.16
CA ASN A 1212 -28.11 -57.65 21.03
C ASN A 1212 -27.12 -57.67 22.21
N GLY A 1213 -27.07 -58.75 23.02
CA GLY A 1213 -26.09 -58.80 24.13
C GLY A 1213 -26.38 -57.86 25.32
N ALA A 1214 -27.48 -57.10 25.26
CA ALA A 1214 -27.80 -56.03 26.21
C ALA A 1214 -28.46 -56.52 27.51
N THR A 1215 -28.81 -57.81 27.58
CA THR A 1215 -29.41 -58.42 28.78
C THR A 1215 -28.65 -59.68 29.15
N ALA A 1216 -28.33 -59.86 30.42
CA ALA A 1216 -27.88 -61.16 30.93
C ALA A 1216 -29.07 -61.86 31.59
N SER A 1217 -29.31 -63.12 31.23
CA SER A 1217 -30.51 -63.84 31.63
C SER A 1217 -30.21 -65.31 31.84
N ALA A 1218 -30.92 -65.93 32.78
CA ALA A 1218 -30.94 -67.38 32.90
C ALA A 1218 -31.69 -68.00 31.71
N TRP A 1219 -31.39 -69.27 31.42
CA TRP A 1219 -32.06 -69.99 30.34
C TRP A 1219 -33.56 -70.14 30.64
N ALA A 1220 -34.40 -69.70 29.71
CA ALA A 1220 -35.86 -69.63 29.86
C ALA A 1220 -36.61 -70.73 29.09
N GLY A 1221 -35.90 -71.68 28.50
CA GLY A 1221 -36.53 -72.80 27.78
C GLY A 1221 -36.98 -72.49 26.35
N THR A 1222 -36.44 -71.44 25.73
CA THR A 1222 -36.92 -70.87 24.45
C THR A 1222 -36.15 -71.41 23.24
N PHE A 1223 -36.15 -70.66 22.13
CA PHE A 1223 -35.37 -70.98 20.94
C PHE A 1223 -33.91 -70.57 21.17
N ALA A 1224 -33.00 -71.53 21.15
CA ALA A 1224 -31.59 -71.31 21.43
C ALA A 1224 -30.83 -70.93 20.14
N VAL A 1225 -30.07 -69.85 20.17
CA VAL A 1225 -29.20 -69.45 19.07
C VAL A 1225 -27.73 -69.49 19.49
N PHE A 1226 -26.95 -70.30 18.78
CA PHE A 1226 -25.51 -70.42 18.93
C PHE A 1226 -24.84 -69.72 17.77
N GLN A 1227 -24.19 -68.59 18.02
CA GLN A 1227 -23.57 -67.75 17.00
C GLN A 1227 -22.35 -66.99 17.55
N ASN A 1228 -21.66 -66.25 16.67
CA ASN A 1228 -20.37 -65.60 16.89
C ASN A 1228 -19.19 -66.59 16.98
N ASN A 1229 -18.70 -66.90 18.19
CA ASN A 1229 -17.56 -67.80 18.36
C ASN A 1229 -18.03 -69.23 18.66
N PRO A 1230 -17.70 -70.23 17.84
CA PRO A 1230 -18.04 -71.62 18.12
C PRO A 1230 -17.27 -72.17 19.33
N GLY A 1231 -17.87 -73.12 20.07
CA GLY A 1231 -17.21 -73.76 21.21
C GLY A 1231 -17.96 -74.96 21.77
N ASN A 1232 -17.42 -75.53 22.84
CA ASN A 1232 -17.98 -76.69 23.53
C ASN A 1232 -18.96 -76.23 24.62
N VAL A 1233 -20.24 -76.47 24.39
CA VAL A 1233 -21.34 -76.17 25.31
C VAL A 1233 -21.68 -77.43 26.11
N THR A 1234 -21.39 -77.41 27.41
CA THR A 1234 -21.68 -78.52 28.32
C THR A 1234 -23.04 -78.32 28.97
N VAL A 1235 -23.98 -79.23 28.73
CA VAL A 1235 -25.33 -79.20 29.31
C VAL A 1235 -25.28 -79.77 30.73
N ASP A 1236 -25.68 -78.99 31.73
CA ASP A 1236 -25.78 -79.40 33.13
C ASP A 1236 -27.24 -79.35 33.62
N SER A 1237 -27.83 -80.51 33.80
CA SER A 1237 -29.22 -80.67 34.27
C SER A 1237 -29.35 -80.83 35.78
N SER A 1238 -28.28 -80.62 36.56
CA SER A 1238 -28.29 -80.81 38.02
C SER A 1238 -29.25 -79.86 38.76
N ALA A 1239 -29.48 -78.67 38.21
CA ALA A 1239 -30.40 -77.65 38.75
C ALA A 1239 -31.83 -77.72 38.16
N GLY A 1240 -32.10 -78.63 37.21
CA GLY A 1240 -33.38 -78.76 36.52
C GLY A 1240 -33.23 -79.27 35.08
N ALA A 1241 -34.31 -79.79 34.49
CA ALA A 1241 -34.29 -80.24 33.10
C ALA A 1241 -34.14 -79.05 32.15
N ILE A 1242 -33.19 -79.13 31.21
CA ILE A 1242 -33.07 -78.17 30.11
C ILE A 1242 -34.10 -78.54 29.05
N SER A 1243 -34.97 -77.60 28.70
CA SER A 1243 -35.85 -77.73 27.54
C SER A 1243 -35.60 -76.63 26.52
N THR A 1244 -35.96 -76.84 25.25
CA THR A 1244 -35.87 -75.81 24.19
C THR A 1244 -37.00 -75.97 23.18
N THR A 1245 -37.47 -74.86 22.61
CA THR A 1245 -38.47 -74.87 21.52
C THR A 1245 -37.83 -75.06 20.13
N GLY A 1246 -36.51 -74.94 20.03
CA GLY A 1246 -35.73 -75.12 18.82
C GLY A 1246 -34.32 -74.57 18.97
N MET A 1247 -33.41 -74.96 18.08
CA MET A 1247 -32.02 -74.52 18.12
C MET A 1247 -31.52 -74.09 16.74
N GLN A 1248 -30.67 -73.08 16.70
CA GLN A 1248 -29.94 -72.70 15.49
C GLN A 1248 -28.44 -72.57 15.81
N PHE A 1249 -27.62 -73.28 15.04
CA PHE A 1249 -26.16 -73.24 15.10
C PHE A 1249 -25.63 -72.52 13.86
N ILE A 1250 -25.02 -71.37 14.09
CA ILE A 1250 -24.48 -70.48 13.06
C ILE A 1250 -22.96 -70.56 13.11
N GLY A 1251 -22.36 -70.93 11.99
CA GLY A 1251 -20.93 -71.20 11.88
C GLY A 1251 -20.55 -72.64 12.20
N THR A 1252 -19.33 -73.03 11.87
CA THR A 1252 -18.79 -74.38 12.07
C THR A 1252 -18.05 -74.47 13.41
N GLY A 1253 -18.04 -75.66 14.03
CA GLY A 1253 -17.25 -75.93 15.24
C GLY A 1253 -18.02 -75.89 16.57
N TRP A 1254 -19.34 -75.75 16.55
CA TRP A 1254 -20.17 -75.92 17.74
C TRP A 1254 -20.26 -77.39 18.15
N ALA A 1255 -20.09 -77.67 19.45
CA ALA A 1255 -20.36 -78.98 20.02
C ALA A 1255 -21.20 -78.81 21.30
N VAL A 1256 -22.32 -79.54 21.39
CA VAL A 1256 -23.18 -79.56 22.58
C VAL A 1256 -23.15 -80.97 23.17
N ALA A 1257 -22.72 -81.12 24.42
CA ALA A 1257 -22.54 -82.41 25.08
C ALA A 1257 -22.92 -82.34 26.56
N GLY A 1258 -23.17 -83.48 27.22
CA GLY A 1258 -23.49 -83.53 28.66
C GLY A 1258 -24.88 -84.13 28.94
N GLY A 1259 -25.66 -83.48 29.81
CA GLY A 1259 -27.00 -83.91 30.21
C GLY A 1259 -28.05 -83.84 29.10
N PRO A 1260 -29.24 -84.45 29.30
CA PRO A 1260 -30.31 -84.50 28.29
C PRO A 1260 -30.96 -83.12 28.06
N ILE A 1261 -31.31 -82.82 26.79
CA ILE A 1261 -32.11 -81.66 26.40
C ILE A 1261 -33.50 -82.13 25.95
N THR A 1262 -34.55 -81.57 26.55
CA THR A 1262 -35.94 -81.86 26.19
C THR A 1262 -36.40 -80.95 25.04
N LEU A 1263 -36.95 -81.53 23.98
CA LEU A 1263 -37.41 -80.81 22.80
C LEU A 1263 -38.91 -80.51 22.92
N ASN A 1264 -39.26 -79.23 23.08
CA ASN A 1264 -40.61 -78.72 23.39
C ASN A 1264 -41.13 -77.74 22.32
N GLY A 1265 -40.88 -78.03 21.05
CA GLY A 1265 -41.36 -77.20 19.94
C GLY A 1265 -42.89 -77.15 19.82
N THR A 1266 -43.41 -76.02 19.33
CA THR A 1266 -44.83 -75.81 19.05
C THR A 1266 -45.33 -76.73 17.92
N GLY A 1267 -46.50 -77.35 18.10
CA GLY A 1267 -47.08 -78.26 17.10
C GLY A 1267 -46.43 -79.65 17.04
N GLY A 1268 -45.65 -80.04 18.07
CA GLY A 1268 -45.01 -81.35 18.16
C GLY A 1268 -43.73 -81.49 17.31
N SER A 1269 -43.27 -80.42 16.67
CA SER A 1269 -42.05 -80.40 15.87
C SER A 1269 -41.06 -79.40 16.45
N THR A 1270 -39.82 -79.83 16.69
CA THR A 1270 -38.73 -78.97 17.18
C THR A 1270 -37.71 -78.80 16.07
N MET A 1271 -37.43 -77.55 15.69
CA MET A 1271 -36.48 -77.24 14.61
C MET A 1271 -35.07 -77.13 15.19
N ILE A 1272 -34.14 -77.94 14.67
CA ILE A 1272 -32.71 -77.79 14.92
C ILE A 1272 -32.05 -77.52 13.58
N ARG A 1273 -31.39 -76.36 13.45
CA ARG A 1273 -30.70 -75.95 12.23
C ARG A 1273 -29.20 -75.88 12.49
N VAL A 1274 -28.42 -76.51 11.63
CA VAL A 1274 -26.96 -76.46 11.66
C VAL A 1274 -26.49 -75.99 10.29
N GLY A 1275 -25.76 -74.89 10.25
CA GLY A 1275 -25.29 -74.32 8.98
C GLY A 1275 -26.38 -73.58 8.20
N ASP A 1276 -26.08 -73.27 6.94
CA ASP A 1276 -27.00 -72.75 5.94
C ASP A 1276 -27.65 -73.91 5.15
N SER A 1277 -28.70 -73.61 4.37
CA SER A 1277 -29.36 -74.59 3.49
C SER A 1277 -28.66 -74.74 2.14
N THR A 1278 -27.35 -74.47 2.06
CA THR A 1278 -26.57 -74.50 0.81
C THR A 1278 -25.44 -75.51 0.87
#